data_AF-A0A1R0ZJC2-F1
#
_entry.id   AF-A0A1R0ZJC2-F1
#
_cell.length_a   1.000
_cell.length_b   1.000
_cell.length_c   1.000
_cell.angle_alpha   90.00
_cell.angle_beta   90.00
_cell.angle_gamma   90.00
#
_symmetry.space_group_name_H-M   'P 1'
#
loop_
_entity.id
_entity.type
_entity.pdbx_description
1 polymer ?
#
loop_
_entity_poly.entity_id
_entity_poly.type
_entity_poly.pdbx_seq_one_letter_code
_entity_poly.pdbx_strand_id
1 'polypeptide(L)'
;MKNKGKVAICFLMAIGLVMTSAGIYVVNPGTGWAALAEQEVSKRAKEGLSIFESVTNTNTNLTGWQIKGKGNLVDTPEGILLSSDPKENVMAISETVSEDFIYEADVMIKDMQADATLLFRSNEDGWGSYMLQIVPNAGMIRLQDASGGEGKLKEERKVTVKVGEIYHLKVKAEGSSLKVYWDNAYKPVIEVQDNAYRTGKLGLNVWDGSVLFQNIIVSDLKGNLGAVVTNQGQWQPNISGKKGMVANQSKSLQIYNKQAADFVYEGNISLRPDSVAALAFRSSADGTNGYEAALTKEGNQVRVSLTKANGTNIASSQHTYPSQIGAKHHVEIKASGNRIQVFLDGYTPAAIDLTDKTYTDGYAGIVVKQGTAYFQDTYVTDASSYYNEKYRPQYHYTPIRGSASDPNGLVYFEGEYHLFHQDGGTWAHSVSKDMLNWKRLPIALPWNDHGHVWSGSAVADLTNASGLFGDSGGKGLIAYYTSYNPDGPNGNQRIGLAYSKDQGRTWEYSKERPIVIGNPGDNGDEPGGWDFRDPKVIRDNDNNRWVMVVSGGDHIRFFTSTNLLDWTLTDSWGYGDYVRGGVWECPDLLQLSVDGTSQKKWVLMISTGANSKTGGSDAEYFVGHLTAEGKFVNDNPAGIVLRTDFGKEFYASMSFSNTPDHRSVMMAWMTNWDYPFAFPTTNWKGVLSIPREVSLVTTKDGIQLAQSPIKELESLRSQLYSTANKVVSPSSQNLLKGVTSGAYEIEAEVEIPAGSQVNEFGFNVRVGGNQKTVVGYKPSESKIFVDRSASGLTDFSSLFNTRHEAPMQTENKRVKMRILVDESSLEVFGNNGKVVFSDVIFPDPASRALSFYTKGGNVKVVSLKVNRLGSVWNQESNSATKIMMDTNDRELSKGQSDKLLAMVENGTGNGAQPLKWNSSNKDIVELNVMDNSQAIIVGKKEGESIITVSTPNGKTSTSVLVKVTDGEFHTNLGGWTKDLSAASWVISENGIRGNYLSDANYIAEKQAGDFTYEADMMLGKSGGAGSMLFRASEDGRSGYYLNLDPNMKSVRLFYKIEGRFEERQILAKVPTFIQPGQTYKVKIEAKGPHIVVYVDGQKVIDLQDGTFAEGRFGLHVFGGYVSYQNVNVSGETPANLTTSSLVNAKLHKSLYTANLANGEAVTLKDANDSTDQKWVIVPTVGDAGSYSIRTTAGQALDLDTGQNKIQLYHYLGYNNQRWIFHKNDDGTVSIISAHHKKALEVSADGTTLSLSEFDPTLDRQKWVITN
;
A
#
# COMPACT_ATOMS: atom_id res chain seq x y z
N MET A 1 -48.71 53.01 -14.88
CA MET A 1 -49.36 53.92 -15.84
C MET A 1 -49.20 53.34 -17.24
N LYS A 2 -50.35 53.12 -17.90
CA LYS A 2 -50.65 53.25 -19.35
C LYS A 2 -49.56 52.79 -20.34
N ASN A 3 -49.76 51.66 -21.01
CA ASN A 3 -50.51 51.45 -22.28
C ASN A 3 -49.49 51.23 -23.41
N LYS A 4 -49.39 50.02 -23.95
CA LYS A 4 -50.25 49.45 -25.01
C LYS A 4 -50.20 50.23 -26.32
N GLY A 5 -49.66 49.55 -27.32
CA GLY A 5 -50.38 49.35 -28.57
C GLY A 5 -49.45 49.14 -29.77
N LYS A 6 -49.77 48.31 -30.74
CA LYS A 6 -50.89 47.36 -30.95
C LYS A 6 -50.72 46.92 -32.42
N VAL A 7 -51.00 45.62 -32.69
CA VAL A 7 -51.87 45.14 -33.80
C VAL A 7 -51.18 45.19 -35.18
N ALA A 8 -51.24 44.20 -36.07
CA ALA A 8 -52.33 43.32 -36.55
C ALA A 8 -51.76 42.47 -37.72
N ILE A 9 -52.32 41.40 -38.28
CA ILE A 9 -53.50 40.53 -38.09
C ILE A 9 -53.53 39.56 -39.32
N CYS A 10 -54.25 38.42 -39.18
CA CYS A 10 -54.85 37.54 -40.22
C CYS A 10 -53.98 36.40 -40.82
N PHE A 11 -54.47 35.15 -41.01
CA PHE A 11 -55.82 34.56 -40.89
C PHE A 11 -55.81 32.99 -41.01
N LEU A 12 -56.85 32.35 -40.41
CA LEU A 12 -57.62 31.11 -40.77
C LEU A 12 -56.96 29.69 -40.67
N MET A 13 -57.42 28.81 -39.75
CA MET A 13 -58.50 27.77 -39.83
C MET A 13 -58.06 26.45 -40.53
N ALA A 14 -58.40 25.20 -40.17
CA ALA A 14 -59.29 24.61 -39.15
C ALA A 14 -59.08 23.05 -39.01
N ILE A 15 -59.68 22.48 -37.94
CA ILE A 15 -60.24 21.10 -37.77
C ILE A 15 -59.32 19.88 -37.43
N GLY A 16 -59.70 19.14 -36.37
CA GLY A 16 -59.51 17.68 -36.27
C GLY A 16 -59.43 17.09 -34.84
N LEU A 17 -60.36 16.22 -34.46
CA LEU A 17 -60.60 15.63 -33.11
C LEU A 17 -59.57 14.57 -32.61
N VAL A 18 -59.40 14.58 -31.28
CA VAL A 18 -59.27 13.50 -30.26
C VAL A 18 -59.23 12.02 -30.73
N MET A 19 -58.19 11.25 -30.33
CA MET A 19 -58.29 10.06 -29.47
C MET A 19 -56.91 9.41 -29.15
N THR A 20 -56.88 8.73 -28.01
CA THR A 20 -55.78 7.97 -27.38
C THR A 20 -55.40 6.66 -28.10
N SER A 21 -54.17 6.17 -27.83
CA SER A 21 -53.71 4.76 -27.70
C SER A 21 -52.55 4.29 -28.62
N ALA A 22 -51.60 3.58 -27.96
CA ALA A 22 -50.67 2.53 -28.38
C ALA A 22 -50.16 2.42 -29.84
N GLY A 23 -48.83 2.31 -29.99
CA GLY A 23 -48.16 1.73 -31.16
C GLY A 23 -47.42 0.45 -30.76
N ILE A 24 -47.75 -0.65 -31.44
CA ILE A 24 -47.29 -2.03 -31.20
C ILE A 24 -46.08 -2.35 -32.08
N TYR A 25 -45.11 -3.09 -31.52
CA TYR A 25 -44.02 -3.76 -32.22
C TYR A 25 -44.49 -4.93 -33.09
N VAL A 26 -43.75 -5.29 -34.13
CA VAL A 26 -43.71 -6.68 -34.60
C VAL A 26 -42.27 -7.17 -34.58
N VAL A 27 -42.02 -8.12 -33.70
CA VAL A 27 -40.80 -8.94 -33.62
C VAL A 27 -41.14 -10.29 -34.25
N ASN A 28 -40.25 -10.87 -35.06
CA ASN A 28 -40.21 -12.33 -35.20
C ASN A 28 -39.06 -12.87 -34.32
N PRO A 29 -39.36 -13.69 -33.30
CA PRO A 29 -38.41 -14.12 -32.29
C PRO A 29 -37.56 -15.25 -32.88
N GLY A 30 -36.30 -14.96 -33.19
CA GLY A 30 -35.41 -16.01 -33.68
C GLY A 30 -34.02 -15.56 -34.11
N THR A 31 -33.85 -14.47 -34.86
CA THR A 31 -32.56 -14.25 -35.57
C THR A 31 -32.22 -12.79 -35.97
N GLY A 32 -32.99 -11.78 -35.54
CA GLY A 32 -33.11 -10.45 -36.19
C GLY A 32 -31.85 -9.63 -36.53
N TRP A 33 -31.21 -9.95 -37.66
CA TRP A 33 -30.51 -8.99 -38.52
C TRP A 33 -31.44 -8.49 -39.63
N ALA A 34 -31.26 -7.24 -40.06
CA ALA A 34 -31.58 -6.79 -41.42
C ALA A 34 -30.51 -5.80 -41.91
N ALA A 35 -29.67 -6.29 -42.83
CA ALA A 35 -28.73 -5.55 -43.70
C ALA A 35 -29.44 -5.23 -45.05
N LEU A 36 -29.02 -4.35 -45.97
CA LEU A 36 -27.95 -3.34 -46.15
C LEU A 36 -28.31 -2.52 -47.42
N ALA A 37 -27.71 -1.33 -47.65
CA ALA A 37 -27.37 -0.84 -49.01
C ALA A 37 -26.32 0.30 -48.95
N GLU A 38 -25.17 0.11 -49.61
CA GLU A 38 -24.11 1.08 -49.88
C GLU A 38 -24.43 1.96 -51.11
N GLN A 39 -23.99 3.23 -51.12
CA GLN A 39 -23.40 3.88 -52.31
C GLN A 39 -22.58 5.16 -51.96
N GLU A 40 -21.55 5.40 -52.78
CA GLU A 40 -20.39 6.28 -52.61
C GLU A 40 -20.58 7.82 -52.72
N VAL A 41 -19.71 8.52 -51.95
CA VAL A 41 -18.97 9.79 -52.19
C VAL A 41 -19.72 11.07 -52.61
N SER A 42 -19.64 12.11 -51.74
CA SER A 42 -19.34 13.48 -52.19
C SER A 42 -18.51 14.26 -51.16
N LYS A 43 -17.42 14.88 -51.64
CA LYS A 43 -16.57 15.86 -50.94
C LYS A 43 -17.35 17.12 -50.59
N ARG A 44 -17.32 17.57 -49.33
CA ARG A 44 -17.35 19.00 -48.96
C ARG A 44 -16.64 19.22 -47.63
N ALA A 45 -15.61 20.06 -47.67
CA ALA A 45 -14.91 20.59 -46.52
C ALA A 45 -15.86 21.29 -45.54
N LYS A 46 -15.66 21.06 -44.24
CA LYS A 46 -16.17 21.92 -43.17
C LYS A 46 -15.09 22.07 -42.10
N GLU A 47 -14.65 23.31 -41.96
CA GLU A 47 -13.97 23.83 -40.78
C GLU A 47 -14.85 23.67 -39.53
N GLY A 48 -14.21 23.42 -38.40
CA GLY A 48 -14.65 23.94 -37.10
C GLY A 48 -15.46 22.99 -36.22
N LEU A 49 -14.84 22.70 -35.05
CA LEU A 49 -15.43 22.24 -33.79
C LEU A 49 -15.67 20.73 -33.62
N SER A 50 -14.65 20.02 -33.14
CA SER A 50 -14.86 18.87 -32.25
C SER A 50 -14.67 19.35 -30.81
N ILE A 51 -15.75 19.77 -30.18
CA ILE A 51 -15.79 19.96 -28.72
C ILE A 51 -16.01 18.55 -28.14
N PHE A 52 -15.02 17.98 -27.46
CA PHE A 52 -15.25 16.78 -26.66
C PHE A 52 -15.90 17.20 -25.34
N GLU A 53 -17.21 17.00 -25.22
CA GLU A 53 -17.86 16.92 -23.91
C GLU A 53 -17.53 15.56 -23.30
N SER A 54 -16.64 15.59 -22.30
CA SER A 54 -16.29 14.55 -21.33
C SER A 54 -16.96 13.17 -21.45
N VAL A 55 -16.45 12.29 -22.32
CA VAL A 55 -16.16 10.88 -22.00
C VAL A 55 -14.99 10.49 -22.92
N THR A 56 -13.76 10.63 -22.43
CA THR A 56 -12.56 10.23 -23.17
C THR A 56 -12.12 8.83 -22.77
N ASN A 57 -11.68 8.01 -23.73
CA ASN A 57 -10.93 6.77 -23.46
C ASN A 57 -9.58 7.08 -22.77
N THR A 58 -9.15 8.34 -22.86
CA THR A 58 -7.95 8.86 -22.22
C THR A 58 -8.22 9.35 -20.79
N ASN A 59 -7.37 8.94 -19.85
CA ASN A 59 -7.32 9.46 -18.49
C ASN A 59 -6.69 10.87 -18.50
N THR A 60 -7.52 11.91 -18.46
CA THR A 60 -7.07 13.31 -18.39
C THR A 60 -8.01 14.17 -17.55
N ASN A 61 -7.45 15.15 -16.84
CA ASN A 61 -8.21 16.21 -16.15
C ASN A 61 -8.14 17.56 -16.87
N LEU A 62 -7.66 17.58 -18.11
CA LEU A 62 -7.71 18.73 -19.01
C LEU A 62 -9.04 18.71 -19.79
N THR A 63 -9.62 19.89 -20.04
CA THR A 63 -10.94 20.02 -20.67
C THR A 63 -10.93 20.96 -21.87
N GLY A 64 -11.95 20.90 -22.73
CA GLY A 64 -12.16 21.89 -23.80
C GLY A 64 -11.05 21.91 -24.87
N TRP A 65 -10.63 20.73 -25.36
CA TRP A 65 -9.58 20.61 -26.36
C TRP A 65 -9.94 21.27 -27.70
N GLN A 66 -9.02 22.03 -28.26
CA GLN A 66 -9.11 22.65 -29.59
C GLN A 66 -7.88 22.31 -30.43
N ILE A 67 -8.08 21.93 -31.69
CA ILE A 67 -6.99 21.64 -32.63
C ILE A 67 -6.58 22.92 -33.38
N LYS A 68 -5.27 23.13 -33.50
CA LYS A 68 -4.64 24.13 -34.37
C LYS A 68 -3.59 23.45 -35.27
N GLY A 69 -3.30 24.03 -36.42
CA GLY A 69 -2.34 23.48 -37.39
C GLY A 69 -2.96 22.45 -38.35
N LYS A 70 -2.13 21.58 -38.92
CA LYS A 70 -2.53 20.58 -39.92
C LYS A 70 -2.31 19.17 -39.39
N GLY A 71 -3.42 18.48 -39.15
CA GLY A 71 -3.44 17.14 -38.59
C GLY A 71 -4.78 16.83 -37.94
N ASN A 72 -4.83 15.77 -37.16
CA ASN A 72 -6.02 15.31 -36.47
C ASN A 72 -5.71 14.76 -35.08
N LEU A 73 -6.71 14.85 -34.21
CA LEU A 73 -6.72 14.22 -32.89
C LEU A 73 -7.80 13.15 -32.90
N VAL A 74 -7.44 11.94 -32.48
CA VAL A 74 -8.37 10.81 -32.33
C VAL A 74 -8.21 10.26 -30.92
N ASP A 75 -9.31 10.18 -30.17
CA ASP A 75 -9.34 9.51 -28.87
C ASP A 75 -9.56 8.01 -29.10
N THR A 76 -8.48 7.23 -29.06
CA THR A 76 -8.49 5.76 -29.23
C THR A 76 -8.59 5.08 -27.86
N PRO A 77 -8.89 3.77 -27.80
CA PRO A 77 -8.84 3.04 -26.54
C PRO A 77 -7.49 3.20 -25.83
N GLU A 78 -6.37 3.21 -26.54
CA GLU A 78 -5.03 3.31 -25.97
C GLU A 78 -4.68 4.72 -25.47
N GLY A 79 -5.37 5.77 -25.96
CA GLY A 79 -5.17 7.15 -25.56
C GLY A 79 -5.46 8.17 -26.69
N ILE A 80 -5.03 9.41 -26.50
CA ILE A 80 -5.10 10.45 -27.54
C ILE A 80 -4.00 10.17 -28.57
N LEU A 81 -4.40 9.75 -29.77
CA LEU A 81 -3.54 9.70 -30.95
C LEU A 81 -3.57 11.06 -31.64
N LEU A 82 -2.46 11.78 -31.57
CA LEU A 82 -2.28 13.06 -32.24
C LEU A 82 -1.36 12.86 -33.44
N SER A 83 -1.85 13.15 -34.64
CA SER A 83 -1.15 12.93 -35.91
C SER A 83 -1.07 14.22 -36.70
N SER A 84 0.13 14.61 -37.12
CA SER A 84 0.34 15.76 -38.00
C SER A 84 0.33 15.33 -39.47
N ASP A 85 0.05 16.27 -40.37
CA ASP A 85 0.46 16.11 -41.76
C ASP A 85 2.01 16.03 -41.85
N PRO A 86 2.59 15.39 -42.90
CA PRO A 86 4.04 15.28 -43.04
C PRO A 86 4.73 16.66 -43.05
N LYS A 87 5.77 16.81 -42.23
CA LYS A 87 6.55 18.04 -42.00
C LYS A 87 5.74 19.25 -41.52
N GLU A 88 4.55 19.02 -40.97
CA GLU A 88 3.68 20.06 -40.42
C GLU A 88 3.55 19.92 -38.90
N ASN A 89 2.97 20.93 -38.25
CA ASN A 89 2.63 20.89 -36.83
C ASN A 89 1.12 20.72 -36.65
N VAL A 90 0.74 19.92 -35.66
CA VAL A 90 -0.59 19.92 -35.07
C VAL A 90 -0.48 20.19 -33.58
N MET A 91 -1.40 20.99 -33.03
CA MET A 91 -1.48 21.31 -31.61
C MET A 91 -2.88 21.01 -31.12
N ALA A 92 -2.98 20.36 -29.97
CA ALA A 92 -4.22 20.20 -29.22
C ALA A 92 -4.11 21.05 -27.95
N ILE A 93 -4.86 22.15 -27.87
CA ILE A 93 -4.78 23.10 -26.76
C ILE A 93 -6.04 22.97 -25.91
N SER A 94 -5.88 22.75 -24.61
CA SER A 94 -6.97 22.67 -23.64
C SER A 94 -7.36 24.06 -23.14
N GLU A 95 -8.62 24.24 -22.73
CA GLU A 95 -9.09 25.43 -22.01
C GLU A 95 -8.55 25.52 -20.57
N THR A 96 -7.93 24.46 -20.06
CA THR A 96 -7.34 24.42 -18.73
C THR A 96 -6.14 25.36 -18.64
N VAL A 97 -6.23 26.35 -17.74
CA VAL A 97 -5.18 27.33 -17.45
C VAL A 97 -4.53 27.01 -16.11
N SER A 98 -3.21 27.13 -16.00
CA SER A 98 -2.51 27.05 -14.72
C SER A 98 -1.25 27.92 -14.69
N GLU A 99 -0.81 28.25 -13.48
CA GLU A 99 0.35 29.09 -13.17
C GLU A 99 1.50 28.23 -12.63
N ASP A 100 1.29 27.63 -11.46
CA ASP A 100 2.20 26.66 -10.84
C ASP A 100 1.56 25.28 -10.80
N PHE A 101 2.25 24.28 -11.32
CA PHE A 101 1.70 22.96 -11.53
C PHE A 101 2.79 21.89 -11.68
N ILE A 102 2.38 20.64 -11.46
CA ILE A 102 3.01 19.49 -12.11
C ILE A 102 2.12 19.13 -13.30
N TYR A 103 2.70 19.01 -14.49
CA TYR A 103 2.01 18.55 -15.70
C TYR A 103 2.75 17.35 -16.26
N GLU A 104 2.04 16.24 -16.46
CA GLU A 104 2.63 14.98 -16.88
C GLU A 104 1.77 14.23 -17.88
N ALA A 105 2.42 13.37 -18.67
CA ALA A 105 1.77 12.44 -19.58
C ALA A 105 2.66 11.22 -19.84
N ASP A 106 2.03 10.09 -20.15
CA ASP A 106 2.70 8.96 -20.77
C ASP A 106 2.65 9.10 -22.29
N VAL A 107 3.80 8.90 -22.93
CA VAL A 107 4.02 9.18 -24.34
C VAL A 107 4.59 7.93 -25.01
N MET A 108 3.84 7.35 -25.95
CA MET A 108 4.32 6.25 -26.79
C MET A 108 4.74 6.77 -28.16
N ILE A 109 6.01 6.58 -28.49
CA ILE A 109 6.58 6.96 -29.77
C ILE A 109 6.22 5.91 -30.84
N LYS A 110 5.42 6.30 -31.84
CA LYS A 110 5.05 5.44 -32.98
C LYS A 110 5.99 5.62 -34.18
N ASP A 111 6.45 6.86 -34.41
CA ASP A 111 7.32 7.22 -35.52
C ASP A 111 8.60 7.88 -34.99
N MET A 112 9.79 7.45 -35.45
CA MET A 112 11.06 8.05 -35.02
C MET A 112 11.21 9.51 -35.45
N GLN A 113 10.54 9.94 -36.53
CA GLN A 113 10.59 11.34 -36.96
C GLN A 113 9.62 12.24 -36.19
N ALA A 114 8.69 11.70 -35.40
CA ALA A 114 7.66 12.47 -34.74
C ALA A 114 8.16 13.11 -33.45
N ASP A 115 8.20 14.44 -33.38
CA ASP A 115 8.47 15.13 -32.12
C ASP A 115 7.19 15.16 -31.27
N ALA A 116 7.28 14.64 -30.05
CA ALA A 116 6.17 14.58 -29.11
C ALA A 116 6.30 15.67 -28.05
N THR A 117 5.29 16.52 -27.87
CA THR A 117 5.44 17.73 -27.05
C THR A 117 4.32 17.89 -26.03
N LEU A 118 4.69 18.20 -24.77
CA LEU A 118 3.81 18.86 -23.80
C LEU A 118 3.95 20.38 -23.94
N LEU A 119 2.84 21.03 -24.26
CA LEU A 119 2.71 22.49 -24.30
C LEU A 119 2.22 22.99 -22.95
N PHE A 120 2.87 24.01 -22.40
CA PHE A 120 2.42 24.60 -21.15
C PHE A 120 2.69 26.11 -21.06
N ARG A 121 1.87 26.78 -20.24
CA ARG A 121 1.79 28.25 -20.16
C ARG A 121 1.60 28.89 -21.54
N SER A 122 0.75 28.24 -22.34
CA SER A 122 0.49 28.60 -23.73
C SER A 122 -0.51 29.74 -23.86
N ASN A 123 -0.32 30.57 -24.88
CA ASN A 123 -1.37 31.41 -25.45
C ASN A 123 -2.39 30.56 -26.27
N GLU A 124 -3.35 31.23 -26.91
CA GLU A 124 -4.46 30.61 -27.65
C GLU A 124 -4.05 29.85 -28.94
N ASP A 125 -2.93 30.23 -29.56
CA ASP A 125 -2.46 29.63 -30.81
C ASP A 125 -1.30 28.64 -30.64
N GLY A 126 -0.74 28.52 -29.43
CA GLY A 126 0.31 27.57 -29.09
C GLY A 126 1.73 28.09 -29.21
N TRP A 127 1.96 29.19 -29.93
CA TRP A 127 3.32 29.63 -30.31
C TRP A 127 3.96 30.58 -29.30
N GLY A 128 3.18 31.13 -28.37
CA GLY A 128 3.66 31.79 -27.16
C GLY A 128 3.55 30.83 -25.98
N SER A 129 4.48 29.87 -25.89
CA SER A 129 4.44 28.79 -24.89
C SER A 129 5.83 28.23 -24.60
N TYR A 130 5.91 27.40 -23.56
CA TYR A 130 7.01 26.45 -23.43
C TYR A 130 6.62 25.10 -24.03
N MET A 131 7.58 24.47 -24.71
CA MET A 131 7.50 23.13 -25.28
C MET A 131 8.48 22.22 -24.56
N LEU A 132 7.97 21.18 -23.90
CA LEU A 132 8.78 20.05 -23.45
C LEU A 132 8.60 18.89 -24.43
N GLN A 133 9.65 18.58 -25.19
CA GLN A 133 9.62 17.69 -26.34
C GLN A 133 10.44 16.43 -26.10
N ILE A 134 9.96 15.30 -26.60
CA ILE A 134 10.77 14.14 -26.98
C ILE A 134 11.06 14.28 -28.47
N VAL A 135 12.34 14.25 -28.85
CA VAL A 135 12.81 14.36 -30.24
C VAL A 135 13.50 13.04 -30.60
N PRO A 136 12.73 12.00 -31.02
CA PRO A 136 13.24 10.63 -31.07
C PRO A 136 14.40 10.46 -32.03
N ASN A 137 14.32 11.04 -33.23
CA ASN A 137 15.39 10.97 -34.25
C ASN A 137 16.73 11.56 -33.76
N ALA A 138 16.66 12.57 -32.88
CA ALA A 138 17.86 13.17 -32.28
C ALA A 138 18.30 12.48 -30.98
N GLY A 139 17.52 11.53 -30.46
CA GLY A 139 17.79 10.83 -29.20
C GLY A 139 17.90 11.79 -28.03
N MET A 140 16.93 12.70 -27.88
CA MET A 140 16.98 13.73 -26.84
C MET A 140 15.59 14.18 -26.39
N ILE A 141 15.57 14.79 -25.20
CA ILE A 141 14.50 15.69 -24.79
C ILE A 141 14.93 17.13 -24.95
N ARG A 142 13.97 18.01 -25.17
CA ARG A 142 14.19 19.45 -25.32
C ARG A 142 13.14 20.24 -24.53
N LEU A 143 13.58 21.18 -23.72
CA LEU A 143 12.72 22.24 -23.17
C LEU A 143 13.04 23.55 -23.90
N GLN A 144 12.07 24.16 -24.57
CA GLN A 144 12.28 25.40 -25.32
C GLN A 144 11.08 26.37 -25.31
N ASP A 145 11.34 27.63 -25.65
CA ASP A 145 10.31 28.60 -26.04
C ASP A 145 9.83 28.27 -27.47
N ALA A 146 8.52 28.10 -27.65
CA ALA A 146 7.91 27.71 -28.92
C ALA A 146 8.14 28.74 -30.05
N SER A 147 8.36 30.02 -29.73
CA SER A 147 8.54 31.06 -30.73
C SER A 147 9.82 30.90 -31.55
N GLY A 148 10.84 30.24 -30.98
CA GLY A 148 12.17 30.08 -31.60
C GLY A 148 12.91 31.41 -31.77
N GLY A 149 14.14 31.50 -31.26
CA GLY A 149 14.94 32.71 -31.43
C GLY A 149 16.24 32.69 -30.64
N GLU A 150 17.20 33.50 -31.07
CA GLU A 150 18.45 33.68 -30.33
C GLU A 150 18.17 34.33 -28.97
N GLY A 151 18.76 33.79 -27.89
CA GLY A 151 18.54 34.26 -26.52
C GLY A 151 17.23 33.78 -25.86
N LYS A 152 16.46 32.92 -26.53
CA LYS A 152 15.29 32.24 -25.95
C LYS A 152 15.68 30.92 -25.28
N LEU A 153 14.84 30.46 -24.34
CA LEU A 153 15.04 29.18 -23.66
C LEU A 153 15.17 28.04 -24.67
N LYS A 154 16.26 27.28 -24.59
CA LYS A 154 16.47 26.03 -25.31
C LYS A 154 17.48 25.17 -24.57
N GLU A 155 16.99 24.19 -23.83
CA GLU A 155 17.79 23.19 -23.15
C GLU A 155 17.55 21.82 -23.76
N GLU A 156 18.64 21.10 -24.07
CA GLU A 156 18.58 19.76 -24.65
C GLU A 156 19.34 18.77 -23.77
N ARG A 157 18.82 17.54 -23.63
CA ARG A 157 19.47 16.44 -22.91
C ARG A 157 19.34 15.15 -23.70
N LYS A 158 20.44 14.42 -23.86
CA LYS A 158 20.44 13.13 -24.55
C LYS A 158 19.70 12.08 -23.72
N VAL A 159 18.85 11.31 -24.40
CA VAL A 159 18.10 10.18 -23.83
C VAL A 159 18.02 9.05 -24.85
N THR A 160 17.75 7.85 -24.40
CA THR A 160 17.52 6.70 -25.30
C THR A 160 16.03 6.60 -25.61
N VAL A 161 15.68 6.79 -26.88
CA VAL A 161 14.29 6.68 -27.35
C VAL A 161 14.19 5.53 -28.36
N LYS A 162 13.16 4.71 -28.24
CA LYS A 162 12.86 3.60 -29.13
C LYS A 162 11.38 3.65 -29.54
N VAL A 163 11.10 3.23 -30.77
CA VAL A 163 9.72 3.04 -31.23
C VAL A 163 9.03 1.96 -30.40
N GLY A 164 7.79 2.22 -30.02
CA GLY A 164 6.95 1.27 -29.26
C GLY A 164 7.13 1.32 -27.75
N GLU A 165 8.18 1.97 -27.23
CA GLU A 165 8.34 2.20 -25.79
C GLU A 165 7.41 3.32 -25.31
N ILE A 166 7.10 3.29 -24.00
CA ILE A 166 6.28 4.29 -23.31
C ILE A 166 7.19 5.06 -22.36
N TYR A 167 7.21 6.38 -22.51
CA TYR A 167 8.00 7.28 -21.68
C TYR A 167 7.08 8.11 -20.79
N HIS A 168 7.47 8.33 -19.55
CA HIS A 168 6.74 9.23 -18.66
C HIS A 168 7.42 10.61 -18.65
N LEU A 169 6.69 11.62 -19.09
CA LEU A 169 7.18 12.99 -19.20
C LEU A 169 6.51 13.84 -18.13
N LYS A 170 7.29 14.48 -17.27
CA LYS A 170 6.79 15.32 -16.17
C LYS A 170 7.52 16.64 -16.10
N VAL A 171 6.77 17.75 -16.02
CA VAL A 171 7.30 19.08 -15.74
C VAL A 171 6.69 19.65 -14.47
N LYS A 172 7.54 20.10 -13.54
CA LYS A 172 7.14 20.94 -12.40
C LYS A 172 7.47 22.40 -12.76
N ALA A 173 6.44 23.23 -12.87
CA ALA A 173 6.56 24.68 -13.07
C ALA A 173 6.13 25.39 -11.79
N GLU A 174 7.02 26.20 -11.20
CA GLU A 174 6.77 26.94 -9.96
C GLU A 174 7.44 28.32 -10.06
N GLY A 175 6.63 29.37 -10.23
CA GLY A 175 7.12 30.71 -10.54
C GLY A 175 7.95 30.71 -11.83
N SER A 176 9.25 31.00 -11.69
CA SER A 176 10.24 30.94 -12.77
C SER A 176 10.93 29.60 -12.94
N SER A 177 10.85 28.74 -11.92
CA SER A 177 11.54 27.47 -11.92
C SER A 177 10.79 26.48 -12.81
N LEU A 178 11.49 25.92 -13.78
CA LEU A 178 11.01 24.81 -14.60
C LEU A 178 11.93 23.61 -14.35
N LYS A 179 11.37 22.52 -13.82
CA LYS A 179 12.08 21.26 -13.57
C LYS A 179 11.43 20.15 -14.41
N VAL A 180 12.22 19.51 -15.26
CA VAL A 180 11.79 18.41 -16.13
C VAL A 180 12.33 17.10 -15.59
N TYR A 181 11.47 16.10 -15.50
CA TYR A 181 11.81 14.75 -15.08
C TYR A 181 11.56 13.80 -16.25
N TRP A 182 12.43 12.80 -16.37
CA TRP A 182 12.38 11.78 -17.41
C TRP A 182 12.09 10.43 -16.77
N ASP A 183 11.03 9.77 -17.22
CA ASP A 183 10.51 8.54 -16.62
C ASP A 183 10.28 8.69 -15.10
N ASN A 184 10.68 7.69 -14.33
CA ASN A 184 10.52 7.66 -12.87
C ASN A 184 11.72 8.28 -12.12
N ALA A 185 12.60 9.01 -12.82
CA ALA A 185 13.76 9.63 -12.18
C ALA A 185 13.31 10.65 -11.11
N TYR A 186 14.01 10.62 -9.98
CA TYR A 186 13.77 11.53 -8.87
C TYR A 186 14.30 12.95 -9.16
N LYS A 187 15.51 13.03 -9.71
CA LYS A 187 16.19 14.28 -10.04
C LYS A 187 15.73 14.82 -11.39
N PRO A 188 15.59 16.14 -11.51
CA PRO A 188 15.29 16.73 -12.80
C PRO A 188 16.48 16.56 -13.74
N VAL A 189 16.19 16.20 -15.00
CA VAL A 189 17.16 16.13 -16.09
C VAL A 189 17.41 17.51 -16.71
N ILE A 190 16.43 18.43 -16.62
CA ILE A 190 16.57 19.85 -16.96
C ILE A 190 16.01 20.68 -15.80
N GLU A 191 16.78 21.66 -15.34
CA GLU A 191 16.36 22.65 -14.35
C GLU A 191 16.80 24.04 -14.81
N VAL A 192 15.83 24.93 -15.00
CA VAL A 192 16.07 26.30 -15.49
C VAL A 192 15.20 27.32 -14.78
N GLN A 193 15.62 28.58 -14.84
CA GLN A 193 14.82 29.73 -14.43
C GLN A 193 14.45 30.54 -15.67
N ASP A 194 13.16 30.65 -15.98
CA ASP A 194 12.67 31.46 -17.11
C ASP A 194 11.37 32.21 -16.75
N ASN A 195 11.22 33.40 -17.33
CA ASN A 195 10.15 34.35 -17.02
C ASN A 195 9.30 34.74 -18.23
N ALA A 196 9.55 34.17 -19.41
CA ALA A 196 8.82 34.49 -20.63
C ALA A 196 7.32 34.23 -20.47
N TYR A 197 6.96 33.09 -19.88
CA TYR A 197 5.59 32.69 -19.63
C TYR A 197 5.40 32.32 -18.15
N ARG A 198 4.41 32.94 -17.50
CA ARG A 198 4.07 32.72 -16.07
C ARG A 198 2.78 31.93 -15.86
N THR A 199 1.84 32.08 -16.78
CA THR A 199 0.53 31.44 -16.75
C THR A 199 0.07 31.22 -18.19
N GLY A 200 -0.79 30.24 -18.40
CA GLY A 200 -1.40 30.01 -19.71
C GLY A 200 -2.05 28.64 -19.80
N LYS A 201 -2.50 28.30 -21.00
CA LYS A 201 -3.13 27.03 -21.33
C LYS A 201 -2.14 25.88 -21.32
N LEU A 202 -2.67 24.67 -21.20
CA LEU A 202 -1.94 23.41 -21.34
C LEU A 202 -2.34 22.72 -22.64
N GLY A 203 -1.48 21.87 -23.18
CA GLY A 203 -1.80 21.16 -24.40
C GLY A 203 -0.73 20.17 -24.85
N LEU A 204 -0.93 19.65 -26.05
CA LEU A 204 -0.05 18.70 -26.72
C LEU A 204 0.33 19.23 -28.10
N ASN A 205 1.51 18.86 -28.59
CA ASN A 205 1.91 19.10 -29.97
C ASN A 205 2.62 17.88 -30.55
N VAL A 206 2.41 17.66 -31.84
CA VAL A 206 3.14 16.68 -32.63
C VAL A 206 3.63 17.34 -33.92
N TRP A 207 4.88 17.05 -34.28
CA TRP A 207 5.49 17.43 -35.55
C TRP A 207 5.92 16.18 -36.33
N ASP A 208 5.62 16.15 -37.63
CA ASP A 208 6.03 15.13 -38.62
C ASP A 208 5.74 13.66 -38.27
N GLY A 209 4.54 13.34 -37.78
CA GLY A 209 4.11 11.95 -37.62
C GLY A 209 3.00 11.76 -36.60
N SER A 210 2.97 10.62 -35.94
CA SER A 210 1.94 10.25 -34.96
C SER A 210 2.54 9.90 -33.60
N VAL A 211 1.86 10.36 -32.54
CA VAL A 211 2.23 10.06 -31.15
C VAL A 211 0.97 9.75 -30.37
N LEU A 212 1.06 8.77 -29.47
CA LEU A 212 -0.02 8.39 -28.58
C LEU A 212 0.26 8.90 -27.15
N PHE A 213 -0.70 9.62 -26.58
CA PHE A 213 -0.64 10.20 -25.23
C PHE A 213 -1.69 9.57 -24.31
N GLN A 214 -1.32 9.25 -23.09
CA GLN A 214 -2.21 8.72 -22.06
C GLN A 214 -1.85 9.32 -20.70
N ASN A 215 -2.75 9.25 -19.71
CA ASN A 215 -2.52 9.77 -18.36
C ASN A 215 -2.05 11.25 -18.37
N ILE A 216 -2.75 12.10 -19.14
CA ILE A 216 -2.41 13.52 -19.32
C ILE A 216 -2.99 14.31 -18.14
N ILE A 217 -2.18 14.53 -17.10
CA ILE A 217 -2.66 15.02 -15.81
C ILE A 217 -1.92 16.30 -15.41
N VAL A 218 -2.68 17.31 -14.97
CA VAL A 218 -2.15 18.47 -14.23
C VAL A 218 -2.49 18.35 -12.75
N SER A 219 -1.56 18.72 -11.86
CA SER A 219 -1.79 18.73 -10.41
C SER A 219 -3.03 19.55 -10.03
N ASP A 220 -3.96 18.94 -9.29
CA ASP A 220 -5.23 19.56 -8.88
C ASP A 220 -5.67 19.07 -7.47
N LEU A 221 -6.95 19.25 -7.13
CA LEU A 221 -7.60 18.76 -5.92
C LEU A 221 -7.54 17.23 -5.80
N LYS A 222 -7.02 16.74 -4.68
CA LYS A 222 -7.16 15.37 -4.20
C LYS A 222 -8.31 15.30 -3.20
N GLY A 223 -9.18 14.31 -3.37
CA GLY A 223 -10.37 14.17 -2.53
C GLY A 223 -11.36 13.14 -3.05
N ASN A 224 -12.51 13.02 -2.37
CA ASN A 224 -13.62 12.16 -2.77
C ASN A 224 -14.92 12.94 -3.06
N LEU A 225 -14.81 14.25 -3.32
CA LEU A 225 -15.98 15.11 -3.54
C LEU A 225 -16.74 14.76 -4.83
N GLY A 226 -16.07 14.14 -5.80
CA GLY A 226 -16.66 13.66 -7.05
C GLY A 226 -16.74 14.74 -8.13
N ALA A 227 -17.77 14.67 -8.98
CA ALA A 227 -17.95 15.60 -10.10
C ALA A 227 -18.51 16.95 -9.62
N VAL A 228 -18.11 18.04 -10.28
CA VAL A 228 -18.63 19.38 -10.00
C VAL A 228 -20.06 19.50 -10.52
N VAL A 229 -20.99 19.84 -9.64
CA VAL A 229 -22.42 20.11 -9.94
C VAL A 229 -22.63 21.58 -10.27
N THR A 230 -21.99 22.46 -9.50
CA THR A 230 -22.04 23.92 -9.72
C THR A 230 -20.64 24.46 -9.71
N ASN A 231 -20.29 25.24 -10.74
CA ASN A 231 -19.01 25.94 -10.87
C ASN A 231 -19.27 27.43 -11.08
N GLN A 232 -18.88 28.27 -10.12
CA GLN A 232 -18.98 29.73 -10.20
C GLN A 232 -17.66 30.38 -9.82
N GLY A 233 -17.36 31.50 -10.49
CA GLY A 233 -16.13 32.26 -10.26
C GLY A 233 -14.90 31.65 -10.95
N GLN A 234 -13.71 32.02 -10.48
CA GLN A 234 -12.46 31.65 -11.11
C GLN A 234 -11.75 30.53 -10.36
N TRP A 235 -11.55 29.42 -11.07
CA TRP A 235 -10.91 28.21 -10.55
C TRP A 235 -9.85 27.71 -11.51
N GLN A 236 -8.70 27.33 -10.98
CA GLN A 236 -7.64 26.71 -11.77
C GLN A 236 -6.92 25.60 -10.98
N PRO A 237 -6.44 24.53 -11.64
CA PRO A 237 -5.55 23.57 -11.02
C PRO A 237 -4.25 24.24 -10.59
N ASN A 238 -3.65 23.77 -9.51
CA ASN A 238 -2.37 24.24 -9.01
C ASN A 238 -1.64 23.14 -8.22
N ILE A 239 -0.32 23.22 -8.13
CA ILE A 239 0.50 22.27 -7.35
C ILE A 239 0.10 22.23 -5.86
N SER A 240 -0.41 23.33 -5.32
CA SER A 240 -0.92 23.44 -3.94
C SER A 240 -2.37 22.95 -3.79
N GLY A 241 -2.98 22.38 -4.84
CA GLY A 241 -4.39 21.97 -4.90
C GLY A 241 -5.26 22.92 -5.72
N LYS A 242 -6.59 22.86 -5.59
CA LYS A 242 -7.49 23.72 -6.38
C LYS A 242 -7.34 25.18 -5.95
N LYS A 243 -6.93 26.06 -6.85
CA LYS A 243 -6.84 27.51 -6.60
C LYS A 243 -8.17 28.18 -6.95
N GLY A 244 -8.78 28.87 -5.98
CA GLY A 244 -9.94 29.71 -6.18
C GLY A 244 -9.59 31.19 -6.00
N MET A 245 -10.17 32.06 -6.82
CA MET A 245 -9.92 33.51 -6.79
C MET A 245 -11.21 34.28 -6.92
N VAL A 246 -11.38 35.35 -6.14
CA VAL A 246 -12.53 36.25 -6.24
C VAL A 246 -12.25 37.37 -7.25
N ALA A 247 -13.13 37.51 -8.25
CA ALA A 247 -13.13 38.61 -9.20
C ALA A 247 -14.46 39.39 -9.12
N ASN A 248 -14.42 40.71 -9.25
CA ASN A 248 -15.60 41.58 -9.31
C ASN A 248 -16.58 41.45 -8.12
N GLN A 249 -16.08 41.24 -6.90
CA GLN A 249 -16.86 41.12 -5.65
C GLN A 249 -17.83 39.92 -5.57
N SER A 250 -17.78 38.97 -6.51
CA SER A 250 -18.56 37.73 -6.45
C SER A 250 -17.72 36.58 -5.91
N LYS A 251 -18.24 35.87 -4.90
CA LYS A 251 -17.56 34.67 -4.34
C LYS A 251 -17.32 33.63 -5.43
N SER A 252 -16.23 32.89 -5.32
CA SER A 252 -15.97 31.70 -6.15
C SER A 252 -16.43 30.45 -5.40
N LEU A 253 -17.18 29.59 -6.08
CA LEU A 253 -17.89 28.46 -5.47
C LEU A 253 -17.82 27.23 -6.38
N GLN A 254 -17.44 26.10 -5.79
CA GLN A 254 -17.64 24.79 -6.40
C GLN A 254 -18.41 23.87 -5.46
N ILE A 255 -19.55 23.37 -5.92
CA ILE A 255 -20.34 22.34 -5.25
C ILE A 255 -20.16 21.04 -6.03
N TYR A 256 -19.93 19.95 -5.31
CA TYR A 256 -19.70 18.63 -5.89
C TYR A 256 -20.84 17.69 -5.60
N ASN A 257 -20.94 16.57 -6.32
CA ASN A 257 -22.04 15.62 -6.20
C ASN A 257 -21.99 14.75 -4.94
N LYS A 258 -20.91 14.78 -4.14
CA LYS A 258 -20.86 14.11 -2.83
C LYS A 258 -21.86 14.74 -1.87
N GLN A 259 -22.80 13.93 -1.39
CA GLN A 259 -23.77 14.27 -0.37
C GLN A 259 -23.54 13.47 0.90
N ALA A 260 -23.88 14.06 2.04
CA ALA A 260 -23.97 13.37 3.33
C ALA A 260 -24.89 14.14 4.30
N ALA A 261 -25.51 13.41 5.22
CA ALA A 261 -26.30 13.99 6.31
C ALA A 261 -25.43 14.17 7.57
N ASP A 262 -24.98 13.04 8.13
CA ASP A 262 -24.03 12.97 9.24
C ASP A 262 -22.68 12.50 8.73
N PHE A 263 -21.64 13.27 9.00
CA PHE A 263 -20.33 13.07 8.39
C PHE A 263 -19.18 13.71 9.18
N VAL A 264 -17.97 13.31 8.80
CA VAL A 264 -16.74 14.06 9.02
C VAL A 264 -16.27 14.60 7.67
N TYR A 265 -16.16 15.92 7.54
CA TYR A 265 -15.61 16.59 6.36
C TYR A 265 -14.26 17.20 6.70
N GLU A 266 -13.21 16.63 6.14
CA GLU A 266 -11.82 17.08 6.28
C GLU A 266 -11.37 17.82 5.03
N GLY A 267 -10.57 18.87 5.18
CA GLY A 267 -9.93 19.55 4.05
C GLY A 267 -8.79 20.47 4.48
N ASN A 268 -7.76 20.56 3.63
CA ASN A 268 -6.64 21.47 3.85
C ASN A 268 -6.83 22.77 3.07
N ILE A 269 -6.70 23.92 3.73
CA ILE A 269 -6.88 25.25 3.16
C ILE A 269 -5.60 26.08 3.33
N SER A 270 -5.08 26.63 2.25
CA SER A 270 -3.98 27.62 2.30
C SER A 270 -4.51 28.98 1.83
N LEU A 271 -4.18 30.05 2.55
CA LEU A 271 -4.71 31.40 2.33
C LEU A 271 -3.59 32.36 1.92
N ARG A 272 -3.84 33.18 0.88
CA ARG A 272 -3.07 34.42 0.66
C ARG A 272 -3.46 35.48 1.71
N PRO A 273 -2.66 36.56 1.89
CA PRO A 273 -3.04 37.67 2.76
C PRO A 273 -4.43 38.23 2.42
N ASP A 274 -5.18 38.61 3.45
CA ASP A 274 -6.54 39.18 3.37
C ASP A 274 -7.58 38.29 2.65
N SER A 275 -7.34 36.99 2.58
CA SER A 275 -8.25 36.01 2.00
C SER A 275 -9.24 35.42 3.02
N VAL A 276 -10.40 35.02 2.51
CA VAL A 276 -11.42 34.26 3.25
C VAL A 276 -11.85 33.08 2.40
N ALA A 277 -11.78 31.87 2.95
CA ALA A 277 -12.14 30.63 2.27
C ALA A 277 -12.86 29.66 3.20
N ALA A 278 -13.71 28.80 2.65
CA ALA A 278 -14.55 27.90 3.44
C ALA A 278 -14.74 26.53 2.79
N LEU A 279 -15.00 25.54 3.63
CA LEU A 279 -15.65 24.30 3.22
C LEU A 279 -17.16 24.49 3.34
N ALA A 280 -17.89 24.29 2.23
CA ALA A 280 -19.35 24.31 2.20
C ALA A 280 -19.91 22.91 2.46
N PHE A 281 -20.95 22.79 3.27
CA PHE A 281 -21.55 21.50 3.62
C PHE A 281 -23.04 21.64 3.90
N ARG A 282 -23.76 20.50 3.75
CA ARG A 282 -25.24 20.48 3.73
C ARG A 282 -25.79 21.57 2.80
N SER A 283 -25.10 21.74 1.68
CA SER A 283 -25.36 22.78 0.69
C SER A 283 -26.46 22.35 -0.26
N SER A 284 -27.24 23.31 -0.78
CA SER A 284 -28.02 23.06 -1.99
C SER A 284 -27.10 22.89 -3.20
N ALA A 285 -27.59 22.24 -4.26
CA ALA A 285 -26.82 21.95 -5.47
C ALA A 285 -26.25 23.22 -6.14
N ASP A 286 -26.99 24.32 -6.10
CA ASP A 286 -26.61 25.65 -6.61
C ASP A 286 -25.72 26.46 -5.64
N GLY A 287 -25.50 25.96 -4.42
CA GLY A 287 -24.67 26.61 -3.40
C GLY A 287 -25.27 27.89 -2.78
N THR A 288 -26.58 28.12 -2.93
CA THR A 288 -27.27 29.30 -2.36
C THR A 288 -27.73 29.10 -0.92
N ASN A 289 -27.90 27.85 -0.49
CA ASN A 289 -28.27 27.44 0.87
C ASN A 289 -27.23 26.46 1.44
N GLY A 290 -27.20 26.33 2.77
CA GLY A 290 -26.27 25.45 3.49
C GLY A 290 -25.37 26.20 4.45
N TYR A 291 -24.37 25.51 4.97
CA TYR A 291 -23.36 26.06 5.87
C TYR A 291 -22.00 26.21 5.18
N GLU A 292 -21.21 27.18 5.65
CA GLU A 292 -19.83 27.44 5.23
C GLU A 292 -18.97 27.59 6.50
N ALA A 293 -18.05 26.65 6.75
CA ALA A 293 -17.02 26.76 7.79
C ALA A 293 -15.82 27.51 7.20
N ALA A 294 -15.72 28.80 7.50
CA ALA A 294 -14.80 29.74 6.89
C ALA A 294 -13.58 30.04 7.78
N LEU A 295 -12.43 30.15 7.13
CA LEU A 295 -11.18 30.67 7.67
C LEU A 295 -10.95 32.08 7.14
N THR A 296 -10.75 33.04 8.04
CA THR A 296 -10.41 34.44 7.72
C THR A 296 -8.97 34.71 8.11
N LYS A 297 -8.14 35.09 7.15
CA LYS A 297 -6.73 35.45 7.38
C LYS A 297 -6.65 36.84 8.05
N GLU A 298 -6.06 36.91 9.24
CA GLU A 298 -5.90 38.13 10.05
C GLU A 298 -4.40 38.34 10.35
N GLY A 299 -3.62 38.86 9.40
CA GLY A 299 -2.16 38.97 9.53
C GLY A 299 -1.50 37.59 9.70
N ASN A 300 -0.73 37.39 10.77
CA ASN A 300 -0.11 36.10 11.11
C ASN A 300 -1.03 35.15 11.89
N GLN A 301 -2.34 35.40 11.83
CA GLN A 301 -3.36 34.62 12.52
C GLN A 301 -4.49 34.25 11.56
N VAL A 302 -5.33 33.29 11.96
CA VAL A 302 -6.56 32.91 11.26
C VAL A 302 -7.72 32.77 12.25
N ARG A 303 -8.91 33.22 11.86
CA ARG A 303 -10.15 33.07 12.64
C ARG A 303 -11.07 32.07 11.97
N VAL A 304 -11.71 31.22 12.76
CA VAL A 304 -12.73 30.27 12.29
C VAL A 304 -14.11 30.90 12.47
N SER A 305 -14.97 30.81 11.47
CA SER A 305 -16.37 31.19 11.55
C SER A 305 -17.27 30.17 10.88
N LEU A 306 -18.49 30.01 11.38
CA LEU A 306 -19.54 29.22 10.77
C LEU A 306 -20.61 30.18 10.28
N THR A 307 -20.87 30.16 8.97
CA THR A 307 -21.86 31.04 8.34
C THR A 307 -22.85 30.24 7.52
N LYS A 308 -24.04 30.79 7.24
CA LYS A 308 -24.93 30.27 6.20
C LYS A 308 -24.43 30.75 4.83
N ALA A 309 -24.76 30.03 3.76
CA ALA A 309 -24.37 30.38 2.40
C ALA A 309 -24.81 31.79 1.94
N ASN A 310 -25.87 32.34 2.56
CA ASN A 310 -26.37 33.70 2.36
C ASN A 310 -25.59 34.79 3.14
N GLY A 311 -24.52 34.42 3.84
CA GLY A 311 -23.66 35.33 4.61
C GLY A 311 -24.05 35.51 6.09
N THR A 312 -25.14 34.91 6.56
CA THR A 312 -25.54 35.01 7.98
C THR A 312 -24.48 34.35 8.88
N ASN A 313 -23.86 35.09 9.79
CA ASN A 313 -22.93 34.53 10.77
C ASN A 313 -23.71 33.77 11.86
N ILE A 314 -23.34 32.51 12.09
CA ILE A 314 -23.92 31.67 13.15
C ILE A 314 -23.04 31.74 14.39
N ALA A 315 -21.73 31.53 14.21
CA ALA A 315 -20.74 31.57 15.27
C ALA A 315 -19.36 31.94 14.73
N SER A 316 -18.50 32.46 15.60
CA SER A 316 -17.08 32.68 15.34
C SER A 316 -16.26 32.20 16.53
N SER A 317 -15.05 31.73 16.29
CA SER A 317 -14.15 31.28 17.35
C SER A 317 -13.79 32.46 18.26
N GLN A 318 -13.69 32.16 19.57
CA GLN A 318 -13.35 33.16 20.60
C GLN A 318 -11.92 33.69 20.45
N HIS A 319 -11.03 32.86 19.92
CA HIS A 319 -9.62 33.18 19.68
C HIS A 319 -9.26 32.95 18.21
N THR A 320 -8.12 33.50 17.81
CA THR A 320 -7.46 33.22 16.53
C THR A 320 -6.38 32.15 16.71
N TYR A 321 -5.94 31.58 15.60
CA TYR A 321 -4.92 30.54 15.55
C TYR A 321 -3.69 31.01 14.77
N PRO A 322 -2.47 30.60 15.16
CA PRO A 322 -1.26 30.93 14.41
C PRO A 322 -1.37 30.53 12.94
N SER A 323 -0.93 31.41 12.05
CA SER A 323 -0.96 31.18 10.62
C SER A 323 0.17 31.97 9.98
N GLN A 324 1.28 31.32 9.68
CA GLN A 324 2.37 31.95 8.94
C GLN A 324 2.09 32.02 7.44
N ILE A 325 2.90 32.76 6.69
CA ILE A 325 2.75 32.87 5.24
C ILE A 325 2.94 31.48 4.62
N GLY A 326 1.97 31.05 3.80
CA GLY A 326 2.01 29.72 3.19
C GLY A 326 1.55 28.58 4.11
N ALA A 327 1.08 28.88 5.32
CA ALA A 327 0.53 27.86 6.21
C ALA A 327 -0.62 27.10 5.54
N LYS A 328 -0.58 25.76 5.69
CA LYS A 328 -1.64 24.85 5.27
C LYS A 328 -2.46 24.47 6.49
N HIS A 329 -3.70 24.94 6.54
CA HIS A 329 -4.60 24.70 7.67
C HIS A 329 -5.46 23.46 7.46
N HIS A 330 -5.51 22.56 8.42
CA HIS A 330 -6.41 21.40 8.39
C HIS A 330 -7.73 21.73 9.08
N VAL A 331 -8.83 21.66 8.34
CA VAL A 331 -10.19 21.85 8.86
C VAL A 331 -10.88 20.49 8.95
N GLU A 332 -11.40 20.15 10.13
CA GLU A 332 -12.22 18.96 10.38
C GLU A 332 -13.60 19.41 10.88
N ILE A 333 -14.64 19.11 10.09
CA ILE A 333 -16.04 19.39 10.45
C ILE A 333 -16.70 18.08 10.84
N LYS A 334 -17.18 17.95 12.08
CA LYS A 334 -18.02 16.84 12.50
C LYS A 334 -19.48 17.30 12.59
N ALA A 335 -20.33 16.72 11.77
CA ALA A 335 -21.77 16.98 11.80
C ALA A 335 -22.51 15.70 12.16
N SER A 336 -23.25 15.71 13.28
CA SER A 336 -24.10 14.58 13.71
C SER A 336 -25.44 15.09 14.22
N GLY A 337 -26.52 14.67 13.55
CA GLY A 337 -27.83 15.26 13.70
C GLY A 337 -27.78 16.78 13.51
N ASN A 338 -28.12 17.52 14.57
CA ASN A 338 -28.08 18.98 14.57
C ASN A 338 -26.79 19.56 15.18
N ARG A 339 -25.90 18.74 15.76
CA ARG A 339 -24.65 19.22 16.35
C ARG A 339 -23.61 19.39 15.25
N ILE A 340 -22.92 20.53 15.26
CA ILE A 340 -21.85 20.87 14.33
C ILE A 340 -20.63 21.28 15.15
N GLN A 341 -19.51 20.59 14.91
CA GLN A 341 -18.21 20.91 15.47
C GLN A 341 -17.23 21.24 14.35
N VAL A 342 -16.43 22.29 14.52
CA VAL A 342 -15.36 22.67 13.58
C VAL A 342 -14.04 22.73 14.35
N PHE A 343 -13.10 21.88 13.97
CA PHE A 343 -11.74 21.85 14.47
C PHE A 343 -10.80 22.45 13.42
N LEU A 344 -9.74 23.12 13.90
CA LEU A 344 -8.68 23.69 13.07
C LEU A 344 -7.34 23.18 13.62
N ASP A 345 -6.47 22.69 12.75
CA ASP A 345 -5.07 22.32 13.05
C ASP A 345 -4.92 21.45 14.31
N GLY A 346 -5.87 20.53 14.49
CA GLY A 346 -5.91 19.58 15.61
C GLY A 346 -6.10 20.21 16.99
N TYR A 347 -6.28 21.52 17.10
CA TYR A 347 -6.50 22.20 18.37
C TYR A 347 -7.78 21.69 19.06
N THR A 348 -7.69 21.51 20.37
CA THR A 348 -8.81 21.09 21.22
C THR A 348 -8.98 22.05 22.42
N PRO A 349 -10.23 22.43 22.78
CA PRO A 349 -11.52 21.99 22.21
C PRO A 349 -11.78 22.53 20.80
N ALA A 350 -12.89 22.11 20.17
CA ALA A 350 -13.29 22.59 18.85
C ALA A 350 -13.38 24.13 18.81
N ALA A 351 -13.01 24.74 17.66
CA ALA A 351 -13.11 26.18 17.46
C ALA A 351 -14.57 26.67 17.50
N ILE A 352 -15.48 25.80 17.04
CA ILE A 352 -16.94 25.98 17.09
C ILE A 352 -17.57 24.64 17.51
N ASP A 353 -18.51 24.68 18.44
CA ASP A 353 -19.33 23.54 18.87
C ASP A 353 -20.72 24.06 19.23
N LEU A 354 -21.72 23.77 18.40
CA LEU A 354 -23.08 24.27 18.57
C LEU A 354 -24.12 23.33 17.97
N THR A 355 -25.39 23.65 18.18
CA THR A 355 -26.53 22.96 17.54
C THR A 355 -27.27 23.90 16.60
N ASP A 356 -27.46 23.51 15.35
CA ASP A 356 -28.28 24.21 14.36
C ASP A 356 -29.05 23.18 13.51
N LYS A 357 -30.35 23.43 13.31
CA LYS A 357 -31.28 22.52 12.61
C LYS A 357 -31.74 23.03 11.25
N THR A 358 -31.13 24.11 10.75
CA THR A 358 -31.53 24.76 9.50
C THR A 358 -31.34 23.83 8.31
N TYR A 359 -30.20 23.12 8.26
CA TYR A 359 -29.87 22.16 7.21
C TYR A 359 -29.36 20.85 7.84
N THR A 360 -29.93 19.72 7.42
CA THR A 360 -29.64 18.39 7.98
C THR A 360 -28.89 17.47 7.03
N ASP A 361 -28.92 17.78 5.73
CA ASP A 361 -28.26 17.05 4.66
C ASP A 361 -27.96 17.99 3.49
N GLY A 362 -27.17 17.51 2.53
CA GLY A 362 -26.92 18.21 1.28
C GLY A 362 -25.54 17.91 0.71
N TYR A 363 -25.13 18.73 -0.24
CA TYR A 363 -23.87 18.59 -0.97
C TYR A 363 -22.68 19.19 -0.19
N ALA A 364 -21.48 18.74 -0.55
CA ALA A 364 -20.21 19.31 -0.12
C ALA A 364 -19.60 20.22 -1.19
N GLY A 365 -18.83 21.21 -0.75
CA GLY A 365 -18.21 22.19 -1.65
C GLY A 365 -17.03 22.92 -1.04
N ILE A 366 -16.43 23.77 -1.86
CA ILE A 366 -15.33 24.68 -1.51
C ILE A 366 -15.68 26.10 -1.98
N VAL A 367 -15.31 27.10 -1.18
CA VAL A 367 -15.71 28.49 -1.40
C VAL A 367 -14.55 29.44 -1.14
N VAL A 368 -14.29 30.37 -2.04
CA VAL A 368 -13.44 31.54 -1.77
C VAL A 368 -14.33 32.78 -1.72
N LYS A 369 -14.45 33.37 -0.54
CA LYS A 369 -15.32 34.52 -0.27
C LYS A 369 -14.57 35.84 -0.51
N GLN A 370 -13.25 35.84 -0.32
CA GLN A 370 -12.39 36.99 -0.58
C GLN A 370 -10.97 36.53 -0.92
N GLY A 371 -10.31 37.24 -1.82
CA GLY A 371 -8.90 37.02 -2.15
C GLY A 371 -8.66 35.73 -2.93
N THR A 372 -7.59 35.02 -2.57
CA THR A 372 -7.15 33.76 -3.18
C THR A 372 -6.88 32.70 -2.12
N ALA A 373 -7.35 31.48 -2.37
CA ALA A 373 -7.09 30.33 -1.51
C ALA A 373 -6.87 29.05 -2.32
N TYR A 374 -6.27 28.06 -1.68
CA TYR A 374 -5.96 26.75 -2.25
C TYR A 374 -6.57 25.66 -1.37
N PHE A 375 -7.19 24.67 -2.01
CA PHE A 375 -7.82 23.54 -1.34
C PHE A 375 -7.14 22.23 -1.74
N GLN A 376 -6.82 21.41 -0.76
CA GLN A 376 -6.21 20.10 -0.99
C GLN A 376 -6.74 19.08 0.02
N ASP A 377 -6.65 17.79 -0.31
CA ASP A 377 -6.99 16.69 0.59
C ASP A 377 -8.42 16.78 1.18
N THR A 378 -9.43 17.05 0.34
CA THR A 378 -10.82 17.26 0.77
C THR A 378 -11.65 15.98 0.73
N TYR A 379 -12.13 15.51 1.88
CA TYR A 379 -12.84 14.24 1.99
C TYR A 379 -14.06 14.32 2.91
N VAL A 380 -15.17 13.79 2.44
CA VAL A 380 -16.39 13.59 3.24
C VAL A 380 -16.53 12.10 3.52
N THR A 381 -16.48 11.74 4.80
CA THR A 381 -16.71 10.38 5.29
C THR A 381 -18.00 10.35 6.09
N ASP A 382 -18.93 9.49 5.72
CA ASP A 382 -20.19 9.32 6.45
C ASP A 382 -19.90 8.90 7.90
N ALA A 383 -20.63 9.46 8.87
CA ALA A 383 -20.35 9.25 10.29
C ALA A 383 -20.47 7.76 10.70
N SER A 384 -21.35 7.01 10.02
CA SER A 384 -21.47 5.56 10.20
C SER A 384 -20.24 4.77 9.76
N SER A 385 -19.43 5.32 8.84
CA SER A 385 -18.26 4.65 8.25
C SER A 385 -16.94 5.17 8.82
N TYR A 386 -16.92 6.36 9.41
CA TYR A 386 -15.72 6.97 9.99
C TYR A 386 -15.13 6.10 11.11
N TYR A 387 -14.02 5.41 10.83
CA TYR A 387 -13.36 4.46 11.74
C TYR A 387 -14.25 3.28 12.21
N ASN A 388 -15.25 2.88 11.43
CA ASN A 388 -16.09 1.70 11.72
C ASN A 388 -15.95 0.59 10.67
N GLU A 389 -14.93 0.67 9.80
CA GLU A 389 -14.69 -0.36 8.78
C GLU A 389 -14.32 -1.70 9.44
N LYS A 390 -14.53 -2.80 8.71
CA LYS A 390 -14.09 -4.13 9.13
C LYS A 390 -12.60 -4.08 9.53
N TYR A 391 -12.28 -4.70 10.65
CA TYR A 391 -10.93 -4.76 11.25
C TYR A 391 -10.39 -3.44 11.82
N ARG A 392 -11.12 -2.32 11.77
CA ARG A 392 -10.61 -1.03 12.26
C ARG A 392 -10.43 -1.00 13.78
N PRO A 393 -9.20 -0.90 14.32
CA PRO A 393 -8.97 -0.77 15.75
C PRO A 393 -9.64 0.48 16.33
N GLN A 394 -10.21 0.33 17.53
CA GLN A 394 -11.01 1.36 18.19
C GLN A 394 -10.21 2.17 19.22
N TYR A 395 -9.05 1.68 19.66
CA TYR A 395 -8.17 2.42 20.58
C TYR A 395 -6.67 2.36 20.21
N HIS A 396 -6.31 1.70 19.11
CA HIS A 396 -4.98 1.82 18.50
C HIS A 396 -4.98 2.90 17.43
N TYR A 397 -3.84 3.58 17.25
CA TYR A 397 -3.70 4.50 16.14
C TYR A 397 -3.68 3.76 14.79
N THR A 398 -4.51 4.22 13.87
CA THR A 398 -4.44 3.87 12.45
C THR A 398 -4.67 5.14 11.64
N PRO A 399 -4.08 5.28 10.44
CA PRO A 399 -4.41 6.40 9.59
C PRO A 399 -5.83 6.19 9.06
N ILE A 400 -6.61 7.27 8.99
CA ILE A 400 -7.95 7.20 8.39
C ILE A 400 -7.88 6.68 6.94
N ARG A 401 -6.81 7.05 6.21
CA ARG A 401 -6.56 6.72 4.81
C ARG A 401 -5.05 6.57 4.61
N GLY A 402 -4.64 5.72 3.67
CA GLY A 402 -3.22 5.50 3.37
C GLY A 402 -2.57 4.47 4.29
N SER A 403 -1.25 4.55 4.43
CA SER A 403 -0.46 3.54 5.14
C SER A 403 0.28 4.18 6.31
N ALA A 404 0.20 3.56 7.48
CA ALA A 404 1.11 3.85 8.59
C ALA A 404 2.14 2.73 8.70
N SER A 405 3.41 3.08 8.68
CA SER A 405 4.50 2.19 9.11
C SER A 405 5.17 2.74 10.36
N ASP A 406 6.49 2.95 10.32
CA ASP A 406 7.31 3.30 11.46
C ASP A 406 6.77 4.57 12.15
N PRO A 407 6.53 4.55 13.47
CA PRO A 407 6.35 5.77 14.22
C PRO A 407 7.64 6.59 14.14
N ASN A 408 7.51 7.88 13.90
CA ASN A 408 8.62 8.81 13.79
C ASN A 408 8.38 10.00 14.70
N GLY A 409 9.45 10.73 15.02
CA GLY A 409 9.33 12.06 15.61
C GLY A 409 8.53 12.14 16.92
N LEU A 410 8.40 11.05 17.69
CA LEU A 410 7.59 11.04 18.90
C LEU A 410 8.15 12.05 19.91
N VAL A 411 7.43 13.15 20.13
CA VAL A 411 7.87 14.25 21.01
C VAL A 411 6.67 14.86 21.70
N TYR A 412 6.83 15.19 22.97
CA TYR A 412 5.88 16.07 23.66
C TYR A 412 6.36 17.52 23.63
N PHE A 413 5.49 18.43 23.23
CA PHE A 413 5.79 19.85 23.15
C PHE A 413 4.55 20.69 23.45
N GLU A 414 4.70 21.67 24.35
CA GLU A 414 3.69 22.68 24.68
C GLU A 414 2.26 22.17 24.92
N GLY A 415 2.11 21.03 25.60
CA GLY A 415 0.79 20.49 25.96
C GLY A 415 0.34 19.30 25.11
N GLU A 416 1.08 18.95 24.05
CA GLU A 416 0.66 17.96 23.07
C GLU A 416 1.75 16.91 22.82
N TYR A 417 1.32 15.66 22.70
CA TYR A 417 2.10 14.56 22.14
C TYR A 417 1.98 14.61 20.62
N HIS A 418 3.11 14.62 19.92
CA HIS A 418 3.19 14.55 18.47
C HIS A 418 3.52 13.11 18.06
N LEU A 419 2.70 12.58 17.15
CA LEU A 419 2.93 11.31 16.48
C LEU A 419 3.16 11.62 15.01
N PHE A 420 4.38 11.36 14.54
CA PHE A 420 4.63 11.24 13.11
C PHE A 420 4.72 9.77 12.75
N HIS A 421 4.51 9.46 11.48
CA HIS A 421 4.80 8.13 10.98
C HIS A 421 5.12 8.18 9.49
N GLN A 422 5.80 7.15 9.01
CA GLN A 422 6.04 6.97 7.59
C GLN A 422 4.75 6.77 6.81
N ASP A 423 4.65 7.46 5.68
CA ASP A 423 3.65 7.25 4.62
C ASP A 423 4.33 7.52 3.26
N GLY A 424 4.81 6.46 2.60
CA GLY A 424 5.42 6.56 1.26
C GLY A 424 6.70 7.40 1.19
N GLY A 425 7.53 7.41 2.24
CA GLY A 425 8.73 8.26 2.32
C GLY A 425 8.41 9.72 2.63
N THR A 426 7.26 9.98 3.25
CA THR A 426 6.90 11.27 3.86
C THR A 426 6.57 11.05 5.34
N TRP A 427 6.58 12.12 6.14
CA TRP A 427 6.09 12.03 7.52
C TRP A 427 4.67 12.58 7.60
N ALA A 428 3.70 11.68 7.79
CA ALA A 428 2.36 12.03 8.24
C ALA A 428 2.40 12.49 9.70
N HIS A 429 1.41 13.26 10.15
CA HIS A 429 1.43 13.90 11.47
C HIS A 429 0.06 13.89 12.13
N SER A 430 0.05 13.61 13.43
CA SER A 430 -1.10 13.74 14.33
C SER A 430 -0.66 14.25 15.70
N VAL A 431 -1.56 14.90 16.43
CA VAL A 431 -1.34 15.38 17.80
C VAL A 431 -2.40 14.84 18.75
N SER A 432 -2.04 14.66 20.02
CA SER A 432 -2.95 14.24 21.08
C SER A 432 -2.54 14.86 22.42
N LYS A 433 -3.48 15.00 23.37
CA LYS A 433 -3.18 15.40 24.75
C LYS A 433 -2.98 14.21 25.70
N ASP A 434 -3.34 13.01 25.27
CA ASP A 434 -3.42 11.80 26.11
C ASP A 434 -2.88 10.54 25.43
N MET A 435 -2.26 10.68 24.24
CA MET A 435 -1.75 9.60 23.39
C MET A 435 -2.83 8.62 22.87
N LEU A 436 -4.12 8.96 23.02
CA LEU A 436 -5.26 8.15 22.61
C LEU A 436 -6.13 8.89 21.58
N ASN A 437 -6.55 10.10 21.91
CA ASN A 437 -7.46 10.90 21.08
C ASN A 437 -6.66 11.73 20.07
N TRP A 438 -6.26 11.08 18.98
CA TRP A 438 -5.41 11.68 17.94
C TRP A 438 -6.19 12.58 16.98
N LYS A 439 -5.63 13.75 16.70
CA LYS A 439 -6.09 14.71 15.68
C LYS A 439 -5.08 14.78 14.56
N ARG A 440 -5.54 14.50 13.34
CA ARG A 440 -4.73 14.56 12.13
C ARG A 440 -4.32 15.99 11.81
N LEU A 441 -3.10 16.15 11.31
CA LEU A 441 -2.56 17.37 10.73
C LEU A 441 -2.16 17.13 9.26
N PRO A 442 -1.83 18.18 8.50
CA PRO A 442 -1.22 18.00 7.19
C PRO A 442 0.06 17.16 7.25
N ILE A 443 0.49 16.61 6.11
CA ILE A 443 1.82 15.99 5.99
C ILE A 443 2.87 17.00 6.46
N ALA A 444 3.68 16.59 7.43
CA ALA A 444 4.69 17.45 8.03
C ALA A 444 5.91 17.57 7.12
N LEU A 445 6.47 16.44 6.69
CA LEU A 445 7.67 16.38 5.86
C LEU A 445 7.39 15.64 4.55
N PRO A 446 7.04 16.35 3.45
CA PRO A 446 6.90 15.76 2.12
C PRO A 446 8.28 15.49 1.49
N TRP A 447 8.32 14.76 0.37
CA TRP A 447 9.56 14.65 -0.44
C TRP A 447 10.16 16.03 -0.75
N ASN A 448 11.50 16.10 -0.82
CA ASN A 448 12.22 17.36 -1.04
C ASN A 448 13.31 17.22 -2.12
N ASP A 449 14.00 18.29 -2.50
CA ASP A 449 14.99 18.22 -3.60
C ASP A 449 16.16 17.22 -3.34
N HIS A 450 16.33 16.69 -2.12
CA HIS A 450 17.35 15.70 -1.80
C HIS A 450 16.87 14.25 -1.89
N GLY A 451 15.58 13.98 -1.78
CA GLY A 451 15.05 12.62 -1.79
C GLY A 451 13.75 12.43 -1.01
N HIS A 452 13.41 11.15 -0.81
CA HIS A 452 12.42 10.72 0.16
C HIS A 452 12.89 11.07 1.59
N VAL A 453 11.92 11.19 2.50
CA VAL A 453 12.09 11.53 3.91
C VAL A 453 11.71 10.32 4.76
N TRP A 454 12.70 9.45 4.96
CA TRP A 454 12.61 8.21 5.72
C TRP A 454 12.69 8.44 7.23
N SER A 455 12.61 7.34 8.00
CA SER A 455 12.37 7.35 9.44
C SER A 455 13.41 8.15 10.22
N GLY A 456 13.03 8.55 11.44
CA GLY A 456 13.85 9.36 12.34
C GLY A 456 13.08 9.87 13.56
N SER A 457 13.63 10.88 14.23
CA SER A 457 13.14 11.37 15.53
C SER A 457 13.03 12.90 15.60
N ALA A 458 12.38 13.40 16.65
CA ALA A 458 12.20 14.81 16.90
C ALA A 458 12.55 15.15 18.35
N VAL A 459 13.04 16.37 18.54
CA VAL A 459 13.43 16.92 19.84
C VAL A 459 12.80 18.30 20.05
N ALA A 460 12.44 18.57 21.30
CA ALA A 460 12.07 19.91 21.75
C ALA A 460 13.33 20.68 22.17
N ASP A 461 13.73 21.66 21.36
CA ASP A 461 14.82 22.57 21.71
C ASP A 461 14.27 23.71 22.57
N LEU A 462 14.21 23.47 23.88
CA LEU A 462 13.61 24.39 24.85
C LEU A 462 14.50 25.59 25.21
N THR A 463 15.78 25.53 24.90
CA THR A 463 16.78 26.54 25.28
C THR A 463 17.40 27.24 24.08
N ASN A 464 16.89 26.98 22.88
CA ASN A 464 17.48 27.39 21.61
C ASN A 464 18.97 27.01 21.49
N ALA A 465 19.34 25.79 21.90
CA ALA A 465 20.71 25.29 21.79
C ALA A 465 21.19 25.26 20.32
N SER A 466 20.24 25.09 19.39
CA SER A 466 20.49 25.15 17.95
C SER A 466 20.68 26.57 17.39
N GLY A 467 20.14 27.59 18.07
CA GLY A 467 20.06 28.95 17.54
C GLY A 467 18.92 29.20 16.53
N LEU A 468 18.15 28.17 16.13
CA LEU A 468 17.13 28.26 15.07
C LEU A 468 15.86 29.05 15.46
N PHE A 469 15.63 29.28 16.76
CA PHE A 469 14.37 29.78 17.30
C PHE A 469 14.44 31.19 17.88
N GLY A 470 15.49 31.96 17.57
CA GLY A 470 15.70 33.30 18.13
C GLY A 470 14.57 34.29 17.82
N ASP A 471 13.93 34.17 16.66
CA ASP A 471 12.78 34.97 16.21
C ASP A 471 11.42 34.41 16.65
N SER A 472 11.41 33.26 17.32
CA SER A 472 10.22 32.43 17.58
C SER A 472 10.03 32.16 19.08
N GLY A 473 10.43 33.10 19.93
CA GLY A 473 10.31 32.98 21.39
C GLY A 473 11.36 32.08 22.04
N GLY A 474 12.42 31.70 21.32
CA GLY A 474 13.59 31.01 21.86
C GLY A 474 13.40 29.50 22.08
N LYS A 475 12.41 28.88 21.45
CA LYS A 475 12.18 27.43 21.50
C LYS A 475 11.41 26.92 20.28
N GLY A 476 11.52 25.62 20.01
CA GLY A 476 10.75 24.97 18.95
C GLY A 476 11.06 23.48 18.85
N LEU A 477 10.65 22.89 17.72
CA LEU A 477 10.88 21.48 17.42
C LEU A 477 11.91 21.32 16.31
N ILE A 478 12.79 20.33 16.44
CA ILE A 478 13.72 19.89 15.38
C ILE A 478 13.42 18.43 15.07
N ALA A 479 13.30 18.09 13.79
CA ALA A 479 13.18 16.72 13.29
C ALA A 479 14.46 16.34 12.53
N TYR A 480 15.00 15.18 12.86
CA TYR A 480 16.05 14.50 12.12
C TYR A 480 15.44 13.34 11.36
N TYR A 481 15.75 13.25 10.09
CA TYR A 481 15.18 12.24 9.21
C TYR A 481 16.27 11.69 8.30
N THR A 482 16.02 10.50 7.76
CA THR A 482 16.90 9.94 6.74
C THR A 482 16.50 10.48 5.37
N SER A 483 17.40 11.19 4.70
CA SER A 483 17.26 11.56 3.29
C SER A 483 17.70 10.40 2.42
N TYR A 484 16.78 9.84 1.64
CA TYR A 484 17.04 8.75 0.70
C TYR A 484 16.83 9.23 -0.74
N ASN A 485 17.86 9.18 -1.57
CA ASN A 485 17.84 9.57 -2.98
C ASN A 485 17.78 8.34 -3.89
N PRO A 486 16.62 8.02 -4.51
CA PRO A 486 16.48 6.83 -5.35
C PRO A 486 17.43 6.77 -6.55
N ASP A 487 17.88 7.93 -7.05
CA ASP A 487 18.80 8.02 -8.19
C ASP A 487 20.28 7.97 -7.75
N GLY A 488 20.55 7.97 -6.44
CA GLY A 488 21.90 7.88 -5.88
C GLY A 488 22.38 6.43 -5.77
N PRO A 489 23.70 6.19 -5.77
CA PRO A 489 24.25 4.86 -5.52
C PRO A 489 23.73 4.34 -4.16
N ASN A 490 23.09 3.16 -4.18
CA ASN A 490 22.48 2.53 -3.01
C ASN A 490 21.54 3.47 -2.22
N GLY A 491 20.89 4.43 -2.89
CA GLY A 491 20.02 5.39 -2.24
C GLY A 491 20.71 6.59 -1.57
N ASN A 492 22.03 6.59 -1.40
CA ASN A 492 22.79 7.65 -0.72
C ASN A 492 22.12 8.20 0.56
N GLN A 493 21.88 7.31 1.52
CA GLN A 493 21.18 7.61 2.78
C GLN A 493 21.99 8.58 3.64
N ARG A 494 21.41 9.72 4.04
CA ARG A 494 22.08 10.78 4.83
C ARG A 494 21.13 11.34 5.89
N ILE A 495 21.62 12.01 6.93
CA ILE A 495 20.75 12.59 7.95
C ILE A 495 20.44 14.06 7.62
N GLY A 496 19.17 14.33 7.37
CA GLY A 496 18.63 15.67 7.14
C GLY A 496 18.04 16.29 8.40
N LEU A 497 17.81 17.61 8.34
CA LEU A 497 17.23 18.40 9.42
C LEU A 497 16.05 19.24 8.91
N ALA A 498 14.95 19.22 9.65
CA ALA A 498 13.83 20.14 9.54
C ALA A 498 13.49 20.73 10.90
N TYR A 499 12.84 21.89 10.95
CA TYR A 499 12.41 22.50 12.21
C TYR A 499 11.02 23.13 12.09
N SER A 500 10.37 23.29 13.24
CA SER A 500 9.07 23.95 13.37
C SER A 500 9.10 25.00 14.46
N LYS A 501 8.58 26.18 14.13
CA LYS A 501 8.50 27.38 14.97
C LYS A 501 7.09 27.61 15.55
N ASP A 502 6.12 26.79 15.16
CA ASP A 502 4.69 26.99 15.44
C ASP A 502 4.06 25.75 16.07
N GLN A 503 4.76 25.16 17.06
CA GLN A 503 4.33 23.94 17.74
C GLN A 503 4.03 22.78 16.78
N GLY A 504 4.87 22.57 15.76
CA GLY A 504 4.76 21.45 14.83
C GLY A 504 3.66 21.56 13.78
N ARG A 505 3.01 22.71 13.60
CA ARG A 505 1.92 22.88 12.61
C ARG A 505 2.45 23.00 11.19
N THR A 506 3.61 23.63 11.04
CA THR A 506 4.34 23.68 9.78
C THR A 506 5.82 23.40 10.02
N TRP A 507 6.49 22.93 8.96
CA TRP A 507 7.86 22.48 9.00
C TRP A 507 8.65 23.09 7.86
N GLU A 508 9.88 23.51 8.18
CA GLU A 508 10.84 24.07 7.24
C GLU A 508 12.05 23.15 7.14
N TYR A 509 12.43 22.79 5.91
CA TYR A 509 13.73 22.20 5.66
C TYR A 509 14.82 23.26 5.82
N SER A 510 15.87 22.94 6.57
CA SER A 510 16.99 23.86 6.72
C SER A 510 17.67 24.11 5.38
N LYS A 511 17.64 25.36 4.90
CA LYS A 511 18.33 25.76 3.66
C LYS A 511 19.84 25.84 3.85
N GLU A 512 20.28 26.21 5.04
CA GLU A 512 21.70 26.37 5.37
C GLU A 512 22.36 25.03 5.68
N ARG A 513 21.63 24.10 6.32
CA ARG A 513 22.11 22.77 6.73
C ARG A 513 21.08 21.69 6.38
N PRO A 514 20.79 21.44 5.08
CA PRO A 514 19.80 20.45 4.68
C PRO A 514 20.19 19.02 5.06
N ILE A 515 21.51 18.75 5.11
CA ILE A 515 22.12 17.50 5.57
C ILE A 515 23.08 17.84 6.71
N VAL A 516 22.88 17.24 7.88
CA VAL A 516 23.73 17.42 9.06
C VAL A 516 24.77 16.31 9.23
N ILE A 517 24.53 15.12 8.68
CA ILE A 517 25.49 14.01 8.67
C ILE A 517 25.44 13.32 7.30
N GLY A 518 26.58 13.28 6.59
CA GLY A 518 26.76 12.46 5.39
C GLY A 518 26.90 10.97 5.76
N ASN A 519 26.76 10.06 4.79
CA ASN A 519 26.94 8.64 5.07
C ASN A 519 28.43 8.33 5.36
N PRO A 520 28.80 7.86 6.57
CA PRO A 520 30.19 7.52 6.86
C PRO A 520 30.74 6.34 6.05
N GLY A 521 29.86 5.49 5.50
CA GLY A 521 30.22 4.30 4.70
C GLY A 521 30.07 4.46 3.19
N ASP A 522 29.98 5.70 2.66
CA ASP A 522 29.82 5.96 1.22
C ASP A 522 31.05 5.59 0.36
N ASN A 523 32.19 5.30 0.99
CA ASN A 523 33.37 4.75 0.33
C ASN A 523 33.23 3.25 -0.02
N GLY A 524 32.26 2.55 0.56
CA GLY A 524 32.05 1.11 0.34
C GLY A 524 33.09 0.19 1.00
N ASP A 525 33.95 0.73 1.87
CA ASP A 525 34.99 -0.05 2.56
C ASP A 525 34.40 -0.95 3.68
N GLU A 526 33.22 -0.59 4.18
CA GLU A 526 32.47 -1.35 5.18
C GLU A 526 31.33 -2.14 4.50
N PRO A 527 31.26 -3.48 4.66
CA PRO A 527 30.10 -4.27 4.23
C PRO A 527 28.82 -3.72 4.87
N GLY A 528 27.79 -3.47 4.07
CA GLY A 528 26.55 -2.83 4.55
C GLY A 528 26.69 -1.33 4.87
N GLY A 529 27.86 -0.72 4.68
CA GLY A 529 28.13 0.67 5.05
C GLY A 529 27.25 1.71 4.36
N TRP A 530 26.61 1.36 3.24
CA TRP A 530 25.63 2.20 2.53
C TRP A 530 24.28 2.32 3.25
N ASP A 531 23.94 1.37 4.12
CA ASP A 531 22.78 1.49 5.00
C ASP A 531 23.13 2.46 6.13
N PHE A 532 22.46 3.62 6.15
CA PHE A 532 22.69 4.67 7.13
C PHE A 532 21.41 5.47 7.40
N ARG A 533 20.61 5.02 8.37
CA ARG A 533 19.25 5.53 8.56
C ARG A 533 18.71 5.48 9.98
N ASP A 534 17.55 6.09 10.14
CA ASP A 534 16.68 6.10 11.30
C ASP A 534 17.30 6.80 12.54
N PRO A 535 17.65 8.10 12.45
CA PRO A 535 18.32 8.81 13.53
C PRO A 535 17.40 8.99 14.76
N LYS A 536 17.79 8.44 15.91
CA LYS A 536 17.22 8.79 17.21
C LYS A 536 18.12 9.75 17.96
N VAL A 537 17.58 10.91 18.33
CA VAL A 537 18.25 11.89 19.19
C VAL A 537 17.68 11.87 20.61
N ILE A 538 18.57 11.85 21.60
CA ILE A 538 18.23 11.90 23.02
C ILE A 538 19.20 12.79 23.79
N ARG A 539 18.72 13.35 24.91
CA ARG A 539 19.52 14.18 25.81
C ARG A 539 20.29 13.32 26.80
N ASP A 540 21.61 13.47 26.86
CA ASP A 540 22.48 12.93 27.91
C ASP A 540 22.80 14.06 28.91
N ASN A 541 22.00 14.12 29.98
CA ASN A 541 22.13 15.17 30.99
C ASN A 541 23.40 15.03 31.83
N ASP A 542 23.88 13.81 32.07
CA ASP A 542 25.03 13.55 32.93
C ASP A 542 26.32 14.11 32.32
N ASN A 543 26.39 14.17 30.98
CA ASN A 543 27.52 14.73 30.23
C ASN A 543 27.20 16.05 29.50
N ASN A 544 26.06 16.68 29.79
CA ASN A 544 25.61 17.94 29.19
C ASN A 544 25.63 17.95 27.64
N ARG A 545 25.27 16.84 26.98
CA ARG A 545 25.30 16.72 25.51
C ARG A 545 24.04 16.09 24.94
N TRP A 546 23.94 16.06 23.62
CA TRP A 546 22.98 15.27 22.87
C TRP A 546 23.69 14.06 22.25
N VAL A 547 22.98 12.95 22.16
CA VAL A 547 23.44 11.72 21.52
C VAL A 547 22.48 11.40 20.39
N MET A 548 23.01 11.06 19.22
CA MET A 548 22.26 10.51 18.10
C MET A 548 22.73 9.09 17.83
N VAL A 549 21.79 8.16 17.72
CA VAL A 549 22.05 6.80 17.23
C VAL A 549 21.44 6.62 15.86
N VAL A 550 22.18 5.99 14.95
CA VAL A 550 21.78 5.77 13.56
C VAL A 550 22.13 4.34 13.19
N SER A 551 21.24 3.64 12.51
CA SER A 551 21.56 2.32 11.96
C SER A 551 22.62 2.42 10.87
N GLY A 552 23.55 1.48 10.85
CA GLY A 552 24.64 1.30 9.90
C GLY A 552 24.57 -0.01 9.10
N GLY A 553 23.37 -0.57 8.89
CA GLY A 553 23.22 -1.92 8.32
C GLY A 553 23.10 -2.96 9.42
N ASP A 554 24.20 -3.58 9.82
CA ASP A 554 24.23 -4.62 10.87
C ASP A 554 24.74 -4.12 12.25
N HIS A 555 24.94 -2.81 12.39
CA HIS A 555 25.47 -2.17 13.58
C HIS A 555 24.86 -0.78 13.79
N ILE A 556 25.09 -0.15 14.93
CA ILE A 556 24.62 1.19 15.29
C ILE A 556 25.79 2.16 15.40
N ARG A 557 25.67 3.33 14.79
CA ARG A 557 26.63 4.43 14.86
C ARG A 557 26.17 5.49 15.87
N PHE A 558 27.08 5.91 16.74
CA PHE A 558 26.83 6.86 17.83
C PHE A 558 27.48 8.20 17.53
N PHE A 559 26.70 9.27 17.58
CA PHE A 559 27.17 10.64 17.41
C PHE A 559 26.84 11.49 18.63
N THR A 560 27.66 12.51 18.90
CA THR A 560 27.40 13.49 19.96
C THR A 560 27.39 14.92 19.45
N SER A 561 26.61 15.78 20.10
CA SER A 561 26.51 17.21 19.80
C SER A 561 26.23 18.04 21.06
N THR A 562 26.72 19.28 21.10
CA THR A 562 26.37 20.26 22.14
C THR A 562 25.36 21.31 21.66
N ASN A 563 25.11 21.39 20.36
CA ASN A 563 24.29 22.45 19.74
C ASN A 563 23.23 21.91 18.76
N LEU A 564 23.02 20.58 18.69
CA LEU A 564 22.04 19.92 17.80
C LEU A 564 22.36 20.05 16.29
N LEU A 565 23.35 20.83 15.89
CA LEU A 565 23.67 21.06 14.47
C LEU A 565 24.96 20.36 14.04
N ASP A 566 25.99 20.42 14.88
CA ASP A 566 27.30 19.84 14.61
C ASP A 566 27.42 18.51 15.37
N TRP A 567 27.59 17.42 14.63
CA TRP A 567 27.61 16.05 15.14
C TRP A 567 28.98 15.42 14.93
N THR A 568 29.50 14.76 15.97
CA THR A 568 30.78 14.03 15.92
C THR A 568 30.52 12.54 16.08
N LEU A 569 31.01 11.71 15.15
CA LEU A 569 30.97 10.25 15.28
C LEU A 569 31.89 9.82 16.44
N THR A 570 31.36 9.01 17.34
CA THR A 570 32.04 8.58 18.58
C THR A 570 32.22 7.07 18.67
N ASP A 571 31.34 6.29 18.04
CA ASP A 571 31.42 4.83 18.05
C ASP A 571 30.64 4.18 16.89
N SER A 572 31.02 2.95 16.56
CA SER A 572 30.25 2.01 15.76
C SER A 572 30.15 0.69 16.53
N TRP A 573 28.94 0.30 16.93
CA TRP A 573 28.69 -0.76 17.90
C TRP A 573 27.73 -1.82 17.36
N GLY A 574 27.96 -3.11 17.67
CA GLY A 574 27.01 -4.18 17.34
C GLY A 574 27.49 -5.24 16.34
N TYR A 575 28.81 -5.35 16.10
CA TYR A 575 29.38 -6.34 15.18
C TYR A 575 29.48 -7.76 15.76
N GLY A 576 29.64 -8.76 14.88
CA GLY A 576 29.96 -10.14 15.26
C GLY A 576 28.75 -10.87 15.84
N ASP A 577 28.89 -11.46 17.03
CA ASP A 577 27.86 -12.32 17.67
C ASP A 577 26.57 -11.58 18.05
N TYR A 578 26.53 -10.25 17.93
CA TYR A 578 25.28 -9.48 18.01
C TYR A 578 24.40 -9.66 16.77
N VAL A 579 24.97 -9.92 15.60
CA VAL A 579 24.26 -9.91 14.31
C VAL A 579 23.58 -11.27 14.06
N ARG A 580 22.24 -11.26 13.99
CA ARG A 580 21.44 -12.48 13.77
C ARG A 580 20.85 -12.60 12.36
N GLY A 581 21.29 -11.75 11.43
CA GLY A 581 20.73 -11.60 10.08
C GLY A 581 19.68 -10.49 10.03
N GLY A 582 19.25 -10.12 8.82
CA GLY A 582 18.40 -8.93 8.60
C GLY A 582 19.18 -7.62 8.77
N VAL A 583 18.61 -6.53 8.28
CA VAL A 583 19.15 -5.18 8.51
C VAL A 583 18.63 -4.66 9.84
N TRP A 584 19.49 -4.08 10.67
CA TRP A 584 19.07 -3.37 11.87
C TRP A 584 18.46 -2.03 11.46
N GLU A 585 17.33 -1.67 12.04
CA GLU A 585 16.56 -0.48 11.72
C GLU A 585 15.98 0.12 12.99
N CYS A 586 15.58 1.38 12.89
CA CYS A 586 14.88 2.12 13.94
C CYS A 586 15.51 1.96 15.34
N PRO A 587 16.79 2.31 15.51
CA PRO A 587 17.40 2.31 16.83
C PRO A 587 16.69 3.33 17.73
N ASP A 588 16.40 2.94 18.97
CA ASP A 588 15.94 3.84 20.01
C ASP A 588 16.89 3.79 21.22
N LEU A 589 17.05 4.91 21.91
CA LEU A 589 17.96 5.03 23.04
C LEU A 589 17.30 5.80 24.18
N LEU A 590 17.21 5.15 25.35
CA LEU A 590 16.53 5.66 26.54
C LEU A 590 17.37 5.40 27.80
N GLN A 591 17.22 6.27 28.79
CA GLN A 591 17.76 6.05 30.13
C GLN A 591 16.62 5.66 31.08
N LEU A 592 16.63 4.42 31.59
CA LEU A 592 15.55 3.87 32.42
C LEU A 592 16.02 3.63 33.86
N SER A 593 15.09 3.76 34.81
CA SER A 593 15.31 3.37 36.21
C SER A 593 15.19 1.86 36.40
N VAL A 594 16.00 1.31 37.31
CA VAL A 594 15.97 -0.11 37.71
C VAL A 594 15.17 -0.26 39.00
N ASP A 595 14.14 -1.11 38.98
CA ASP A 595 13.24 -1.40 40.11
C ASP A 595 12.59 -0.14 40.73
N GLY A 596 12.40 0.90 39.94
CA GLY A 596 11.90 2.21 40.41
C GLY A 596 12.85 2.94 41.37
N THR A 597 14.11 2.55 41.42
CA THR A 597 15.15 3.18 42.24
C THR A 597 15.83 4.35 41.49
N SER A 598 16.77 5.04 42.15
CA SER A 598 17.60 6.07 41.50
C SER A 598 18.68 5.49 40.59
N GLN A 599 18.93 4.17 40.63
CA GLN A 599 19.85 3.52 39.70
C GLN A 599 19.28 3.58 38.29
N LYS A 600 20.09 4.07 37.35
CA LYS A 600 19.71 4.18 35.94
C LYS A 600 20.63 3.38 35.04
N LYS A 601 20.08 2.87 33.94
CA LYS A 601 20.81 2.22 32.86
C LYS A 601 20.35 2.76 31.52
N TRP A 602 21.25 2.77 30.55
CA TRP A 602 20.92 3.07 29.16
C TRP A 602 20.40 1.80 28.49
N VAL A 603 19.35 1.94 27.68
CA VAL A 603 18.75 0.86 26.91
C VAL A 603 18.77 1.25 25.45
N LEU A 604 19.50 0.50 24.65
CA LEU A 604 19.49 0.58 23.19
C LEU A 604 18.50 -0.46 22.67
N MET A 605 17.49 -0.04 21.93
CA MET A 605 16.53 -0.92 21.24
C MET A 605 16.81 -0.89 19.76
N ILE A 606 16.58 -2.01 19.07
CA ILE A 606 16.67 -2.12 17.61
C ILE A 606 15.51 -2.97 17.09
N SER A 607 15.15 -2.75 15.84
CA SER A 607 14.32 -3.66 15.07
C SER A 607 15.16 -4.33 13.98
N THR A 608 14.88 -5.58 13.67
CA THR A 608 15.63 -6.35 12.67
C THR A 608 14.69 -6.73 11.53
N GLY A 609 15.05 -6.35 10.29
CA GLY A 609 14.31 -6.69 9.08
C GLY A 609 14.10 -8.20 8.92
N ALA A 610 13.13 -8.60 8.10
CA ALA A 610 12.75 -10.01 7.99
C ALA A 610 13.91 -10.92 7.57
N ASN A 611 14.12 -12.00 8.33
CA ASN A 611 15.16 -12.97 8.06
C ASN A 611 14.71 -14.39 8.46
N SER A 612 15.20 -15.42 7.75
CA SER A 612 14.88 -16.81 8.07
C SER A 612 15.44 -17.26 9.43
N LYS A 613 16.57 -16.70 9.89
CA LYS A 613 17.16 -17.00 11.21
C LYS A 613 16.31 -16.50 12.38
N THR A 614 15.55 -15.43 12.18
CA THR A 614 14.64 -14.83 13.16
C THR A 614 13.18 -15.25 12.94
N GLY A 615 12.88 -15.87 11.80
CA GLY A 615 11.54 -16.24 11.37
C GLY A 615 10.66 -15.01 11.11
N GLY A 616 11.14 -14.11 10.26
CA GLY A 616 10.55 -12.80 9.98
C GLY A 616 11.24 -11.67 10.75
N SER A 617 10.61 -10.50 10.84
CA SER A 617 11.11 -9.39 11.65
C SER A 617 11.19 -9.76 13.15
N ASP A 618 12.09 -9.11 13.88
CA ASP A 618 12.29 -9.27 15.32
C ASP A 618 12.63 -7.91 15.97
N ALA A 619 12.46 -7.81 17.28
CA ALA A 619 12.77 -6.59 18.04
C ALA A 619 13.55 -6.93 19.32
N GLU A 620 14.69 -6.26 19.51
CA GLU A 620 15.68 -6.59 20.53
C GLU A 620 16.07 -5.34 21.33
N TYR A 621 16.60 -5.56 22.53
CA TYR A 621 17.18 -4.49 23.34
C TYR A 621 18.46 -4.91 24.05
N PHE A 622 19.26 -3.92 24.41
CA PHE A 622 20.54 -4.07 25.11
C PHE A 622 20.57 -3.12 26.30
N VAL A 623 20.92 -3.64 27.47
CA VAL A 623 21.04 -2.85 28.71
C VAL A 623 22.51 -2.57 28.96
N GLY A 624 22.84 -1.31 29.23
CA GLY A 624 24.23 -0.89 29.36
C GLY A 624 24.41 0.51 29.93
N HIS A 625 25.52 1.14 29.56
CA HIS A 625 25.83 2.52 29.89
C HIS A 625 26.53 3.25 28.74
N LEU A 626 26.48 4.58 28.77
CA LEU A 626 27.28 5.44 27.89
C LEU A 626 28.55 5.90 28.62
N THR A 627 29.69 5.86 27.93
CA THR A 627 30.94 6.47 28.43
C THR A 627 30.90 8.00 28.34
N ALA A 628 31.84 8.69 28.98
CA ALA A 628 31.97 10.14 28.88
C ALA A 628 32.25 10.63 27.45
N GLU A 629 32.74 9.77 26.56
CA GLU A 629 32.98 10.06 25.14
C GLU A 629 31.76 9.76 24.25
N GLY A 630 30.75 9.05 24.76
CA GLY A 630 29.50 8.76 24.02
C GLY A 630 29.44 7.35 23.43
N LYS A 631 30.30 6.44 23.88
CA LYS A 631 30.31 5.03 23.45
C LYS A 631 29.34 4.20 24.26
N PHE A 632 28.66 3.23 23.62
CA PHE A 632 27.76 2.32 24.32
C PHE A 632 28.47 1.04 24.75
N VAL A 633 28.35 0.71 26.03
CA VAL A 633 28.90 -0.51 26.62
C VAL A 633 27.76 -1.36 27.15
N ASN A 634 27.53 -2.50 26.50
CA ASN A 634 26.53 -3.48 26.89
C ASN A 634 26.96 -4.21 28.18
N ASP A 635 26.04 -4.36 29.12
CA ASP A 635 26.28 -5.11 30.36
C ASP A 635 26.28 -6.63 30.12
N ASN A 636 25.65 -7.09 29.04
CA ASN A 636 25.58 -8.50 28.67
C ASN A 636 26.62 -8.88 27.59
N PRO A 637 27.15 -10.11 27.62
CA PRO A 637 27.98 -10.63 26.52
C PRO A 637 27.26 -10.61 25.17
N ALA A 638 28.03 -10.49 24.08
CA ALA A 638 27.51 -10.67 22.73
C ALA A 638 26.86 -12.07 22.56
N GLY A 639 25.80 -12.14 21.76
CA GLY A 639 25.00 -13.35 21.55
C GLY A 639 23.86 -13.59 22.54
N ILE A 640 23.80 -12.86 23.67
CA ILE A 640 22.62 -12.87 24.56
C ILE A 640 21.52 -11.98 23.97
N VAL A 641 20.41 -12.61 23.58
CA VAL A 641 19.27 -11.92 22.97
C VAL A 641 18.22 -11.61 24.03
N LEU A 642 17.98 -10.32 24.25
CA LEU A 642 16.84 -9.84 25.02
C LEU A 642 15.80 -9.29 24.04
N ARG A 643 14.62 -9.90 23.99
CA ARG A 643 13.54 -9.50 23.08
C ARG A 643 12.67 -8.44 23.72
N THR A 644 12.35 -7.41 22.94
CA THR A 644 11.40 -6.36 23.34
C THR A 644 9.97 -6.90 23.31
N ASP A 645 9.65 -7.80 22.38
CA ASP A 645 8.33 -8.42 22.25
C ASP A 645 8.49 -9.86 21.70
N PHE A 646 7.60 -10.78 22.09
CA PHE A 646 7.62 -12.18 21.64
C PHE A 646 6.53 -12.50 20.62
N GLY A 647 5.61 -11.57 20.35
CA GLY A 647 4.71 -11.63 19.20
C GLY A 647 5.46 -11.34 17.89
N LYS A 648 4.75 -11.40 16.77
CA LYS A 648 5.36 -11.18 15.45
C LYS A 648 5.09 -9.82 14.84
N GLU A 649 4.21 -9.02 15.44
CA GLU A 649 3.88 -7.67 14.99
C GLU A 649 4.30 -6.60 16.00
N PHE A 650 5.61 -6.47 16.18
CA PHE A 650 6.23 -5.37 16.93
C PHE A 650 7.54 -4.95 16.24
N TYR A 651 7.49 -3.86 15.48
CA TYR A 651 8.60 -3.37 14.66
C TYR A 651 8.74 -1.85 14.78
N ALA A 652 9.95 -1.33 14.53
CA ALA A 652 10.24 0.10 14.52
C ALA A 652 9.79 0.82 15.81
N SER A 653 10.08 0.25 16.97
CA SER A 653 9.69 0.88 18.24
C SER A 653 10.43 2.18 18.47
N MET A 654 9.70 3.25 18.75
CA MET A 654 10.25 4.58 19.07
C MET A 654 9.61 5.12 20.34
N SER A 655 10.40 5.85 21.14
CA SER A 655 9.96 6.51 22.37
C SER A 655 9.76 8.01 22.23
N PHE A 656 8.78 8.52 22.98
CA PHE A 656 8.53 9.96 23.12
C PHE A 656 9.70 10.65 23.81
N SER A 657 10.20 11.71 23.19
CA SER A 657 11.09 12.67 23.86
C SER A 657 10.27 13.70 24.65
N ASN A 658 10.86 14.24 25.71
CA ASN A 658 10.35 15.39 26.48
C ASN A 658 8.95 15.18 27.13
N THR A 659 8.61 13.95 27.54
CA THR A 659 7.34 13.69 28.24
C THR A 659 7.19 14.54 29.52
N PRO A 660 5.98 15.08 29.81
CA PRO A 660 5.79 16.07 30.87
C PRO A 660 5.92 15.48 32.29
N ASP A 661 5.69 14.18 32.43
CA ASP A 661 5.76 13.44 33.69
C ASP A 661 6.99 12.53 33.77
N HIS A 662 7.95 12.72 32.85
CA HIS A 662 9.21 11.96 32.75
C HIS A 662 9.02 10.44 32.59
N ARG A 663 7.82 9.97 32.25
CA ARG A 663 7.61 8.58 31.85
C ARG A 663 8.34 8.30 30.54
N SER A 664 8.95 7.13 30.45
CA SER A 664 9.46 6.62 29.17
C SER A 664 8.33 5.86 28.50
N VAL A 665 7.77 6.45 27.45
CA VAL A 665 6.65 5.86 26.69
C VAL A 665 7.10 5.59 25.27
N MET A 666 6.82 4.39 24.75
CA MET A 666 7.12 3.99 23.38
C MET A 666 5.89 3.49 22.63
N MET A 667 5.97 3.53 21.30
CA MET A 667 5.02 2.93 20.36
C MET A 667 5.81 2.21 19.27
N ALA A 668 5.19 1.21 18.63
CA ALA A 668 5.79 0.44 17.55
C ALA A 668 4.79 0.25 16.40
N TRP A 669 5.30 0.03 15.19
CA TRP A 669 4.49 -0.46 14.08
C TRP A 669 4.15 -1.94 14.30
N MET A 670 2.87 -2.26 14.38
CA MET A 670 2.42 -3.64 14.52
C MET A 670 2.40 -4.34 13.15
N THR A 671 3.56 -4.83 12.72
CA THR A 671 3.72 -5.54 11.45
C THR A 671 4.86 -6.56 11.45
N ASN A 672 4.98 -7.28 10.33
CA ASN A 672 6.19 -8.02 9.97
C ASN A 672 6.58 -7.75 8.51
N TRP A 673 7.88 -7.60 8.22
CA TRP A 673 8.39 -7.41 6.84
C TRP A 673 8.25 -8.64 5.95
N ASP A 674 7.85 -9.81 6.48
CA ASP A 674 7.46 -10.97 5.67
C ASP A 674 6.14 -10.74 4.91
N TYR A 675 5.30 -9.79 5.36
CA TYR A 675 3.99 -9.52 4.76
C TYR A 675 3.56 -8.04 4.95
N PRO A 676 4.42 -7.06 4.61
CA PRO A 676 4.17 -5.65 4.89
C PRO A 676 2.93 -5.20 4.12
N PHE A 677 1.96 -4.65 4.83
CA PHE A 677 0.69 -4.15 4.27
C PHE A 677 -0.19 -5.20 3.56
N ALA A 678 0.13 -6.49 3.65
CA ALA A 678 -0.70 -7.58 3.10
C ALA A 678 -1.99 -7.84 3.91
N PHE A 679 -2.16 -7.13 5.04
CA PHE A 679 -3.35 -7.24 5.89
C PHE A 679 -4.64 -7.04 5.07
N PRO A 680 -5.70 -7.83 5.32
CA PRO A 680 -6.97 -7.78 4.57
C PRO A 680 -7.85 -6.58 4.96
N THR A 681 -7.27 -5.38 5.02
CA THR A 681 -7.93 -4.09 5.30
C THR A 681 -8.08 -3.28 4.01
N THR A 682 -9.16 -2.49 3.92
CA THR A 682 -9.51 -1.64 2.77
C THR A 682 -9.37 -0.16 3.15
N ASN A 683 -8.90 0.68 2.22
CA ASN A 683 -8.70 2.14 2.39
C ASN A 683 -7.61 2.58 3.39
N TRP A 684 -7.23 1.73 4.34
CA TRP A 684 -6.18 1.97 5.32
C TRP A 684 -5.29 0.76 5.48
N LYS A 685 -4.03 1.01 5.85
CA LYS A 685 -3.02 -0.01 6.10
C LYS A 685 -2.16 0.38 7.30
N GLY A 686 -1.75 -0.63 8.06
CA GLY A 686 -0.88 -0.45 9.22
C GLY A 686 -1.60 0.00 10.49
N VAL A 687 -1.08 -0.45 11.61
CA VAL A 687 -1.55 -0.17 12.97
C VAL A 687 -0.35 0.05 13.86
N LEU A 688 -0.44 1.03 14.76
CA LEU A 688 0.58 1.20 15.80
C LEU A 688 0.12 0.50 17.08
N SER A 689 1.08 -0.02 17.86
CA SER A 689 0.83 -0.56 19.19
C SER A 689 0.15 0.47 20.08
N ILE A 690 -0.47 0.04 21.17
CA ILE A 690 -0.77 1.01 22.23
C ILE A 690 0.53 1.68 22.69
N PRO A 691 0.47 2.92 23.20
CA PRO A 691 1.60 3.48 23.91
C PRO A 691 1.89 2.65 25.17
N ARG A 692 3.16 2.34 25.39
CA ARG A 692 3.64 1.50 26.50
C ARG A 692 4.64 2.26 27.34
N GLU A 693 4.42 2.30 28.65
CA GLU A 693 5.43 2.70 29.61
C GLU A 693 6.49 1.61 29.72
N VAL A 694 7.77 1.99 29.69
CA VAL A 694 8.91 1.08 29.82
C VAL A 694 9.72 1.36 31.08
N SER A 695 10.19 0.28 31.72
CA SER A 695 11.02 0.31 32.92
C SER A 695 11.99 -0.87 32.93
N LEU A 696 12.97 -0.86 33.83
CA LEU A 696 13.84 -2.02 34.07
C LEU A 696 13.51 -2.66 35.41
N VAL A 697 13.51 -4.00 35.43
CA VAL A 697 13.27 -4.80 36.63
C VAL A 697 14.36 -5.84 36.82
N THR A 698 14.75 -6.09 38.07
CA THR A 698 15.69 -7.16 38.40
C THR A 698 14.99 -8.51 38.40
N THR A 699 15.53 -9.45 37.63
CA THR A 699 15.05 -10.83 37.55
C THR A 699 16.18 -11.81 37.90
N LYS A 700 15.84 -13.10 38.04
CA LYS A 700 16.84 -14.17 38.21
C LYS A 700 17.80 -14.28 37.01
N ASP A 701 17.38 -13.81 35.84
CA ASP A 701 18.10 -13.87 34.58
C ASP A 701 18.79 -12.53 34.25
N GLY A 702 18.86 -11.59 35.22
CA GLY A 702 19.46 -10.27 35.08
C GLY A 702 18.44 -9.13 35.05
N ILE A 703 18.92 -7.92 34.72
CA ILE A 703 18.07 -6.73 34.55
C ILE A 703 17.35 -6.85 33.20
N GLN A 704 16.01 -6.80 33.22
CA GLN A 704 15.18 -6.96 32.03
C GLN A 704 14.20 -5.80 31.88
N LEU A 705 13.78 -5.56 30.64
CA LEU A 705 12.71 -4.63 30.31
C LEU A 705 11.36 -5.14 30.82
N ALA A 706 10.58 -4.25 31.45
CA ALA A 706 9.18 -4.47 31.74
C ALA A 706 8.35 -3.37 31.08
N GLN A 707 7.22 -3.76 30.50
CA GLN A 707 6.32 -2.89 29.74
C GLN A 707 4.92 -2.84 30.35
N SER A 708 4.29 -1.68 30.37
CA SER A 708 2.90 -1.56 30.82
C SER A 708 2.09 -0.70 29.85
N PRO A 709 0.85 -1.07 29.52
CA PRO A 709 -0.08 -0.16 28.85
C PRO A 709 -0.19 1.15 29.62
N ILE A 710 -0.17 2.28 28.92
CA ILE A 710 -0.32 3.60 29.57
C ILE A 710 -1.62 3.68 30.40
N LYS A 711 -1.56 4.42 31.52
CA LYS A 711 -2.71 4.62 32.41
C LYS A 711 -3.90 5.32 31.74
N GLU A 712 -3.68 6.10 30.69
CA GLU A 712 -4.72 6.84 30.01
C GLU A 712 -5.79 5.91 29.39
N LEU A 713 -5.42 4.66 29.04
CA LEU A 713 -6.38 3.65 28.55
C LEU A 713 -7.45 3.31 29.58
N GLU A 714 -7.19 3.52 30.87
CA GLU A 714 -8.16 3.28 31.93
C GLU A 714 -9.40 4.18 31.79
N SER A 715 -9.25 5.36 31.18
CA SER A 715 -10.38 6.27 30.90
C SER A 715 -11.41 5.68 29.93
N LEU A 716 -11.03 4.67 29.14
CA LEU A 716 -11.91 3.99 28.20
C LEU A 716 -12.67 2.82 28.85
N ARG A 717 -12.33 2.44 30.08
CA ARG A 717 -12.84 1.23 30.74
C ARG A 717 -14.32 1.37 31.11
N SER A 718 -15.09 0.35 30.75
CA SER A 718 -16.40 0.08 31.33
C SER A 718 -16.49 -1.41 31.71
N GLN A 719 -16.71 -1.70 32.99
CA GLN A 719 -16.63 -3.08 33.50
C GLN A 719 -17.72 -3.98 32.91
N LEU A 720 -17.33 -5.06 32.24
CA LEU A 720 -18.22 -6.09 31.69
C LEU A 720 -18.40 -7.27 32.63
N TYR A 721 -17.32 -7.67 33.33
CA TYR A 721 -17.32 -8.83 34.20
C TYR A 721 -16.26 -8.70 35.30
N SER A 722 -16.54 -9.23 36.49
CA SER A 722 -15.50 -9.48 37.49
C SER A 722 -15.84 -10.67 38.38
N THR A 723 -14.82 -11.42 38.76
CA THR A 723 -14.92 -12.46 39.79
C THR A 723 -13.59 -12.61 40.54
N ALA A 724 -13.64 -13.27 41.70
CA ALA A 724 -12.48 -13.56 42.52
C ALA A 724 -12.62 -14.90 43.23
N ASN A 725 -11.47 -15.52 43.53
CA ASN A 725 -11.35 -16.78 44.27
C ASN A 725 -12.22 -17.94 43.74
N LYS A 726 -12.26 -18.13 42.41
CA LYS A 726 -13.01 -19.21 41.77
C LYS A 726 -12.09 -20.37 41.40
N VAL A 727 -12.45 -21.59 41.80
CA VAL A 727 -11.80 -22.82 41.30
C VAL A 727 -12.46 -23.22 39.99
N VAL A 728 -11.66 -23.43 38.96
CA VAL A 728 -12.12 -23.83 37.63
C VAL A 728 -11.45 -25.15 37.26
N SER A 729 -12.25 -26.10 36.80
CA SER A 729 -11.85 -27.41 36.28
C SER A 729 -12.27 -27.55 34.81
N PRO A 730 -11.81 -28.59 34.08
CA PRO A 730 -12.25 -28.84 32.71
C PRO A 730 -13.77 -29.08 32.57
N SER A 731 -14.43 -29.48 33.66
CA SER A 731 -15.89 -29.69 33.73
C SER A 731 -16.68 -28.46 34.21
N SER A 732 -16.01 -27.38 34.57
CA SER A 732 -16.67 -26.15 35.02
C SER A 732 -17.37 -25.44 33.85
N GLN A 733 -18.48 -24.77 34.13
CA GLN A 733 -19.08 -23.87 33.15
C GLN A 733 -18.11 -22.72 32.82
N ASN A 734 -18.16 -22.23 31.58
CA ASN A 734 -17.37 -21.07 31.17
C ASN A 734 -17.68 -19.86 32.08
N LEU A 735 -16.66 -19.37 32.79
CA LEU A 735 -16.78 -18.20 33.67
C LEU A 735 -17.27 -16.94 32.93
N LEU A 736 -16.92 -16.83 31.65
CA LEU A 736 -17.21 -15.66 30.80
C LEU A 736 -18.44 -15.89 29.90
N LYS A 737 -19.30 -16.86 30.22
CA LYS A 737 -20.52 -17.12 29.44
C LYS A 737 -21.38 -15.85 29.37
N GLY A 738 -21.68 -15.39 28.16
CA GLY A 738 -22.51 -14.22 27.92
C GLY A 738 -21.76 -12.87 27.94
N VAL A 739 -20.46 -12.86 28.21
CA VAL A 739 -19.63 -11.66 28.07
C VAL A 739 -19.23 -11.50 26.60
N THR A 740 -19.50 -10.33 26.03
CA THR A 740 -19.31 -10.07 24.59
C THR A 740 -18.81 -8.64 24.38
N SER A 741 -17.78 -8.47 23.54
CA SER A 741 -17.27 -7.16 23.12
C SER A 741 -16.26 -7.29 21.97
N GLY A 742 -16.08 -6.24 21.17
CA GLY A 742 -14.98 -6.14 20.20
C GLY A 742 -13.65 -5.72 20.79
N ALA A 743 -13.71 -4.63 21.56
CA ALA A 743 -12.57 -3.97 22.16
C ALA A 743 -12.67 -4.06 23.69
N TYR A 744 -11.72 -4.77 24.30
CA TYR A 744 -11.75 -5.03 25.73
C TYR A 744 -10.36 -5.36 26.27
N GLU A 745 -10.29 -5.32 27.59
CA GLU A 745 -9.13 -5.68 28.38
C GLU A 745 -9.52 -6.77 29.38
N ILE A 746 -8.67 -7.79 29.52
CA ILE A 746 -8.76 -8.81 30.55
C ILE A 746 -7.60 -8.60 31.53
N GLU A 747 -7.90 -8.52 32.82
CA GLU A 747 -6.90 -8.55 33.89
C GLU A 747 -7.15 -9.80 34.75
N ALA A 748 -6.20 -10.72 34.78
CA ALA A 748 -6.35 -12.01 35.46
C ALA A 748 -5.12 -12.38 36.30
N GLU A 749 -5.37 -12.93 37.49
CA GLU A 749 -4.38 -13.60 38.32
C GLU A 749 -4.87 -15.02 38.59
N VAL A 750 -4.08 -16.01 38.18
CA VAL A 750 -4.42 -17.42 38.26
C VAL A 750 -3.36 -18.15 39.08
N GLU A 751 -3.79 -18.79 40.16
CA GLU A 751 -2.97 -19.63 41.03
C GLU A 751 -3.09 -21.09 40.61
N ILE A 752 -1.95 -21.80 40.56
CA ILE A 752 -1.87 -23.24 40.31
C ILE A 752 -1.88 -23.96 41.67
N PRO A 753 -2.98 -24.64 42.05
CA PRO A 753 -3.06 -25.32 43.35
C PRO A 753 -2.01 -26.42 43.48
N ALA A 754 -1.53 -26.64 44.70
CA ALA A 754 -0.62 -27.75 44.98
C ALA A 754 -1.27 -29.10 44.60
N GLY A 755 -0.53 -29.95 43.87
CA GLY A 755 -1.01 -31.25 43.39
C GLY A 755 -1.90 -31.22 42.15
N SER A 756 -2.22 -30.03 41.61
CA SER A 756 -2.98 -29.92 40.35
C SER A 756 -2.21 -30.56 39.19
N GLN A 757 -2.95 -31.29 38.35
CA GLN A 757 -2.45 -31.92 37.12
C GLN A 757 -2.70 -31.04 35.88
N VAL A 758 -2.95 -29.74 36.08
CA VAL A 758 -3.21 -28.80 34.98
C VAL A 758 -1.99 -28.71 34.06
N ASN A 759 -2.21 -28.95 32.77
CA ASN A 759 -1.18 -28.85 31.75
C ASN A 759 -1.34 -27.61 30.86
N GLU A 760 -2.53 -27.03 30.81
CA GLU A 760 -2.81 -25.78 30.09
C GLU A 760 -4.02 -25.07 30.68
N PHE A 761 -3.97 -23.74 30.77
CA PHE A 761 -5.15 -22.91 31.06
C PHE A 761 -5.00 -21.55 30.37
N GLY A 762 -6.12 -20.84 30.17
CA GLY A 762 -6.08 -19.54 29.54
C GLY A 762 -7.43 -19.03 29.08
N PHE A 763 -7.38 -18.14 28.08
CA PHE A 763 -8.53 -17.48 27.49
C PHE A 763 -8.65 -17.83 26.01
N ASN A 764 -9.87 -18.11 25.55
CA ASN A 764 -10.19 -17.95 24.13
C ASN A 764 -10.87 -16.58 23.96
N VAL A 765 -10.31 -15.75 23.10
CA VAL A 765 -10.79 -14.40 22.78
C VAL A 765 -11.28 -14.34 21.33
N ARG A 766 -12.15 -13.38 21.03
CA ARG A 766 -12.79 -13.21 19.71
C ARG A 766 -13.41 -14.52 19.22
N VAL A 767 -14.24 -15.14 20.08
CA VAL A 767 -14.89 -16.43 19.79
C VAL A 767 -16.19 -16.19 19.01
N GLY A 768 -16.36 -16.90 17.90
CA GLY A 768 -17.57 -16.88 17.08
C GLY A 768 -17.48 -17.85 15.90
N GLY A 769 -18.58 -18.55 15.58
CA GLY A 769 -18.55 -19.65 14.60
C GLY A 769 -17.46 -20.67 14.96
N ASN A 770 -16.50 -20.87 14.05
CA ASN A 770 -15.32 -21.73 14.26
C ASN A 770 -14.03 -20.95 14.60
N GLN A 771 -14.14 -19.64 14.88
CA GLN A 771 -13.00 -18.76 15.09
C GLN A 771 -12.74 -18.53 16.58
N LYS A 772 -11.45 -18.40 16.93
CA LYS A 772 -10.94 -17.97 18.24
C LYS A 772 -9.44 -17.67 18.16
N THR A 773 -8.97 -16.81 19.04
CA THR A 773 -7.54 -16.70 19.38
C THR A 773 -7.33 -17.20 20.81
N VAL A 774 -6.27 -17.96 21.07
CA VAL A 774 -5.99 -18.55 22.38
C VAL A 774 -4.81 -17.85 23.02
N VAL A 775 -4.99 -17.30 24.21
CA VAL A 775 -3.90 -16.84 25.08
C VAL A 775 -3.83 -17.79 26.26
N GLY A 776 -2.72 -18.50 26.44
CA GLY A 776 -2.64 -19.57 27.44
C GLY A 776 -1.29 -19.69 28.12
N TYR A 777 -1.26 -20.51 29.16
CA TYR A 777 -0.06 -20.85 29.92
C TYR A 777 0.05 -22.36 30.09
N LYS A 778 1.26 -22.89 29.89
CA LYS A 778 1.62 -24.30 30.07
C LYS A 778 2.55 -24.46 31.28
N PRO A 779 2.06 -24.96 32.43
CA PRO A 779 2.86 -25.06 33.65
C PRO A 779 4.08 -25.96 33.54
N SER A 780 3.97 -27.11 32.89
CA SER A 780 5.08 -28.07 32.74
C SER A 780 6.24 -27.52 31.93
N GLU A 781 5.97 -26.59 31.01
CA GLU A 781 6.97 -25.96 30.15
C GLU A 781 7.40 -24.58 30.70
N SER A 782 6.67 -24.02 31.68
CA SER A 782 6.79 -22.63 32.13
C SER A 782 6.74 -21.63 30.97
N LYS A 783 5.73 -21.78 30.10
CA LYS A 783 5.56 -20.93 28.92
C LYS A 783 4.18 -20.31 28.84
N ILE A 784 4.13 -19.02 28.53
CA ILE A 784 2.94 -18.33 28.04
C ILE A 784 2.94 -18.39 26.50
N PHE A 785 1.76 -18.41 25.88
CA PHE A 785 1.64 -18.47 24.44
C PHE A 785 0.41 -17.72 23.90
N VAL A 786 0.50 -17.36 22.63
CA VAL A 786 -0.60 -16.89 21.79
C VAL A 786 -0.74 -17.84 20.60
N ASP A 787 -1.95 -18.32 20.33
CA ASP A 787 -2.30 -19.15 19.18
C ASP A 787 -3.44 -18.51 18.39
N ARG A 788 -3.12 -18.07 17.19
CA ARG A 788 -4.03 -17.40 16.26
C ARG A 788 -4.32 -18.23 15.01
N SER A 789 -4.06 -19.54 15.05
CA SER A 789 -4.34 -20.45 13.92
C SER A 789 -5.82 -20.51 13.52
N ALA A 790 -6.72 -20.17 14.44
CA ALA A 790 -8.17 -20.10 14.20
C ALA A 790 -8.71 -18.67 14.35
N SER A 791 -7.89 -17.62 14.24
CA SER A 791 -8.29 -16.24 14.54
C SER A 791 -9.13 -15.55 13.46
N GLY A 792 -9.61 -16.29 12.45
CA GLY A 792 -10.26 -15.75 11.26
C GLY A 792 -9.40 -15.95 10.01
N LEU A 793 -9.20 -14.89 9.22
CA LEU A 793 -8.34 -14.96 8.04
C LEU A 793 -6.86 -15.08 8.44
N THR A 794 -6.18 -16.09 7.92
CA THR A 794 -4.77 -16.42 8.25
C THR A 794 -3.94 -16.82 7.03
N ASP A 795 -4.57 -16.97 5.86
CA ASP A 795 -3.96 -17.47 4.63
C ASP A 795 -3.47 -16.36 3.68
N PHE A 796 -3.67 -15.08 4.03
CA PHE A 796 -3.22 -13.93 3.24
C PHE A 796 -1.69 -13.85 3.06
N SER A 797 -0.92 -14.60 3.85
CA SER A 797 0.51 -14.86 3.61
C SER A 797 0.88 -16.24 4.12
N SER A 798 1.73 -16.96 3.39
CA SER A 798 2.32 -18.24 3.84
C SER A 798 3.33 -18.08 4.97
N LEU A 799 3.85 -16.87 5.16
CA LEU A 799 4.81 -16.54 6.21
C LEU A 799 4.12 -16.03 7.49
N PHE A 800 2.78 -15.95 7.49
CA PHE A 800 2.03 -15.55 8.68
C PHE A 800 2.14 -16.60 9.79
N ASN A 801 2.97 -16.31 10.80
CA ASN A 801 3.17 -17.22 11.92
C ASN A 801 1.94 -17.21 12.83
N THR A 802 1.38 -18.38 13.14
CA THR A 802 0.14 -18.50 13.89
C THR A 802 0.32 -18.89 15.35
N ARG A 803 1.55 -19.16 15.81
CA ARG A 803 1.81 -19.60 17.19
C ARG A 803 3.08 -18.95 17.74
N HIS A 804 2.94 -18.25 18.86
CA HIS A 804 4.03 -17.59 19.56
C HIS A 804 4.08 -18.05 21.02
N GLU A 805 5.28 -18.22 21.57
CA GLU A 805 5.47 -18.64 22.95
C GLU A 805 6.74 -18.03 23.54
N ALA A 806 6.73 -17.84 24.86
CA ALA A 806 7.84 -17.26 25.59
C ALA A 806 7.98 -17.93 26.97
N PRO A 807 9.22 -18.15 27.44
CA PRO A 807 9.47 -18.58 28.81
C PRO A 807 8.92 -17.55 29.80
N MET A 808 8.13 -18.01 30.77
CA MET A 808 7.61 -17.17 31.84
C MET A 808 7.44 -18.01 33.10
N GLN A 809 8.20 -17.67 34.14
CA GLN A 809 8.12 -18.37 35.42
C GLN A 809 6.89 -17.92 36.20
N THR A 810 6.31 -18.80 37.02
CA THR A 810 5.26 -18.38 37.98
C THR A 810 5.85 -17.55 39.11
N GLU A 811 5.11 -16.56 39.60
CA GLU A 811 5.44 -15.81 40.81
C GLU A 811 4.53 -16.29 41.94
N ASN A 812 5.10 -16.90 42.99
CA ASN A 812 4.31 -17.50 44.09
C ASN A 812 3.25 -18.53 43.61
N LYS A 813 3.61 -19.35 42.60
CA LYS A 813 2.70 -20.30 41.90
C LYS A 813 1.54 -19.62 41.16
N ARG A 814 1.66 -18.33 40.87
CA ARG A 814 0.67 -17.55 40.14
C ARG A 814 1.19 -17.06 38.80
N VAL A 815 0.25 -16.86 37.90
CA VAL A 815 0.44 -16.23 36.61
C VAL A 815 -0.48 -15.02 36.55
N LYS A 816 0.08 -13.85 36.19
CA LYS A 816 -0.69 -12.65 35.89
C LYS A 816 -0.73 -12.42 34.39
N MET A 817 -1.91 -12.13 33.86
CA MET A 817 -2.12 -11.78 32.45
C MET A 817 -2.93 -10.49 32.38
N ARG A 818 -2.45 -9.53 31.61
CA ARG A 818 -3.22 -8.39 31.12
C ARG A 818 -3.31 -8.50 29.60
N ILE A 819 -4.50 -8.68 29.04
CA ILE A 819 -4.72 -8.95 27.62
C ILE A 819 -5.58 -7.83 27.05
N LEU A 820 -5.05 -7.06 26.11
CA LEU A 820 -5.78 -6.05 25.36
C LEU A 820 -6.19 -6.65 24.01
N VAL A 821 -7.47 -6.58 23.70
CA VAL A 821 -8.05 -7.08 22.45
C VAL A 821 -8.75 -5.91 21.77
N ASP A 822 -8.46 -5.69 20.50
CA ASP A 822 -9.15 -4.71 19.64
C ASP A 822 -9.75 -5.44 18.42
N GLU A 823 -10.32 -4.70 17.47
CA GLU A 823 -10.99 -5.24 16.30
C GLU A 823 -10.10 -6.14 15.43
N SER A 824 -8.79 -5.87 15.37
CA SER A 824 -7.83 -6.67 14.61
C SER A 824 -6.45 -6.83 15.27
N SER A 825 -6.34 -6.55 16.56
CA SER A 825 -5.08 -6.67 17.30
C SER A 825 -5.27 -7.32 18.67
N LEU A 826 -4.18 -7.88 19.18
CA LEU A 826 -4.07 -8.52 20.48
C LEU A 826 -2.70 -8.19 21.08
N GLU A 827 -2.69 -7.63 22.28
CA GLU A 827 -1.45 -7.40 23.05
C GLU A 827 -1.56 -8.07 24.44
N VAL A 828 -0.56 -8.88 24.80
CA VAL A 828 -0.57 -9.68 26.04
C VAL A 828 0.61 -9.31 26.91
N PHE A 829 0.35 -8.95 28.17
CA PHE A 829 1.37 -8.60 29.17
C PHE A 829 1.36 -9.64 30.30
N GLY A 830 2.38 -10.49 30.33
CA GLY A 830 2.59 -11.53 31.33
C GLY A 830 3.40 -11.03 32.52
N ASN A 831 2.98 -11.38 33.74
CA ASN A 831 3.67 -11.07 35.00
C ASN A 831 4.11 -9.60 35.13
N ASN A 832 3.16 -8.69 34.94
CA ASN A 832 3.37 -7.24 34.97
C ASN A 832 4.32 -6.75 33.86
N GLY A 833 4.26 -7.37 32.67
CA GLY A 833 4.94 -6.88 31.49
C GLY A 833 6.37 -7.35 31.28
N LYS A 834 6.83 -8.35 32.04
CA LYS A 834 8.14 -9.00 31.85
C LYS A 834 8.21 -9.82 30.56
N VAL A 835 7.04 -10.24 30.07
CA VAL A 835 6.88 -10.96 28.81
C VAL A 835 5.70 -10.32 28.08
N VAL A 836 5.91 -9.90 26.84
CA VAL A 836 4.88 -9.23 26.03
C VAL A 836 4.73 -9.89 24.67
N PHE A 837 3.50 -9.93 24.16
CA PHE A 837 3.20 -10.32 22.78
C PHE A 837 2.38 -9.22 22.11
N SER A 838 2.71 -8.90 20.87
CA SER A 838 1.93 -8.04 19.95
C SER A 838 1.61 -8.83 18.70
N ASP A 839 0.32 -9.10 18.47
CA ASP A 839 -0.14 -9.88 17.34
C ASP A 839 -1.35 -9.24 16.66
N VAL A 840 -1.40 -9.29 15.33
CA VAL A 840 -2.62 -8.99 14.56
C VAL A 840 -3.50 -10.22 14.41
N ILE A 841 -4.83 -10.01 14.32
CA ILE A 841 -5.83 -11.05 14.12
C ILE A 841 -6.95 -10.53 13.20
N PHE A 842 -7.56 -11.38 12.37
CA PHE A 842 -8.59 -10.96 11.42
C PHE A 842 -9.91 -11.74 11.55
N PRO A 843 -10.57 -11.70 12.73
CA PRO A 843 -11.81 -12.42 13.00
C PRO A 843 -13.03 -11.80 12.33
N ASP A 844 -14.08 -12.58 12.10
CA ASP A 844 -15.38 -12.07 11.71
C ASP A 844 -15.88 -11.00 12.72
N PRO A 845 -16.49 -9.90 12.27
CA PRO A 845 -17.02 -8.87 13.17
C PRO A 845 -17.99 -9.40 14.22
N ALA A 846 -18.70 -10.50 13.99
CA ALA A 846 -19.59 -11.12 14.96
C ALA A 846 -18.85 -11.96 16.03
N SER A 847 -17.56 -12.27 15.85
CA SER A 847 -16.74 -13.03 16.80
C SER A 847 -16.35 -12.18 18.01
N ARG A 848 -17.27 -12.05 18.96
CA ARG A 848 -17.19 -11.14 20.12
C ARG A 848 -17.17 -11.85 21.47
N ALA A 849 -17.38 -13.16 21.51
CA ALA A 849 -17.49 -13.90 22.77
C ALA A 849 -16.11 -14.23 23.37
N LEU A 850 -16.11 -14.57 24.67
CA LEU A 850 -14.92 -14.92 25.43
C LEU A 850 -15.14 -16.22 26.21
N SER A 851 -14.05 -16.94 26.49
CA SER A 851 -14.09 -18.03 27.45
C SER A 851 -12.80 -18.19 28.23
N PHE A 852 -12.91 -18.64 29.48
CA PHE A 852 -11.78 -19.13 30.27
C PHE A 852 -11.80 -20.66 30.28
N TYR A 853 -10.67 -21.30 30.02
CA TYR A 853 -10.57 -22.76 29.93
C TYR A 853 -9.41 -23.32 30.76
N THR A 854 -9.50 -24.61 31.07
CA THR A 854 -8.44 -25.41 31.69
C THR A 854 -8.39 -26.79 31.03
N LYS A 855 -7.20 -27.41 30.97
CA LYS A 855 -6.97 -28.77 30.47
C LYS A 855 -6.14 -29.56 31.51
N GLY A 856 -6.44 -30.85 31.65
CA GLY A 856 -5.71 -31.78 32.53
C GLY A 856 -5.97 -31.65 34.03
N GLY A 857 -6.32 -30.45 34.54
CA GLY A 857 -6.52 -30.21 35.96
C GLY A 857 -7.16 -28.86 36.26
N ASN A 858 -7.28 -28.54 37.54
CA ASN A 858 -7.93 -27.33 38.02
C ASN A 858 -6.95 -26.18 38.31
N VAL A 859 -7.44 -24.96 38.24
CA VAL A 859 -6.75 -23.74 38.69
C VAL A 859 -7.64 -22.94 39.63
N LYS A 860 -7.05 -22.02 40.40
CA LYS A 860 -7.78 -21.02 41.17
C LYS A 860 -7.60 -19.66 40.52
N VAL A 861 -8.66 -19.13 39.91
CA VAL A 861 -8.74 -17.74 39.46
C VAL A 861 -8.82 -16.86 40.71
N VAL A 862 -7.71 -16.23 41.08
CA VAL A 862 -7.61 -15.34 42.25
C VAL A 862 -8.39 -14.07 42.00
N SER A 863 -8.18 -13.44 40.84
CA SER A 863 -8.97 -12.32 40.34
C SER A 863 -9.10 -12.40 38.82
N LEU A 864 -10.26 -12.00 38.30
CA LEU A 864 -10.51 -11.81 36.89
C LEU A 864 -11.41 -10.58 36.72
N LYS A 865 -10.97 -9.62 35.90
CA LYS A 865 -11.75 -8.47 35.45
C LYS A 865 -11.74 -8.45 33.93
N VAL A 866 -12.89 -8.11 33.35
CA VAL A 866 -13.01 -7.82 31.92
C VAL A 866 -13.64 -6.44 31.81
N ASN A 867 -12.91 -5.51 31.20
CA ASN A 867 -13.36 -4.15 30.94
C ASN A 867 -13.52 -3.97 29.44
N ARG A 868 -14.67 -3.46 28.99
CA ARG A 868 -14.78 -2.90 27.65
C ARG A 868 -13.86 -1.70 27.55
N LEU A 869 -13.23 -1.51 26.39
CA LEU A 869 -12.53 -0.28 26.03
C LEU A 869 -13.37 0.47 24.99
N GLY A 870 -13.80 1.69 25.32
CA GLY A 870 -14.54 2.56 24.41
C GLY A 870 -13.69 3.03 23.21
N SER A 871 -14.36 3.36 22.11
CA SER A 871 -13.71 3.93 20.92
C SER A 871 -13.17 5.32 21.19
N VAL A 872 -11.94 5.60 20.72
CA VAL A 872 -11.32 6.94 20.72
C VAL A 872 -11.75 7.78 19.51
N TRP A 873 -12.34 7.15 18.49
CA TRP A 873 -12.76 7.81 17.25
C TRP A 873 -14.20 8.36 17.32
N ASN A 874 -15.11 7.56 17.89
CA ASN A 874 -16.56 7.80 17.93
C ASN A 874 -17.15 7.63 19.33
N GLN A 875 -16.76 8.53 20.26
CA GLN A 875 -17.15 8.42 21.68
C GLN A 875 -18.66 8.42 21.93
N GLU A 876 -19.44 9.17 21.14
CA GLU A 876 -20.91 9.23 21.26
C GLU A 876 -21.60 7.89 20.93
N SER A 877 -20.93 7.00 20.18
CA SER A 877 -21.48 5.72 19.73
C SER A 877 -21.26 4.56 20.72
N ASN A 878 -20.49 4.79 21.80
CA ASN A 878 -20.04 3.72 22.67
C ASN A 878 -21.20 3.01 23.39
N SER A 879 -22.29 3.68 23.74
CA SER A 879 -23.37 3.05 24.54
C SER A 879 -24.56 2.50 23.73
N ALA A 880 -24.57 2.66 22.40
CA ALA A 880 -25.69 2.22 21.57
C ALA A 880 -25.71 0.70 21.37
N THR A 881 -26.90 0.10 21.38
CA THR A 881 -27.11 -1.29 20.92
C THR A 881 -26.79 -1.38 19.44
N LYS A 882 -25.89 -2.30 19.06
CA LYS A 882 -25.46 -2.51 17.67
C LYS A 882 -25.61 -3.98 17.30
N ILE A 883 -25.81 -4.25 16.01
CA ILE A 883 -25.64 -5.60 15.44
C ILE A 883 -24.33 -5.60 14.68
N MET A 884 -23.39 -6.42 15.14
CA MET A 884 -22.09 -6.64 14.53
C MET A 884 -22.21 -7.77 13.51
N MET A 885 -21.88 -7.47 12.25
CA MET A 885 -21.91 -8.36 11.11
C MET A 885 -20.85 -7.87 10.12
N ASP A 886 -20.31 -8.76 9.29
CA ASP A 886 -19.58 -8.33 8.10
C ASP A 886 -20.55 -7.68 7.09
N THR A 887 -20.41 -6.37 6.90
CA THR A 887 -21.26 -5.56 6.03
C THR A 887 -20.65 -5.31 4.65
N ASN A 888 -19.51 -5.94 4.32
CA ASN A 888 -18.98 -5.84 2.96
C ASN A 888 -19.96 -6.49 1.98
N ASP A 889 -20.19 -5.86 0.84
CA ASP A 889 -21.08 -6.40 -0.17
C ASP A 889 -20.64 -7.82 -0.59
N ARG A 890 -21.64 -8.66 -0.85
CA ARG A 890 -21.43 -10.04 -1.30
C ARG A 890 -21.80 -10.17 -2.75
N GLU A 891 -21.05 -11.01 -3.42
CA GLU A 891 -21.36 -11.41 -4.79
C GLU A 891 -21.29 -12.93 -4.91
N LEU A 892 -22.34 -13.51 -5.48
CA LEU A 892 -22.52 -14.95 -5.57
C LEU A 892 -22.92 -15.34 -6.99
N SER A 893 -22.40 -16.46 -7.48
CA SER A 893 -23.01 -17.15 -8.61
C SER A 893 -24.34 -17.77 -8.19
N LYS A 894 -25.26 -17.93 -9.14
CA LYS A 894 -26.42 -18.79 -8.95
C LYS A 894 -26.00 -20.19 -8.48
N GLY A 895 -26.63 -20.67 -7.40
CA GLY A 895 -26.31 -21.91 -6.71
C GLY A 895 -25.18 -21.80 -5.68
N GLN A 896 -24.33 -20.76 -5.75
CA GLN A 896 -23.31 -20.51 -4.75
C GLN A 896 -23.94 -20.07 -3.42
N SER A 897 -23.27 -20.42 -2.33
CA SER A 897 -23.66 -20.00 -0.99
C SER A 897 -22.51 -19.34 -0.25
N ASP A 898 -22.86 -18.47 0.69
CA ASP A 898 -21.93 -17.86 1.64
C ASP A 898 -22.56 -17.82 3.03
N LYS A 899 -21.74 -17.65 4.05
CA LYS A 899 -22.14 -17.64 5.46
C LYS A 899 -22.05 -16.22 6.01
N LEU A 900 -23.14 -15.77 6.63
CA LEU A 900 -23.17 -14.54 7.42
C LEU A 900 -23.28 -14.88 8.91
N LEU A 901 -22.47 -14.19 9.71
CA LEU A 901 -22.51 -14.22 11.16
C LEU A 901 -22.97 -12.87 11.69
N ALA A 902 -23.83 -12.86 12.70
CA ALA A 902 -24.29 -11.65 13.33
C ALA A 902 -24.41 -11.79 14.85
N MET A 903 -24.10 -10.72 15.57
CA MET A 903 -24.15 -10.68 17.03
C MET A 903 -24.60 -9.32 17.56
N VAL A 904 -25.39 -9.31 18.63
CA VAL A 904 -25.77 -8.05 19.32
C VAL A 904 -24.67 -7.64 20.29
N GLU A 905 -24.24 -6.37 20.22
CA GLU A 905 -23.37 -5.73 21.19
C GLU A 905 -24.18 -4.68 22.00
N ASN A 906 -23.91 -4.57 23.30
CA ASN A 906 -24.54 -3.63 24.25
C ASN A 906 -26.07 -3.76 24.48
N GLY A 907 -26.72 -4.84 24.05
CA GLY A 907 -28.15 -5.04 24.25
C GLY A 907 -28.53 -5.66 25.61
N THR A 908 -29.24 -4.94 26.48
CA THR A 908 -29.87 -5.50 27.69
C THR A 908 -31.40 -5.68 27.50
N GLY A 909 -31.96 -6.83 27.89
CA GLY A 909 -33.42 -7.09 27.94
C GLY A 909 -34.00 -7.97 26.82
N ASN A 910 -35.34 -8.08 26.74
CA ASN A 910 -36.15 -8.97 25.86
C ASN A 910 -35.90 -8.85 24.33
N GLY A 911 -34.95 -8.02 23.89
CA GLY A 911 -34.50 -7.87 22.50
C GLY A 911 -33.10 -8.43 22.24
N ALA A 912 -32.45 -9.06 23.23
CA ALA A 912 -31.18 -9.74 23.05
C ALA A 912 -31.46 -11.20 22.68
N GLN A 913 -31.52 -11.47 21.37
CA GLN A 913 -31.76 -12.78 20.76
C GLN A 913 -33.20 -13.34 20.92
N PRO A 914 -33.71 -14.14 19.95
CA PRO A 914 -33.08 -14.51 18.66
C PRO A 914 -33.08 -13.36 17.63
N LEU A 915 -32.02 -13.21 16.83
CA LEU A 915 -32.02 -12.23 15.73
C LEU A 915 -33.03 -12.60 14.64
N LYS A 916 -33.63 -11.59 14.00
CA LYS A 916 -34.53 -11.75 12.86
C LYS A 916 -33.75 -11.50 11.56
N TRP A 917 -33.77 -12.47 10.67
CA TRP A 917 -33.14 -12.39 9.35
C TRP A 917 -34.20 -12.21 8.25
N ASN A 918 -33.94 -11.34 7.29
CA ASN A 918 -34.83 -11.11 6.15
C ASN A 918 -34.04 -10.85 4.87
N SER A 919 -34.52 -11.40 3.76
CA SER A 919 -34.06 -11.09 2.40
C SER A 919 -35.10 -10.19 1.75
N SER A 920 -34.68 -9.06 1.18
CA SER A 920 -35.61 -8.15 0.48
C SER A 920 -36.24 -8.82 -0.74
N ASN A 921 -35.57 -9.80 -1.35
CA ASN A 921 -36.10 -10.64 -2.42
C ASN A 921 -35.61 -12.10 -2.29
N LYS A 922 -36.51 -12.99 -1.83
CA LYS A 922 -36.22 -14.42 -1.61
C LYS A 922 -36.05 -15.22 -2.89
N ASP A 923 -36.55 -14.73 -4.02
CA ASP A 923 -36.38 -15.38 -5.32
C ASP A 923 -34.97 -15.16 -5.87
N ILE A 924 -34.27 -14.12 -5.42
CA ILE A 924 -32.88 -13.80 -5.76
C ILE A 924 -31.93 -14.46 -4.75
N VAL A 925 -32.15 -14.22 -3.46
CA VAL A 925 -31.32 -14.80 -2.38
C VAL A 925 -32.19 -15.54 -1.36
N GLU A 926 -32.00 -16.84 -1.29
CA GLU A 926 -32.60 -17.71 -0.27
C GLU A 926 -31.78 -17.63 1.03
N LEU A 927 -32.48 -17.60 2.16
CA LEU A 927 -31.89 -17.55 3.50
C LEU A 927 -32.17 -18.83 4.26
N ASN A 928 -31.10 -19.54 4.62
CA ASN A 928 -31.12 -20.70 5.50
C ASN A 928 -30.56 -20.29 6.87
N VAL A 929 -31.45 -19.90 7.78
CA VAL A 929 -31.08 -19.52 9.15
C VAL A 929 -30.73 -20.78 9.94
N MET A 930 -29.47 -20.90 10.35
CA MET A 930 -28.95 -22.08 11.03
C MET A 930 -29.22 -22.02 12.54
N ASP A 931 -28.98 -20.85 13.12
CA ASP A 931 -29.27 -20.52 14.51
C ASP A 931 -29.47 -19.00 14.67
N ASN A 932 -29.54 -18.52 15.92
CA ASN A 932 -29.79 -17.12 16.24
C ASN A 932 -28.68 -16.15 15.77
N SER A 933 -27.51 -16.65 15.42
CA SER A 933 -26.30 -15.87 15.08
C SER A 933 -25.75 -16.15 13.68
N GLN A 934 -26.32 -17.10 12.94
CA GLN A 934 -25.81 -17.51 11.65
C GLN A 934 -26.91 -17.76 10.61
N ALA A 935 -26.68 -17.26 9.39
CA ALA A 935 -27.45 -17.62 8.20
C ALA A 935 -26.53 -18.02 7.05
N ILE A 936 -26.98 -18.99 6.24
CA ILE A 936 -26.40 -19.29 4.93
C ILE A 936 -27.25 -18.58 3.88
N ILE A 937 -26.62 -17.73 3.07
CA ILE A 937 -27.24 -17.08 1.91
C ILE A 937 -26.96 -17.94 0.68
N VAL A 938 -27.96 -18.17 -0.18
CA VAL A 938 -27.81 -18.93 -1.42
C VAL A 938 -28.33 -18.11 -2.59
N GLY A 939 -27.49 -17.91 -3.61
CA GLY A 939 -27.91 -17.24 -4.85
C GLY A 939 -28.86 -18.13 -5.66
N LYS A 940 -30.05 -17.64 -6.01
CA LYS A 940 -31.09 -18.42 -6.71
C LYS A 940 -31.37 -17.91 -8.11
N LYS A 941 -31.34 -16.59 -8.28
CA LYS A 941 -31.65 -15.90 -9.54
C LYS A 941 -30.80 -14.64 -9.62
N GLU A 942 -30.45 -14.24 -10.84
CA GLU A 942 -29.80 -12.96 -11.10
C GLU A 942 -30.56 -11.79 -10.46
N GLY A 943 -29.81 -10.86 -9.89
CA GLY A 943 -30.30 -9.60 -9.36
C GLY A 943 -29.68 -9.28 -8.00
N GLU A 944 -30.28 -8.31 -7.32
CA GLU A 944 -29.80 -7.83 -6.03
C GLU A 944 -30.82 -8.09 -4.93
N SER A 945 -30.34 -8.51 -3.76
CA SER A 945 -31.15 -8.61 -2.55
C SER A 945 -30.39 -8.03 -1.37
N ILE A 946 -31.08 -7.30 -0.51
CA ILE A 946 -30.53 -6.79 0.74
C ILE A 946 -30.88 -7.79 1.83
N ILE A 947 -29.85 -8.32 2.49
CA ILE A 947 -30.02 -9.17 3.67
C ILE A 947 -29.99 -8.27 4.90
N THR A 948 -31.10 -8.22 5.62
CA THR A 948 -31.26 -7.43 6.84
C THR A 948 -31.30 -8.34 8.06
N VAL A 949 -30.50 -8.00 9.07
CA VAL A 949 -30.51 -8.63 10.39
C VAL A 949 -30.99 -7.61 11.40
N SER A 950 -31.97 -7.96 12.22
CA SER A 950 -32.52 -7.06 13.25
C SER A 950 -32.74 -7.72 14.60
N THR A 951 -32.80 -6.90 15.65
CA THR A 951 -33.26 -7.34 16.96
C THR A 951 -34.73 -7.79 16.89
N PRO A 952 -35.23 -8.65 17.81
CA PRO A 952 -36.62 -9.10 17.84
C PRO A 952 -37.66 -7.97 17.75
N ASN A 953 -37.35 -6.81 18.35
CA ASN A 953 -38.22 -5.63 18.35
C ASN A 953 -38.05 -4.71 17.13
N GLY A 954 -37.13 -5.04 16.20
CA GLY A 954 -36.83 -4.25 15.00
C GLY A 954 -36.17 -2.90 15.23
N LYS A 955 -35.79 -2.54 16.48
CA LYS A 955 -35.22 -1.22 16.78
C LYS A 955 -33.78 -1.03 16.31
N THR A 956 -33.02 -2.11 16.22
CA THR A 956 -31.64 -2.10 15.72
C THR A 956 -31.55 -3.09 14.58
N SER A 957 -30.95 -2.65 13.46
CA SER A 957 -30.72 -3.50 12.29
C SER A 957 -29.40 -3.17 11.62
N THR A 958 -28.82 -4.15 10.94
CA THR A 958 -27.74 -3.96 9.96
C THR A 958 -28.08 -4.72 8.69
N SER A 959 -27.43 -4.37 7.59
CA SER A 959 -27.74 -4.89 6.27
C SER A 959 -26.47 -5.14 5.46
N VAL A 960 -26.55 -6.04 4.49
CA VAL A 960 -25.53 -6.25 3.47
C VAL A 960 -26.20 -6.44 2.12
N LEU A 961 -25.64 -5.83 1.07
CA LEU A 961 -26.06 -6.06 -0.30
C LEU A 961 -25.49 -7.40 -0.78
N VAL A 962 -26.34 -8.24 -1.34
CA VAL A 962 -25.94 -9.47 -2.02
C VAL A 962 -26.35 -9.35 -3.48
N LYS A 963 -25.36 -9.34 -4.36
CA LYS A 963 -25.55 -9.41 -5.80
C LYS A 963 -25.39 -10.86 -6.27
N VAL A 964 -26.36 -11.35 -7.02
CA VAL A 964 -26.33 -12.68 -7.61
C VAL A 964 -26.18 -12.54 -9.12
N THR A 965 -25.22 -13.25 -9.68
CA THR A 965 -24.99 -13.33 -11.12
C THR A 965 -25.46 -14.69 -11.66
N ASP A 966 -26.03 -14.69 -12.86
CA ASP A 966 -26.47 -15.89 -13.59
C ASP A 966 -25.76 -15.94 -14.94
N GLY A 967 -24.44 -16.12 -14.87
CA GLY A 967 -23.58 -16.26 -16.05
C GLY A 967 -23.17 -17.71 -16.28
N GLU A 968 -22.44 -17.92 -17.37
CA GLU A 968 -21.80 -19.19 -17.68
C GLU A 968 -20.29 -19.00 -17.80
N PHE A 969 -19.52 -19.99 -17.35
CA PHE A 969 -18.08 -20.04 -17.57
C PHE A 969 -17.78 -21.12 -18.61
N HIS A 970 -17.49 -20.69 -19.84
CA HIS A 970 -17.16 -21.55 -20.97
C HIS A 970 -15.68 -21.93 -20.91
N THR A 971 -15.43 -23.17 -20.52
CA THR A 971 -14.10 -23.75 -20.41
C THR A 971 -14.17 -25.26 -20.67
N ASN A 972 -13.09 -25.84 -21.20
CA ASN A 972 -12.88 -27.28 -21.27
C ASN A 972 -12.02 -27.83 -20.11
N LEU A 973 -11.73 -27.00 -19.11
CA LEU A 973 -10.99 -27.34 -17.91
C LEU A 973 -11.95 -27.54 -16.71
N GLY A 974 -11.62 -28.49 -15.83
CA GLY A 974 -12.40 -28.80 -14.62
C GLY A 974 -11.54 -28.84 -13.35
N GLY A 975 -12.19 -29.10 -12.21
CA GLY A 975 -11.49 -29.26 -10.92
C GLY A 975 -10.91 -27.96 -10.35
N TRP A 976 -11.55 -26.81 -10.63
CA TRP A 976 -11.01 -25.52 -10.23
C TRP A 976 -11.01 -25.32 -8.71
N THR A 977 -9.87 -24.88 -8.17
CA THR A 977 -9.67 -24.62 -6.74
C THR A 977 -9.03 -23.25 -6.53
N LYS A 978 -9.54 -22.48 -5.56
CA LYS A 978 -8.92 -21.20 -5.14
C LYS A 978 -7.86 -21.44 -4.07
N ASP A 979 -6.78 -20.67 -4.11
CA ASP A 979 -5.69 -20.75 -3.12
C ASP A 979 -6.01 -20.05 -1.80
N LEU A 980 -6.76 -18.95 -1.85
CA LEU A 980 -7.11 -18.11 -0.71
C LEU A 980 -8.61 -18.14 -0.40
N SER A 981 -8.93 -18.31 0.88
CA SER A 981 -10.31 -18.28 1.39
C SER A 981 -10.96 -16.90 1.21
N ALA A 982 -10.19 -15.82 1.35
CA ALA A 982 -10.65 -14.44 1.21
C ALA A 982 -10.82 -13.97 -0.24
N ALA A 983 -10.24 -14.67 -1.21
CA ALA A 983 -10.43 -14.35 -2.63
C ALA A 983 -11.84 -14.77 -3.09
N SER A 984 -12.49 -13.89 -3.84
CA SER A 984 -13.79 -14.16 -4.44
C SER A 984 -13.62 -14.60 -5.89
N TRP A 985 -14.26 -15.70 -6.25
CA TRP A 985 -14.32 -16.22 -7.62
C TRP A 985 -15.78 -16.53 -7.96
N VAL A 986 -16.35 -15.74 -8.86
CA VAL A 986 -17.79 -15.73 -9.16
C VAL A 986 -18.01 -15.78 -10.66
N ILE A 987 -18.81 -16.72 -11.14
CA ILE A 987 -19.28 -16.77 -12.52
C ILE A 987 -20.26 -15.62 -12.76
N SER A 988 -19.90 -14.72 -13.66
CA SER A 988 -20.61 -13.52 -14.08
C SER A 988 -21.00 -13.59 -15.56
N GLU A 989 -21.70 -12.57 -16.05
CA GLU A 989 -22.04 -12.41 -17.47
C GLU A 989 -20.80 -12.39 -18.39
N ASN A 990 -19.63 -12.05 -17.85
CA ASN A 990 -18.35 -12.02 -18.56
C ASN A 990 -17.46 -13.25 -18.25
N GLY A 991 -18.05 -14.35 -17.75
CA GLY A 991 -17.33 -15.56 -17.35
C GLY A 991 -16.88 -15.54 -15.88
N ILE A 992 -15.86 -16.32 -15.52
CA ILE A 992 -15.37 -16.40 -14.15
C ILE A 992 -14.63 -15.11 -13.77
N ARG A 993 -15.07 -14.44 -12.70
CA ARG A 993 -14.44 -13.21 -12.20
C ARG A 993 -13.75 -13.46 -10.87
N GLY A 994 -12.44 -13.26 -10.84
CA GLY A 994 -11.65 -13.19 -9.61
C GLY A 994 -11.65 -11.77 -9.04
N ASN A 995 -11.68 -11.63 -7.71
CA ASN A 995 -11.52 -10.35 -7.01
C ASN A 995 -10.71 -10.52 -5.73
N TYR A 996 -9.58 -9.81 -5.63
CA TYR A 996 -8.76 -9.75 -4.43
C TYR A 996 -7.84 -8.52 -4.43
N LEU A 997 -7.49 -8.04 -3.23
CA LEU A 997 -6.64 -6.84 -3.06
C LEU A 997 -5.15 -7.11 -3.33
N SER A 998 -4.74 -8.38 -3.36
CA SER A 998 -3.35 -8.81 -3.62
C SER A 998 -3.39 -10.02 -4.56
N ASP A 999 -2.36 -10.87 -4.56
CA ASP A 999 -2.31 -12.10 -5.35
C ASP A 999 -3.38 -13.09 -4.91
N ALA A 1000 -4.19 -13.58 -5.84
CA ALA A 1000 -5.04 -14.76 -5.66
C ALA A 1000 -5.08 -15.61 -6.92
N ASN A 1001 -5.01 -16.92 -6.76
CA ASN A 1001 -4.96 -17.90 -7.85
C ASN A 1001 -6.22 -18.78 -7.86
N TYR A 1002 -6.62 -19.21 -9.05
CA TYR A 1002 -7.67 -20.20 -9.29
C TYR A 1002 -7.12 -21.25 -10.26
N ILE A 1003 -6.86 -22.45 -9.76
CA ILE A 1003 -6.08 -23.48 -10.46
C ILE A 1003 -6.99 -24.63 -10.89
N ALA A 1004 -6.91 -25.05 -12.15
CA ALA A 1004 -7.59 -26.23 -12.66
C ALA A 1004 -6.80 -27.51 -12.37
N GLU A 1005 -7.47 -28.66 -12.23
CA GLU A 1005 -6.80 -29.95 -12.01
C GLU A 1005 -5.96 -30.40 -13.20
N LYS A 1006 -6.32 -29.97 -14.42
CA LYS A 1006 -5.66 -30.42 -15.65
C LYS A 1006 -4.23 -29.90 -15.73
N GLN A 1007 -3.34 -30.75 -16.21
CA GLN A 1007 -1.92 -30.45 -16.43
C GLN A 1007 -1.47 -30.85 -17.84
N ALA A 1008 -0.46 -30.17 -18.36
CA ALA A 1008 0.23 -30.55 -19.59
C ALA A 1008 1.65 -29.97 -19.61
N GLY A 1009 2.49 -30.49 -20.51
CA GLY A 1009 3.77 -29.88 -20.86
C GLY A 1009 3.65 -29.01 -22.09
N ASP A 1010 3.24 -29.61 -23.21
CA ASP A 1010 3.04 -28.91 -24.49
C ASP A 1010 1.54 -28.71 -24.73
N PHE A 1011 1.16 -27.51 -25.19
CA PHE A 1011 -0.24 -27.11 -25.34
C PHE A 1011 -0.40 -25.79 -26.12
N THR A 1012 -1.65 -25.50 -26.50
CA THR A 1012 -2.17 -24.16 -26.77
C THR A 1012 -3.18 -23.80 -25.68
N TYR A 1013 -3.02 -22.66 -25.02
CA TYR A 1013 -3.89 -22.15 -23.95
C TYR A 1013 -4.47 -20.78 -24.33
N GLU A 1014 -5.79 -20.66 -24.38
CA GLU A 1014 -6.51 -19.48 -24.84
C GLU A 1014 -7.50 -18.99 -23.78
N ALA A 1015 -7.69 -17.67 -23.68
CA ALA A 1015 -8.72 -17.04 -22.87
C ALA A 1015 -9.04 -15.62 -23.36
N ASP A 1016 -10.29 -15.20 -23.16
CA ASP A 1016 -10.68 -13.80 -23.17
C ASP A 1016 -10.50 -13.23 -21.75
N MET A 1017 -9.68 -12.19 -21.59
CA MET A 1017 -9.36 -11.57 -20.30
C MET A 1017 -9.87 -10.12 -20.27
N MET A 1018 -10.66 -9.76 -19.26
CA MET A 1018 -11.15 -8.39 -19.06
C MET A 1018 -10.80 -7.89 -17.67
N LEU A 1019 -9.98 -6.83 -17.60
CA LEU A 1019 -9.59 -6.19 -16.33
C LEU A 1019 -10.71 -5.31 -15.79
N GLY A 1020 -10.80 -5.17 -14.47
CA GLY A 1020 -11.81 -4.31 -13.84
C GLY A 1020 -11.58 -2.82 -14.10
N LYS A 1021 -12.67 -2.04 -14.19
CA LYS A 1021 -12.62 -0.59 -14.49
C LYS A 1021 -11.88 0.22 -13.42
N SER A 1022 -11.87 -0.27 -12.19
CA SER A 1022 -11.17 0.33 -11.06
C SER A 1022 -9.67 -0.01 -11.02
N GLY A 1023 -9.16 -0.73 -12.02
CA GLY A 1023 -7.77 -1.19 -12.09
C GLY A 1023 -7.58 -2.61 -11.55
N GLY A 1024 -6.30 -2.97 -11.38
CA GLY A 1024 -5.82 -4.32 -11.06
C GLY A 1024 -5.09 -4.95 -12.24
N ALA A 1025 -4.53 -6.14 -12.03
CA ALA A 1025 -3.84 -6.92 -13.05
C ALA A 1025 -4.38 -8.35 -13.08
N GLY A 1026 -4.33 -8.97 -14.27
CA GLY A 1026 -4.78 -10.35 -14.50
C GLY A 1026 -3.68 -11.19 -15.11
N SER A 1027 -3.62 -12.47 -14.75
CA SER A 1027 -2.69 -13.40 -15.36
C SER A 1027 -3.31 -14.75 -15.72
N MET A 1028 -2.83 -15.32 -16.83
CA MET A 1028 -2.99 -16.74 -17.13
C MET A 1028 -1.76 -17.50 -16.62
N LEU A 1029 -2.01 -18.53 -15.81
CA LEU A 1029 -0.98 -19.39 -15.24
C LEU A 1029 -0.88 -20.69 -16.04
N PHE A 1030 0.33 -21.15 -16.26
CA PHE A 1030 0.57 -22.42 -16.93
C PHE A 1030 1.84 -23.08 -16.42
N ARG A 1031 1.86 -24.42 -16.51
CA ARG A 1031 2.89 -25.26 -15.89
C ARG A 1031 3.08 -24.91 -14.41
N ALA A 1032 1.96 -24.64 -13.73
CA ALA A 1032 1.94 -24.17 -12.36
C ALA A 1032 1.85 -25.32 -11.35
N SER A 1033 2.28 -25.06 -10.11
CA SER A 1033 2.05 -25.93 -8.96
C SER A 1033 0.55 -26.00 -8.63
N GLU A 1034 0.18 -26.96 -7.78
CA GLU A 1034 -1.20 -27.16 -7.33
C GLU A 1034 -1.84 -25.91 -6.70
N ASP A 1035 -1.05 -25.12 -5.98
CA ASP A 1035 -1.47 -23.87 -5.35
C ASP A 1035 -1.21 -22.62 -6.22
N GLY A 1036 -0.65 -22.81 -7.42
CA GLY A 1036 -0.27 -21.73 -8.33
C GLY A 1036 0.96 -20.93 -7.92
N ARG A 1037 1.56 -21.17 -6.75
CA ARG A 1037 2.66 -20.34 -6.22
C ARG A 1037 3.97 -20.47 -6.98
N SER A 1038 4.15 -21.58 -7.69
CA SER A 1038 5.24 -21.78 -8.65
C SER A 1038 4.63 -21.96 -10.04
N GLY A 1039 5.23 -21.37 -11.06
CA GLY A 1039 4.74 -21.50 -12.43
C GLY A 1039 4.99 -20.25 -13.26
N TYR A 1040 4.60 -20.30 -14.54
CA TYR A 1040 4.62 -19.12 -15.41
C TYR A 1040 3.35 -18.29 -15.26
N TYR A 1041 3.52 -16.99 -15.36
CA TYR A 1041 2.47 -15.98 -15.32
C TYR A 1041 2.58 -15.14 -16.59
N LEU A 1042 1.57 -15.23 -17.46
CA LEU A 1042 1.35 -14.24 -18.50
C LEU A 1042 0.41 -13.17 -17.96
N ASN A 1043 0.96 -11.98 -17.73
CA ASN A 1043 0.29 -10.91 -16.99
C ASN A 1043 0.00 -9.70 -17.88
N LEU A 1044 -1.22 -9.19 -17.79
CA LEU A 1044 -1.63 -7.89 -18.33
C LEU A 1044 -1.81 -6.93 -17.16
N ASP A 1045 -1.03 -5.84 -17.17
CA ASP A 1045 -1.00 -4.88 -16.06
C ASP A 1045 -1.04 -3.42 -16.58
N PRO A 1046 -2.15 -2.69 -16.34
CA PRO A 1046 -2.31 -1.31 -16.78
C PRO A 1046 -1.42 -0.35 -16.00
N ASN A 1047 -1.05 -0.65 -14.75
CA ASN A 1047 -0.16 0.19 -13.95
C ASN A 1047 1.28 0.10 -14.45
N MET A 1048 1.71 -1.11 -14.82
CA MET A 1048 3.03 -1.36 -15.41
C MET A 1048 3.08 -1.03 -16.91
N LYS A 1049 1.94 -0.69 -17.53
CA LYS A 1049 1.80 -0.35 -18.96
C LYS A 1049 2.47 -1.41 -19.84
N SER A 1050 2.26 -2.68 -19.53
CA SER A 1050 2.92 -3.77 -20.25
C SER A 1050 2.20 -5.12 -20.17
N VAL A 1051 2.46 -5.95 -21.18
CA VAL A 1051 2.28 -7.40 -21.12
C VAL A 1051 3.60 -8.01 -20.65
N ARG A 1052 3.57 -8.85 -19.63
CA ARG A 1052 4.76 -9.51 -19.07
C ARG A 1052 4.60 -11.01 -19.08
N LEU A 1053 5.65 -11.72 -19.46
CA LEU A 1053 5.81 -13.14 -19.17
C LEU A 1053 6.90 -13.27 -18.11
N PHE A 1054 6.55 -13.84 -16.97
CA PHE A 1054 7.49 -14.10 -15.88
C PHE A 1054 7.14 -15.41 -15.18
N TYR A 1055 7.92 -15.79 -14.18
CA TYR A 1055 7.62 -16.94 -13.35
C TYR A 1055 7.82 -16.64 -11.86
N LYS A 1056 7.14 -17.40 -11.00
CA LYS A 1056 7.32 -17.40 -9.54
C LYS A 1056 7.82 -18.75 -9.06
N ILE A 1057 8.48 -18.76 -7.90
CA ILE A 1057 8.89 -19.98 -7.18
C ILE A 1057 8.44 -19.82 -5.73
N GLU A 1058 7.56 -20.71 -5.27
CA GLU A 1058 7.00 -20.71 -3.91
C GLU A 1058 6.38 -19.37 -3.50
N GLY A 1059 5.77 -18.66 -4.47
CA GLY A 1059 5.14 -17.37 -4.29
C GLY A 1059 6.12 -16.19 -4.33
N ARG A 1060 7.43 -16.45 -4.36
CA ARG A 1060 8.46 -15.42 -4.47
C ARG A 1060 8.62 -14.96 -5.92
N PHE A 1061 8.80 -13.65 -6.08
CA PHE A 1061 9.02 -12.98 -7.34
C PHE A 1061 10.22 -12.03 -7.21
N GLU A 1062 11.12 -12.10 -8.19
CA GLU A 1062 12.29 -11.25 -8.33
C GLU A 1062 12.36 -10.72 -9.77
N GLU A 1063 12.94 -9.54 -9.96
CA GLU A 1063 12.96 -8.86 -11.27
C GLU A 1063 13.60 -9.72 -12.38
N ARG A 1064 14.65 -10.49 -12.05
CA ARG A 1064 15.30 -11.43 -12.99
C ARG A 1064 14.40 -12.56 -13.51
N GLN A 1065 13.25 -12.80 -12.88
CA GLN A 1065 12.30 -13.82 -13.30
C GLN A 1065 11.35 -13.30 -14.41
N ILE A 1066 11.47 -12.04 -14.80
CA ILE A 1066 10.79 -11.47 -15.96
C ILE A 1066 11.50 -11.95 -17.22
N LEU A 1067 10.84 -12.80 -18.01
CA LEU A 1067 11.36 -13.37 -19.26
C LEU A 1067 11.15 -12.42 -20.44
N ALA A 1068 10.03 -11.71 -20.45
CA ALA A 1068 9.73 -10.68 -21.45
C ALA A 1068 8.79 -9.61 -20.87
N LYS A 1069 8.97 -8.37 -21.34
CA LYS A 1069 8.12 -7.23 -21.06
C LYS A 1069 7.87 -6.48 -22.38
N VAL A 1070 6.60 -6.36 -22.76
CA VAL A 1070 6.18 -5.67 -23.98
C VAL A 1070 5.39 -4.43 -23.56
N PRO A 1071 5.92 -3.21 -23.76
CA PRO A 1071 5.20 -1.97 -23.45
C PRO A 1071 3.89 -1.86 -24.23
N THR A 1072 2.79 -1.57 -23.55
CA THR A 1072 1.48 -1.33 -24.16
C THR A 1072 0.53 -0.68 -23.17
N PHE A 1073 -0.37 0.17 -23.65
CA PHE A 1073 -1.45 0.70 -22.81
C PHE A 1073 -2.57 -0.35 -22.70
N ILE A 1074 -2.66 -0.99 -21.54
CA ILE A 1074 -3.77 -1.89 -21.21
C ILE A 1074 -4.91 -1.05 -20.61
N GLN A 1075 -6.12 -1.23 -21.11
CA GLN A 1075 -7.30 -0.46 -20.74
C GLN A 1075 -8.19 -1.24 -19.78
N PRO A 1076 -8.41 -0.70 -18.57
CA PRO A 1076 -9.44 -1.20 -17.66
C PRO A 1076 -10.81 -1.31 -18.33
N GLY A 1077 -11.48 -2.46 -18.19
CA GLY A 1077 -12.80 -2.71 -18.76
C GLY A 1077 -12.83 -3.16 -20.22
N GLN A 1078 -11.68 -3.22 -20.91
CA GLN A 1078 -11.56 -3.82 -22.25
C GLN A 1078 -11.29 -5.32 -22.15
N THR A 1079 -11.87 -6.11 -23.06
CA THR A 1079 -11.59 -7.54 -23.22
C THR A 1079 -10.44 -7.75 -24.21
N TYR A 1080 -9.46 -8.55 -23.82
CA TYR A 1080 -8.29 -8.95 -24.59
C TYR A 1080 -8.33 -10.44 -24.90
N LYS A 1081 -8.08 -10.82 -26.15
CA LYS A 1081 -7.94 -12.23 -26.54
C LYS A 1081 -6.50 -12.67 -26.38
N VAL A 1082 -6.25 -13.58 -25.45
CA VAL A 1082 -4.91 -14.03 -25.10
C VAL A 1082 -4.72 -15.48 -25.51
N LYS A 1083 -3.61 -15.78 -26.19
CA LYS A 1083 -3.20 -17.13 -26.58
C LYS A 1083 -1.74 -17.39 -26.23
N ILE A 1084 -1.48 -18.55 -25.63
CA ILE A 1084 -0.15 -19.07 -25.30
C ILE A 1084 0.05 -20.38 -26.05
N GLU A 1085 1.13 -20.49 -26.80
CA GLU A 1085 1.58 -21.74 -27.42
C GLU A 1085 2.87 -22.17 -26.74
N ALA A 1086 2.88 -23.34 -26.09
CA ALA A 1086 4.04 -23.88 -25.40
C ALA A 1086 4.41 -25.24 -26.01
N LYS A 1087 5.66 -25.37 -26.52
CA LYS A 1087 6.21 -26.59 -27.12
C LYS A 1087 7.64 -26.81 -26.63
N GLY A 1088 7.83 -27.77 -25.72
CA GLY A 1088 9.06 -27.92 -24.96
C GLY A 1088 9.41 -26.60 -24.26
N PRO A 1089 10.62 -26.04 -24.43
CA PRO A 1089 10.97 -24.74 -23.89
C PRO A 1089 10.45 -23.56 -24.71
N HIS A 1090 9.94 -23.74 -25.93
CA HIS A 1090 9.49 -22.64 -26.79
C HIS A 1090 8.11 -22.14 -26.33
N ILE A 1091 8.01 -20.85 -26.00
CA ILE A 1091 6.79 -20.19 -25.54
C ILE A 1091 6.52 -18.99 -26.46
N VAL A 1092 5.33 -18.98 -27.06
CA VAL A 1092 4.84 -17.90 -27.91
C VAL A 1092 3.54 -17.34 -27.34
N VAL A 1093 3.44 -16.02 -27.25
CA VAL A 1093 2.25 -15.32 -26.75
C VAL A 1093 1.67 -14.43 -27.83
N TYR A 1094 0.36 -14.47 -27.95
CA TYR A 1094 -0.42 -13.58 -28.79
C TYR A 1094 -1.45 -12.82 -27.95
N VAL A 1095 -1.61 -11.54 -28.24
CA VAL A 1095 -2.67 -10.68 -27.70
C VAL A 1095 -3.42 -10.07 -28.87
N ASP A 1096 -4.73 -10.24 -28.91
CA ASP A 1096 -5.62 -9.83 -30.02
C ASP A 1096 -5.12 -10.30 -31.40
N GLY A 1097 -4.58 -11.51 -31.43
CA GLY A 1097 -4.04 -12.15 -32.65
C GLY A 1097 -2.65 -11.67 -33.06
N GLN A 1098 -2.09 -10.66 -32.41
CA GLN A 1098 -0.72 -10.19 -32.66
C GLN A 1098 0.28 -10.97 -31.81
N LYS A 1099 1.34 -11.48 -32.42
CA LYS A 1099 2.44 -12.13 -31.70
C LYS A 1099 3.24 -11.07 -30.93
N VAL A 1100 3.21 -11.12 -29.60
CA VAL A 1100 3.86 -10.14 -28.72
C VAL A 1100 5.11 -10.69 -28.03
N ILE A 1101 5.18 -11.99 -27.75
CA ILE A 1101 6.34 -12.64 -27.12
C ILE A 1101 6.66 -13.93 -27.87
N ASP A 1102 7.95 -14.21 -28.08
CA ASP A 1102 8.47 -15.40 -28.75
C ASP A 1102 9.87 -15.70 -28.16
N LEU A 1103 9.95 -16.67 -27.23
CA LEU A 1103 11.18 -16.96 -26.49
C LEU A 1103 11.30 -18.44 -26.11
N GLN A 1104 12.46 -18.83 -25.59
CA GLN A 1104 12.69 -20.16 -25.05
C GLN A 1104 12.99 -20.09 -23.54
N ASP A 1105 12.18 -20.76 -22.72
CA ASP A 1105 12.42 -20.99 -21.30
C ASP A 1105 11.80 -22.33 -20.87
N GLY A 1106 12.54 -23.10 -20.06
CA GLY A 1106 12.09 -24.41 -19.56
C GLY A 1106 12.15 -24.52 -18.04
N THR A 1107 12.15 -23.41 -17.30
CA THR A 1107 12.05 -23.38 -15.82
C THR A 1107 10.99 -24.34 -15.30
N PHE A 1108 9.79 -24.31 -15.88
CA PHE A 1108 8.77 -25.33 -15.68
C PHE A 1108 8.52 -26.07 -16.99
N ALA A 1109 8.63 -27.40 -16.97
CA ALA A 1109 8.40 -28.24 -18.13
C ALA A 1109 6.93 -28.63 -18.27
N GLU A 1110 6.27 -28.91 -17.15
CA GLU A 1110 4.87 -29.33 -17.07
C GLU A 1110 4.23 -28.81 -15.78
N GLY A 1111 2.91 -28.81 -15.73
CA GLY A 1111 2.15 -28.46 -14.54
C GLY A 1111 0.73 -28.04 -14.90
N ARG A 1112 0.03 -27.46 -13.92
CA ARG A 1112 -1.39 -27.09 -14.03
C ARG A 1112 -1.61 -25.78 -14.77
N PHE A 1113 -2.85 -25.56 -15.18
CA PHE A 1113 -3.35 -24.30 -15.72
C PHE A 1113 -4.10 -23.52 -14.65
N GLY A 1114 -4.06 -22.20 -14.72
CA GLY A 1114 -4.74 -21.36 -13.74
C GLY A 1114 -5.03 -19.95 -14.21
N LEU A 1115 -5.79 -19.24 -13.39
CA LEU A 1115 -6.14 -17.85 -13.55
C LEU A 1115 -5.70 -17.09 -12.30
N HIS A 1116 -5.41 -15.80 -12.44
CA HIS A 1116 -4.92 -14.98 -11.34
C HIS A 1116 -5.49 -13.57 -11.37
N VAL A 1117 -5.63 -12.97 -10.20
CA VAL A 1117 -6.01 -11.58 -10.01
C VAL A 1117 -5.08 -10.91 -9.02
N PHE A 1118 -4.77 -9.64 -9.25
CA PHE A 1118 -4.02 -8.79 -8.34
C PHE A 1118 -4.64 -7.39 -8.25
N GLY A 1119 -4.88 -6.91 -7.02
CA GLY A 1119 -5.20 -5.50 -6.76
C GLY A 1119 -6.50 -5.00 -7.40
N GLY A 1120 -7.51 -5.86 -7.52
CA GLY A 1120 -8.78 -5.52 -8.19
C GLY A 1120 -9.57 -6.76 -8.57
N TYR A 1121 -10.33 -6.67 -9.67
CA TYR A 1121 -11.05 -7.81 -10.24
C TYR A 1121 -10.69 -8.03 -11.72
N VAL A 1122 -10.76 -9.30 -12.15
CA VAL A 1122 -10.52 -9.70 -13.54
C VAL A 1122 -11.50 -10.79 -13.92
N SER A 1123 -12.12 -10.66 -15.10
CA SER A 1123 -13.02 -11.65 -15.69
C SER A 1123 -12.31 -12.45 -16.78
N TYR A 1124 -12.60 -13.74 -16.83
CA TYR A 1124 -12.07 -14.67 -17.82
C TYR A 1124 -13.20 -15.46 -18.46
N GLN A 1125 -13.19 -15.54 -19.80
CA GLN A 1125 -14.13 -16.33 -20.57
C GLN A 1125 -13.42 -17.12 -21.67
N ASN A 1126 -14.06 -18.15 -22.20
CA ASN A 1126 -13.53 -18.97 -23.29
C ASN A 1126 -12.16 -19.58 -22.95
N VAL A 1127 -11.98 -19.99 -21.69
CA VAL A 1127 -10.70 -20.48 -21.14
C VAL A 1127 -10.50 -21.92 -21.57
N ASN A 1128 -9.71 -22.14 -22.62
CA ASN A 1128 -9.58 -23.46 -23.25
C ASN A 1128 -8.14 -23.86 -23.48
N VAL A 1129 -7.85 -25.15 -23.29
CA VAL A 1129 -6.56 -25.76 -23.63
C VAL A 1129 -6.76 -26.80 -24.73
N SER A 1130 -5.83 -26.87 -25.68
CA SER A 1130 -5.81 -27.90 -26.72
C SER A 1130 -4.39 -28.37 -27.02
N GLY A 1131 -4.26 -29.53 -27.67
CA GLY A 1131 -2.97 -30.08 -28.07
C GLY A 1131 -2.12 -30.59 -26.90
N GLU A 1132 -2.76 -30.94 -25.77
CA GLU A 1132 -2.08 -31.31 -24.53
C GLU A 1132 -1.29 -32.60 -24.69
N THR A 1133 0.02 -32.50 -24.50
CA THR A 1133 0.92 -33.66 -24.41
C THR A 1133 1.93 -33.45 -23.28
N PRO A 1134 2.57 -34.51 -22.76
CA PRO A 1134 3.75 -34.35 -21.92
C PRO A 1134 4.80 -33.48 -22.61
N ALA A 1135 5.61 -32.77 -21.83
CA ALA A 1135 6.60 -31.85 -22.38
C ALA A 1135 7.56 -32.60 -23.31
N ASN A 1136 7.70 -32.15 -24.55
CA ASN A 1136 8.67 -32.75 -25.47
C ASN A 1136 10.08 -32.23 -25.12
N LEU A 1137 10.68 -32.83 -24.09
CA LEU A 1137 12.04 -32.53 -23.65
C LEU A 1137 13.01 -33.47 -24.33
N THR A 1138 13.95 -32.92 -25.10
CA THR A 1138 15.09 -33.69 -25.60
C THR A 1138 16.04 -33.95 -24.43
N THR A 1139 16.26 -35.22 -24.10
CA THR A 1139 17.25 -35.62 -23.10
C THR A 1139 18.53 -36.07 -23.78
N SER A 1140 19.67 -35.71 -23.22
CA SER A 1140 20.99 -36.11 -23.70
C SER A 1140 21.87 -36.63 -22.57
N SER A 1141 22.83 -37.49 -22.90
CA SER A 1141 23.91 -37.88 -22.00
C SER A 1141 25.13 -36.99 -22.29
N LEU A 1142 25.86 -36.65 -21.24
CA LEU A 1142 27.07 -35.81 -21.32
C LEU A 1142 28.28 -36.67 -20.98
N VAL A 1143 29.04 -37.06 -22.00
CA VAL A 1143 30.14 -38.02 -21.89
C VAL A 1143 31.45 -37.37 -22.32
N ASN A 1144 32.50 -37.43 -21.51
CA ASN A 1144 33.83 -36.99 -21.93
C ASN A 1144 34.32 -37.87 -23.10
N ALA A 1145 34.74 -37.24 -24.19
CA ALA A 1145 35.00 -37.88 -25.47
C ALA A 1145 36.15 -38.91 -25.45
N LYS A 1146 37.17 -38.70 -24.60
CA LYS A 1146 38.36 -39.56 -24.55
C LYS A 1146 38.38 -40.49 -23.34
N LEU A 1147 37.98 -39.98 -22.18
CA LEU A 1147 38.04 -40.72 -20.92
C LEU A 1147 36.81 -41.61 -20.70
N HIS A 1148 35.78 -41.49 -21.55
CA HIS A 1148 34.54 -42.25 -21.45
C HIS A 1148 33.90 -42.17 -20.05
N LYS A 1149 33.85 -40.96 -19.49
CA LYS A 1149 33.19 -40.66 -18.21
C LYS A 1149 31.92 -39.86 -18.44
N SER A 1150 30.81 -40.26 -17.84
CA SER A 1150 29.53 -39.55 -17.91
C SER A 1150 29.25 -38.75 -16.64
N LEU A 1151 28.56 -37.61 -16.78
CA LEU A 1151 28.07 -36.84 -15.63
C LEU A 1151 27.00 -37.63 -14.88
N TYR A 1152 27.16 -37.72 -13.56
CA TYR A 1152 26.33 -38.56 -12.70
C TYR A 1152 26.03 -37.88 -11.36
N THR A 1153 24.84 -38.12 -10.84
CA THR A 1153 24.45 -37.81 -9.45
C THR A 1153 23.78 -39.03 -8.82
N ALA A 1154 24.00 -39.23 -7.53
CA ALA A 1154 23.38 -40.32 -6.79
C ALA A 1154 21.90 -40.01 -6.44
N ASN A 1155 21.58 -38.73 -6.23
CA ASN A 1155 20.30 -38.24 -5.74
C ASN A 1155 19.85 -37.01 -6.53
N LEU A 1156 18.61 -36.57 -6.33
CA LEU A 1156 18.07 -35.37 -6.98
C LEU A 1156 17.81 -34.22 -5.97
N ALA A 1157 18.49 -34.22 -4.82
CA ALA A 1157 18.30 -33.17 -3.81
C ALA A 1157 19.15 -31.92 -4.12
N ASN A 1158 18.73 -30.76 -3.60
CA ASN A 1158 19.57 -29.56 -3.64
C ASN A 1158 20.84 -29.78 -2.80
N GLY A 1159 21.97 -29.31 -3.31
CA GLY A 1159 23.29 -29.49 -2.70
C GLY A 1159 23.97 -30.81 -3.03
N GLU A 1160 23.29 -31.73 -3.73
CA GLU A 1160 23.84 -33.02 -4.13
C GLU A 1160 25.00 -32.83 -5.11
N ALA A 1161 26.13 -33.50 -4.88
CA ALA A 1161 27.31 -33.33 -5.72
C ALA A 1161 27.13 -33.99 -7.10
N VAL A 1162 27.52 -33.29 -8.17
CA VAL A 1162 27.60 -33.89 -9.50
C VAL A 1162 29.03 -34.42 -9.71
N THR A 1163 29.11 -35.69 -10.04
CA THR A 1163 30.35 -36.47 -10.13
C THR A 1163 30.44 -37.18 -11.49
N LEU A 1164 31.34 -38.16 -11.58
CA LEU A 1164 31.62 -38.93 -12.80
C LEU A 1164 31.38 -40.42 -12.57
N LYS A 1165 30.91 -41.10 -13.61
CA LYS A 1165 30.85 -42.57 -13.69
C LYS A 1165 31.39 -43.04 -15.04
N ASP A 1166 31.79 -44.31 -15.15
CA ASP A 1166 32.10 -44.90 -16.45
C ASP A 1166 30.86 -44.84 -17.36
N ALA A 1167 31.06 -44.32 -18.58
CA ALA A 1167 29.99 -44.14 -19.54
C ALA A 1167 29.47 -45.49 -20.05
N ASN A 1168 28.16 -45.62 -20.09
CA ASN A 1168 27.46 -46.77 -20.63
C ASN A 1168 26.15 -46.29 -21.23
N ASP A 1169 26.05 -46.35 -22.57
CA ASP A 1169 24.93 -45.83 -23.37
C ASP A 1169 23.53 -46.27 -22.88
N SER A 1170 23.44 -47.43 -22.22
CA SER A 1170 22.18 -47.96 -21.68
C SER A 1170 21.81 -47.48 -20.28
N THR A 1171 22.76 -46.94 -19.52
CA THR A 1171 22.58 -46.54 -18.11
C THR A 1171 23.07 -45.13 -17.79
N ASP A 1172 23.59 -44.41 -18.77
CA ASP A 1172 24.06 -43.04 -18.59
C ASP A 1172 22.91 -42.13 -18.16
N GLN A 1173 23.22 -41.28 -17.18
CA GLN A 1173 22.24 -40.34 -16.68
C GLN A 1173 21.84 -39.35 -17.77
N LYS A 1174 20.53 -39.18 -17.91
CA LYS A 1174 19.93 -38.29 -18.89
C LYS A 1174 19.76 -36.88 -18.31
N TRP A 1175 20.15 -35.90 -19.11
CA TRP A 1175 20.11 -34.48 -18.81
C TRP A 1175 19.23 -33.75 -19.83
N VAL A 1176 18.46 -32.78 -19.37
CA VAL A 1176 17.69 -31.86 -20.22
C VAL A 1176 18.51 -30.60 -20.42
N ILE A 1177 18.77 -30.23 -21.67
CA ILE A 1177 19.57 -29.07 -22.03
C ILE A 1177 18.61 -27.97 -22.50
N VAL A 1178 18.48 -26.92 -21.71
CA VAL A 1178 17.48 -25.86 -21.90
C VAL A 1178 18.17 -24.55 -22.26
N PRO A 1179 17.91 -23.94 -23.42
CA PRO A 1179 18.41 -22.60 -23.73
C PRO A 1179 17.96 -21.57 -22.69
N THR A 1180 18.81 -20.61 -22.35
CA THR A 1180 18.49 -19.54 -21.40
C THR A 1180 18.43 -18.18 -22.06
N VAL A 1181 17.53 -17.31 -21.58
CA VAL A 1181 17.34 -15.94 -22.09
C VAL A 1181 18.43 -15.01 -21.52
N GLY A 1182 19.02 -14.14 -22.36
CA GLY A 1182 19.76 -12.95 -21.92
C GLY A 1182 21.27 -12.89 -22.23
N ASP A 1183 21.96 -14.02 -22.44
CA ASP A 1183 23.42 -14.01 -22.73
C ASP A 1183 23.85 -15.12 -23.72
N ALA A 1184 24.62 -14.72 -24.75
CA ALA A 1184 25.42 -15.51 -25.70
C ALA A 1184 25.13 -17.02 -25.82
N GLY A 1185 23.90 -17.40 -26.13
CA GLY A 1185 23.54 -18.80 -26.41
C GLY A 1185 23.85 -19.78 -25.27
N SER A 1186 23.75 -19.35 -24.01
CA SER A 1186 23.98 -20.23 -22.86
C SER A 1186 22.77 -21.14 -22.54
N TYR A 1187 23.05 -22.28 -21.91
CA TYR A 1187 22.10 -23.33 -21.58
C TYR A 1187 22.09 -23.64 -20.08
N SER A 1188 20.96 -24.07 -19.55
CA SER A 1188 20.87 -24.77 -18.28
C SER A 1188 20.91 -26.27 -18.55
N ILE A 1189 21.78 -26.99 -17.83
CA ILE A 1189 21.84 -28.45 -17.88
C ILE A 1189 21.07 -28.95 -16.66
N ARG A 1190 20.03 -29.77 -16.86
CA ARG A 1190 19.12 -30.16 -15.78
C ARG A 1190 18.87 -31.65 -15.73
N THR A 1191 18.50 -32.15 -14.58
CA THR A 1191 17.94 -33.50 -14.45
C THR A 1191 16.54 -33.54 -15.08
N THR A 1192 16.00 -34.73 -15.33
CA THR A 1192 14.60 -34.90 -15.77
C THR A 1192 13.58 -34.43 -14.73
N ALA A 1193 13.99 -34.27 -13.46
CA ALA A 1193 13.19 -33.71 -12.38
C ALA A 1193 13.38 -32.19 -12.20
N GLY A 1194 14.18 -31.54 -13.05
CA GLY A 1194 14.30 -30.08 -13.12
C GLY A 1194 15.40 -29.43 -12.27
N GLN A 1195 16.16 -30.17 -11.46
CA GLN A 1195 17.33 -29.62 -10.77
C GLN A 1195 18.41 -29.27 -11.80
N ALA A 1196 18.98 -28.07 -11.70
CA ALA A 1196 20.05 -27.59 -12.57
C ALA A 1196 21.43 -27.96 -12.03
N LEU A 1197 22.35 -28.16 -12.97
CA LEU A 1197 23.80 -28.18 -12.74
C LEU A 1197 24.23 -26.78 -12.27
N ASP A 1198 24.60 -26.70 -11.00
CA ASP A 1198 24.89 -25.47 -10.27
C ASP A 1198 26.36 -25.47 -9.83
N LEU A 1199 27.04 -24.36 -10.05
CA LEU A 1199 28.32 -24.08 -9.42
C LEU A 1199 28.07 -23.38 -8.08
N ASP A 1200 28.36 -24.07 -6.98
CA ASP A 1200 28.43 -23.43 -5.67
C ASP A 1200 29.64 -22.48 -5.66
N THR A 1201 29.39 -21.17 -5.75
CA THR A 1201 30.46 -20.17 -5.83
C THR A 1201 31.19 -19.98 -4.50
N GLY A 1202 30.59 -20.39 -3.37
CA GLY A 1202 31.20 -20.34 -2.06
C GLY A 1202 32.14 -21.52 -1.79
N GLN A 1203 31.81 -22.70 -2.32
CA GLN A 1203 32.59 -23.93 -2.13
C GLN A 1203 33.39 -24.37 -3.37
N ASN A 1204 33.19 -23.69 -4.50
CA ASN A 1204 33.77 -24.01 -5.81
C ASN A 1204 33.58 -25.49 -6.21
N LYS A 1205 32.36 -26.01 -6.01
CA LYS A 1205 31.97 -27.39 -6.35
C LYS A 1205 30.78 -27.40 -7.30
N ILE A 1206 30.66 -28.47 -8.09
CA ILE A 1206 29.50 -28.69 -8.95
C ILE A 1206 28.46 -29.52 -8.20
N GLN A 1207 27.23 -29.03 -8.14
CA GLN A 1207 26.13 -29.64 -7.43
C GLN A 1207 24.81 -29.55 -8.21
N LEU A 1208 23.76 -30.14 -7.67
CA LEU A 1208 22.38 -29.92 -8.10
C LEU A 1208 21.73 -28.84 -7.24
N TYR A 1209 20.94 -27.98 -7.88
CA TYR A 1209 20.09 -27.03 -7.18
C TYR A 1209 18.83 -26.71 -7.99
N HIS A 1210 17.79 -26.16 -7.37
CA HIS A 1210 16.67 -25.60 -8.14
C HIS A 1210 17.19 -24.55 -9.12
N TYR A 1211 16.66 -24.57 -10.34
CA TYR A 1211 16.98 -23.54 -11.31
C TYR A 1211 16.35 -22.21 -10.88
N LEU A 1212 17.20 -21.26 -10.52
CA LEU A 1212 16.84 -19.89 -10.16
C LEU A 1212 17.28 -18.91 -11.26
N GLY A 1213 17.95 -19.40 -12.31
CA GLY A 1213 18.39 -18.58 -13.44
C GLY A 1213 19.63 -17.73 -13.15
N TYR A 1214 20.40 -18.02 -12.10
CA TYR A 1214 21.68 -17.34 -11.84
C TYR A 1214 22.77 -17.75 -12.84
N ASN A 1215 23.80 -16.90 -13.02
CA ASN A 1215 24.92 -17.17 -13.94
C ASN A 1215 25.74 -18.43 -13.57
N ASN A 1216 25.72 -18.85 -12.31
CA ASN A 1216 26.37 -20.08 -11.85
C ASN A 1216 25.58 -21.35 -12.20
N GLN A 1217 24.37 -21.22 -12.78
CA GLN A 1217 23.51 -22.31 -13.26
C GLN A 1217 23.38 -22.33 -14.80
N ARG A 1218 24.18 -21.49 -15.48
CA ARG A 1218 24.19 -21.31 -16.94
C ARG A 1218 25.54 -21.72 -17.51
N TRP A 1219 25.49 -22.41 -18.64
CA TRP A 1219 26.62 -23.10 -19.28
C TRP A 1219 26.66 -22.78 -20.77
N ILE A 1220 27.78 -22.26 -21.25
CA ILE A 1220 28.01 -21.94 -22.66
C ILE A 1220 28.60 -23.18 -23.34
N PHE A 1221 28.02 -23.57 -24.46
CA PHE A 1221 28.50 -24.72 -25.24
C PHE A 1221 29.37 -24.21 -26.38
N HIS A 1222 30.68 -24.39 -26.26
CA HIS A 1222 31.61 -24.10 -27.34
C HIS A 1222 31.80 -25.35 -28.21
N LYS A 1223 31.45 -25.26 -29.49
CA LYS A 1223 31.62 -26.37 -30.43
C LYS A 1223 33.06 -26.40 -30.94
N ASN A 1224 33.75 -27.51 -30.70
CA ASN A 1224 35.12 -27.73 -31.14
C ASN A 1224 35.15 -28.21 -32.62
N ASP A 1225 36.30 -28.04 -33.28
CA ASP A 1225 36.50 -28.42 -34.69
C ASP A 1225 36.32 -29.93 -34.94
N ASP A 1226 36.56 -30.77 -33.93
CA ASP A 1226 36.40 -32.23 -33.98
C ASP A 1226 34.96 -32.70 -33.74
N GLY A 1227 34.02 -31.76 -33.57
CA GLY A 1227 32.60 -32.05 -33.34
C GLY A 1227 32.21 -32.28 -31.89
N THR A 1228 33.18 -32.27 -30.95
CA THR A 1228 32.89 -32.27 -29.50
C THR A 1228 32.48 -30.89 -29.00
N VAL A 1229 32.03 -30.80 -27.75
CA VAL A 1229 31.61 -29.56 -27.09
C VAL A 1229 32.39 -29.36 -25.79
N SER A 1230 32.86 -28.14 -25.55
CA SER A 1230 33.34 -27.71 -24.24
C SER A 1230 32.24 -26.96 -23.48
N ILE A 1231 32.01 -27.35 -22.23
CA ILE A 1231 30.93 -26.84 -21.37
C ILE A 1231 31.54 -25.79 -20.44
N ILE A 1232 31.20 -24.51 -20.63
CA ILE A 1232 31.87 -23.38 -19.97
C ILE A 1232 30.91 -22.67 -19.01
N SER A 1233 31.32 -22.43 -17.78
CA SER A 1233 30.51 -21.69 -16.80
C SER A 1233 30.27 -20.25 -17.26
N ALA A 1234 29.01 -19.81 -17.32
CA ALA A 1234 28.70 -18.43 -17.65
C ALA A 1234 29.19 -17.44 -16.58
N HIS A 1235 29.31 -17.89 -15.32
CA HIS A 1235 29.73 -17.09 -14.16
C HIS A 1235 31.19 -16.60 -14.25
N HIS A 1236 32.14 -17.48 -14.52
CA HIS A 1236 33.58 -17.15 -14.48
C HIS A 1236 34.39 -17.70 -15.67
N LYS A 1237 33.70 -18.17 -16.72
CA LYS A 1237 34.27 -18.57 -18.02
C LYS A 1237 35.26 -19.74 -18.00
N LYS A 1238 35.29 -20.53 -16.92
CA LYS A 1238 36.05 -21.79 -16.84
C LYS A 1238 35.26 -22.97 -17.40
N ALA A 1239 35.97 -23.96 -17.93
CA ALA A 1239 35.41 -25.14 -18.57
C ALA A 1239 35.31 -26.33 -17.59
N LEU A 1240 34.28 -27.14 -17.79
CA LEU A 1240 34.06 -28.40 -17.08
C LEU A 1240 35.09 -29.43 -17.52
N GLU A 1241 35.92 -29.87 -16.57
CA GLU A 1241 37.06 -30.74 -16.82
C GLU A 1241 37.03 -31.99 -15.94
N VAL A 1242 37.31 -33.13 -16.56
CA VAL A 1242 37.60 -34.40 -15.87
C VAL A 1242 39.08 -34.44 -15.46
N SER A 1243 39.42 -34.87 -14.24
CA SER A 1243 40.82 -34.98 -13.81
C SER A 1243 41.64 -35.97 -14.65
N ALA A 1244 42.98 -35.85 -14.59
CA ALA A 1244 43.91 -36.69 -15.36
C ALA A 1244 43.72 -38.19 -15.17
N ASP A 1245 43.38 -38.60 -13.95
CA ASP A 1245 43.13 -39.98 -13.53
C ASP A 1245 41.66 -40.41 -13.76
N GLY A 1246 40.79 -39.51 -14.25
CA GLY A 1246 39.40 -39.79 -14.58
C GLY A 1246 38.47 -39.94 -13.38
N THR A 1247 38.88 -39.48 -12.18
CA THR A 1247 38.15 -39.72 -10.92
C THR A 1247 37.33 -38.53 -10.43
N THR A 1248 37.68 -37.30 -10.80
CA THR A 1248 37.05 -36.08 -10.27
C THR A 1248 36.58 -35.12 -11.36
N LEU A 1249 35.49 -34.41 -11.06
CA LEU A 1249 34.93 -33.34 -11.88
C LEU A 1249 35.34 -31.98 -11.30
N SER A 1250 35.83 -31.08 -12.14
CA SER A 1250 36.32 -29.76 -11.71
C SER A 1250 36.11 -28.69 -12.78
N LEU A 1251 36.48 -27.45 -12.45
CA LEU A 1251 36.51 -26.32 -13.40
C LEU A 1251 37.93 -25.78 -13.55
N SER A 1252 38.36 -25.56 -14.78
CA SER A 1252 39.70 -25.06 -15.15
C SER A 1252 39.62 -24.06 -16.31
N GLU A 1253 40.74 -23.40 -16.64
CA GLU A 1253 40.77 -22.49 -17.79
C GLU A 1253 40.38 -23.21 -19.07
N PHE A 1254 39.54 -22.56 -19.88
CA PHE A 1254 39.05 -23.14 -21.13
C PHE A 1254 40.20 -23.35 -22.13
N ASP A 1255 40.40 -24.61 -22.55
CA ASP A 1255 41.34 -25.03 -23.59
C ASP A 1255 40.66 -26.04 -24.52
N PRO A 1256 40.26 -25.64 -25.75
CA PRO A 1256 39.56 -26.53 -26.67
C PRO A 1256 40.43 -27.68 -27.21
N THR A 1257 41.76 -27.65 -26.97
CA THR A 1257 42.66 -28.74 -27.36
C THR A 1257 42.73 -29.84 -26.31
N LEU A 1258 42.28 -29.57 -25.08
CA LEU A 1258 42.41 -30.51 -23.96
C LEU A 1258 41.30 -31.56 -23.97
N ASP A 1259 41.66 -32.82 -24.21
CA ASP A 1259 40.69 -33.93 -24.28
C ASP A 1259 39.81 -34.09 -23.03
N ARG A 1260 40.30 -33.63 -21.87
CA ARG A 1260 39.57 -33.67 -20.59
C ARG A 1260 38.42 -32.66 -20.50
N GLN A 1261 38.37 -31.68 -21.41
CA GLN A 1261 37.31 -30.67 -21.53
C GLN A 1261 36.40 -30.90 -22.75
N LYS A 1262 36.59 -32.00 -23.48
CA LYS A 1262 35.80 -32.34 -24.66
C LYS A 1262 34.68 -33.31 -24.30
N TRP A 1263 33.45 -32.87 -24.50
CA TRP A 1263 32.24 -33.63 -24.19
C TRP A 1263 31.48 -33.98 -25.47
N VAL A 1264 30.92 -35.17 -25.53
CA VAL A 1264 29.96 -35.61 -26.53
C VAL A 1264 28.57 -35.52 -25.91
N ILE A 1265 27.65 -34.90 -26.64
CA ILE A 1265 26.24 -34.81 -26.29
C ILE A 1265 25.51 -35.86 -27.12
N THR A 1266 25.04 -36.93 -26.48
CA THR A 1266 24.32 -38.02 -27.16
C THR A 1266 22.85 -38.00 -26.78
N ASN A 1267 21.93 -38.01 -27.75
CA ASN A 1267 20.49 -38.06 -27.47
C ASN A 1267 20.06 -39.48 -27.10
#